data_AF-A0A0D1WRI4-F1
#
_entry.id   AF-A0A0D1WRI4-F1
#
_cell.length_a   1.000
_cell.length_b   1.000
_cell.length_c   1.000
_cell.angle_alpha   90.00
_cell.angle_beta   90.00
_cell.angle_gamma   90.00
#
_symmetry.space_group_name_H-M   'P 1'
#
loop_
_entity.id
_entity.type
_entity.pdbx_description
1 polymer ?
#
loop_
_entity_poly.entity_id
_entity_poly.type
_entity_poly.pdbx_seq_one_letter_code
_entity_poly.pdbx_strand_id
1 'polypeptide(L)'
;MGQTKRREGKSSRAPKSSLFGGGKSGGGNAAQPQIKKAAFEITKKKEVGVSDLTLLSKVSNEAINDNLKKRFEHGEIYTYIGHVLVSVNPFRDLGIYTDAVLDSYRGRNRLEVPPHVFAVAESAYYNMKAYKDNQCVIISGESGAGKTEAAKRLMQYIASVSGGTDSRIQRTKDMVLATNPLLESFGNAKTLRNNNSSRFGKYLELEFNETGEPVGAKITNYLLEKSRVVGQITNERNFHIFYQFTKAAPKEYRDLFGVQTPQSYTYTSRSKCFDVQGIDDASDFNETIEAMKIIGLTKPEQDNIFRMLAAILWIGNITFRDNDQGGVDIADQSVVDFVAYLLEVDSAHVHKALTVRIVETARGGGRRGSIYESPLNQVQAGAVRDALAKAIYFNLFDWIVMRTNVSLRSQGVVKNTVGILDIYGFEIFEKNSFEQLCINYVNEKLQQIFIQLTLKTEQEEYAREQIQWTPIKYFDNKVVCSLIEDKRPPGVFAALNDACATAHADSGAADQTFVGRLNFLSQNPNFESRQGQFIIKHYAGEVNYQIAGMTDKNKDQLLKDLLNLVGESSNSFVHEIFPDRVDQDDKRRPPTAGDKIKLSANELVDTLMQAQPSYIRTIKPNENKSPKEYNDANVMHQIKYLGLQENVRIRRAGFAYRQTFDKFVERFALLSPRLSYAGEYTYTGDVQTASRIIFKDTSIPEEEYQMGTTKAFIKTPETLFGLEHMRDRYWHNMAVRIQRAWRNYLRYRAEAATRIQRFWRKSKVGVKEIEFRDRGHQLLAGRKERRRYSLLGSRRFAGDYLGLNSPGGQGRVLRDAINLNPQERAVFSSRCELLVTKFGRSSKPMPRILVLTNKAVYIVVQNVVQNQLHISSERTIPIGAVKFISTSNLRDDWFALGVGSSAEPDPLISCIFKTEFFLQFKTVAVGGMNLKIGPQLEYNKKPGKPAVVKVQKDPAVPRDDVYKSGVIHVPNGESPNSVSRPTPRGKAVAKPITSGKLLRPGGPGGQSKPAARRPVPAAKPAAQTPRPVPTPAAVQAPQPVPVAQPMAARPMPGIRPIPQPSNGLSSHTRNESASSGRHVPPPPPPPPAAPPAAQAPAKPQAKVKYDFNSPNANELSITAGQIVEIVQKESNGWWLCKNPQTQAQGWTPSAYVEEIEHARAPPPPPPPAAPPRAIPTPSVVVNGHANPAGSGMKTKPGPPPPPAKRPVPAARKPGVSPARDSGMSLGPGDGRDSGRSTPNSIGGGSLAGGLAEALRARQSAMSGKAKDDDDDW
;
A
#
# COMPACT_ATOMS: atom_id res chain seq x y z
N MET A 1 -34.15 -24.71 32.53
CA MET A 1 -33.95 -23.79 33.66
C MET A 1 -32.47 -23.41 33.70
N GLY A 2 -32.04 -22.16 33.77
CA GLY A 2 -32.78 -20.89 33.80
C GLY A 2 -31.99 -19.83 34.58
N GLN A 3 -31.38 -18.85 33.91
CA GLN A 3 -30.68 -17.74 34.56
C GLN A 3 -30.99 -16.42 33.85
N THR A 4 -31.55 -15.48 34.60
CA THR A 4 -31.97 -14.15 34.14
C THR A 4 -30.85 -13.12 34.28
N LYS A 5 -30.77 -12.16 33.35
CA LYS A 5 -29.87 -11.00 33.42
C LYS A 5 -30.62 -9.76 33.91
N ARG A 6 -30.06 -9.06 34.91
CA ARG A 6 -30.28 -7.62 35.18
C ARG A 6 -29.05 -7.03 35.88
N ARG A 7 -28.82 -5.71 35.95
CA ARG A 7 -28.86 -4.65 34.90
C ARG A 7 -28.30 -3.35 35.51
N GLU A 8 -27.03 -3.04 35.30
CA GLU A 8 -26.38 -1.77 35.67
C GLU A 8 -25.42 -1.34 34.54
N GLY A 9 -25.09 -0.06 34.34
CA GLY A 9 -25.51 1.13 35.10
C GLY A 9 -24.56 2.31 34.87
N LYS A 10 -24.30 2.69 33.60
CA LYS A 10 -23.36 3.79 33.29
C LYS A 10 -24.01 5.16 33.47
N SER A 11 -23.46 5.97 34.37
CA SER A 11 -23.74 7.41 34.48
C SER A 11 -22.52 8.20 34.00
N SER A 12 -22.73 9.15 33.09
CA SER A 12 -21.72 10.09 32.61
C SER A 12 -21.76 11.38 33.43
N ARG A 13 -20.60 11.90 33.84
CA ARG A 13 -20.49 13.20 34.49
C ARG A 13 -19.34 13.99 33.88
N ALA A 14 -19.68 15.07 33.16
CA ALA A 14 -18.70 15.98 32.57
C ALA A 14 -18.21 17.02 33.60
N PRO A 15 -16.94 17.44 33.54
CA PRO A 15 -16.51 18.68 34.19
C PRO A 15 -17.05 19.89 33.39
N LYS A 16 -17.49 20.93 34.10
CA LYS A 16 -17.97 22.17 33.49
C LYS A 16 -16.82 23.10 33.12
N SER A 17 -17.04 23.94 32.12
CA SER A 17 -16.29 25.19 31.95
C SER A 17 -16.64 26.19 33.06
N SER A 18 -15.69 27.06 33.40
CA SER A 18 -15.91 28.25 34.23
C SER A 18 -15.08 29.40 33.69
N LEU A 19 -15.74 30.41 33.10
CA LEU A 19 -15.09 31.69 32.86
C LEU A 19 -15.02 32.45 34.19
N PHE A 20 -13.86 33.01 34.51
CA PHE A 20 -13.74 34.28 35.23
C PHE A 20 -12.45 34.97 34.77
N GLY A 21 -12.56 36.25 34.42
CA GLY A 21 -11.43 37.08 34.02
C GLY A 21 -10.89 37.89 35.19
N GLY A 22 -9.57 38.14 35.19
CA GLY A 22 -8.89 38.97 36.17
C GLY A 22 -7.43 39.15 35.75
N GLY A 23 -7.11 40.26 35.08
CA GLY A 23 -5.78 40.48 34.51
C GLY A 23 -4.81 41.19 35.45
N LYS A 24 -3.52 40.89 35.33
CA LYS A 24 -2.43 41.81 35.69
C LYS A 24 -1.14 41.52 34.90
N SER A 25 -0.69 42.55 34.19
CA SER A 25 0.68 42.92 33.82
C SER A 25 1.86 41.95 34.05
N GLY A 26 2.65 41.72 33.00
CA GLY A 26 4.11 41.79 33.06
C GLY A 26 4.88 40.47 33.11
N GLY A 27 5.89 40.33 32.24
CA GLY A 27 6.84 39.21 32.24
C GLY A 27 6.80 38.39 30.95
N GLY A 28 7.68 38.68 30.02
CA GLY A 28 7.81 37.90 28.79
C GLY A 28 8.57 36.59 29.04
N ASN A 29 7.94 35.45 28.72
CA ASN A 29 8.64 34.18 28.57
C ASN A 29 7.90 33.33 27.53
N ALA A 30 8.60 32.83 26.51
CA ALA A 30 7.98 32.08 25.43
C ALA A 30 7.55 30.68 25.94
N ALA A 31 6.25 30.41 25.91
CA ALA A 31 5.73 29.10 26.29
C ALA A 31 6.19 28.05 25.27
N GLN A 32 6.93 27.03 25.72
CA GLN A 32 7.32 25.89 24.86
C GLN A 32 6.07 25.17 24.33
N PRO A 33 6.08 24.70 23.06
CA PRO A 33 4.96 23.96 22.49
C PRO A 33 4.72 22.66 23.27
N GLN A 34 3.51 22.47 23.77
CA GLN A 34 3.13 21.22 24.45
C GLN A 34 3.06 20.06 23.45
N ILE A 35 4.09 19.21 23.46
CA ILE A 35 4.16 17.99 22.65
C ILE A 35 2.98 17.07 23.01
N LYS A 36 2.22 16.66 21.99
CA LYS A 36 0.96 15.91 22.20
C LYS A 36 1.23 14.48 22.65
N LYS A 37 0.32 13.96 23.47
CA LYS A 37 0.33 12.54 23.88
C LYS A 37 0.17 11.64 22.66
N ALA A 38 1.12 10.73 22.45
CA ALA A 38 1.13 9.84 21.30
C ALA A 38 -0.04 8.84 21.34
N ALA A 39 -1.00 9.02 20.42
CA ALA A 39 -2.11 8.09 20.23
C ALA A 39 -1.67 6.83 19.45
N PHE A 40 -2.42 5.74 19.58
CA PHE A 40 -2.31 4.58 18.71
C PHE A 40 -3.33 4.71 17.57
N GLU A 41 -2.85 4.96 16.34
CA GLU A 41 -3.69 5.19 15.16
C GLU A 41 -4.26 3.88 14.61
N ILE A 42 -5.37 3.41 15.19
CA ILE A 42 -6.10 2.20 14.78
C ILE A 42 -6.49 2.22 13.29
N THR A 43 -6.65 3.40 12.70
CA THR A 43 -7.12 3.64 11.33
C THR A 43 -6.01 3.82 10.29
N LYS A 44 -4.73 3.81 10.66
CA LYS A 44 -3.64 4.08 9.70
C LYS A 44 -3.56 2.96 8.66
N LYS A 45 -3.92 3.24 7.40
CA LYS A 45 -3.70 2.33 6.27
C LYS A 45 -2.22 1.96 6.21
N LYS A 46 -1.93 0.68 5.96
CA LYS A 46 -0.56 0.22 5.69
C LYS A 46 -0.08 0.88 4.39
N GLU A 47 0.97 1.68 4.49
CA GLU A 47 1.52 2.41 3.34
C GLU A 47 1.97 1.44 2.23
N VAL A 48 1.60 1.77 0.99
CA VAL A 48 1.90 0.94 -0.19
C VAL A 48 3.22 1.40 -0.81
N GLY A 49 4.18 0.49 -0.89
CA GLY A 49 5.53 0.81 -1.36
C GLY A 49 6.21 1.83 -0.44
N VAL A 50 6.89 2.78 -1.04
CA VAL A 50 7.54 3.92 -0.38
C VAL A 50 6.98 5.21 -0.98
N SER A 51 6.55 6.13 -0.14
CA SER A 51 5.90 7.40 -0.52
C SER A 51 6.87 8.47 -1.03
N ASP A 52 8.16 8.37 -0.69
CA ASP A 52 9.27 9.16 -1.24
C ASP A 52 10.40 8.24 -1.71
N LEU A 53 10.78 8.33 -2.99
CA LEU A 53 11.80 7.49 -3.62
C LEU A 53 13.21 7.72 -3.07
N THR A 54 13.47 8.86 -2.39
CA THR A 54 14.72 9.05 -1.62
C THR A 54 14.88 8.04 -0.49
N LEU A 55 13.77 7.42 -0.05
CA LEU A 55 13.76 6.38 0.96
C LEU A 55 13.81 4.95 0.36
N LEU A 56 13.97 4.77 -0.95
CA LEU A 56 14.29 3.45 -1.51
C LEU A 56 15.64 2.97 -1.01
N SER A 57 15.73 1.73 -0.52
CA SER A 57 16.99 1.17 0.00
C SER A 57 18.06 1.00 -1.09
N LYS A 58 17.72 0.31 -2.17
CA LYS A 58 18.52 0.27 -3.41
C LYS A 58 17.98 1.29 -4.41
N VAL A 59 18.84 2.20 -4.87
CA VAL A 59 18.51 3.14 -5.95
C VAL A 59 18.93 2.54 -7.29
N SER A 60 17.95 2.13 -8.09
CA SER A 60 18.11 1.81 -9.51
C SER A 60 16.81 2.11 -10.25
N ASN A 61 16.87 2.22 -11.58
CA ASN A 61 15.66 2.42 -12.40
C ASN A 61 14.61 1.32 -12.14
N GLU A 62 15.05 0.09 -11.94
CA GLU A 62 14.20 -1.07 -11.66
C GLU A 62 13.51 -0.93 -10.31
N ALA A 63 14.23 -0.55 -9.26
CA ALA A 63 13.65 -0.34 -7.92
C ALA A 63 12.66 0.83 -7.88
N ILE A 64 12.88 1.87 -8.69
CA ILE A 64 11.94 2.99 -8.88
C ILE A 64 10.68 2.49 -9.62
N ASN A 65 10.85 1.74 -10.72
CA ASN A 65 9.75 1.18 -11.50
C ASN A 65 8.86 0.25 -10.66
N ASP A 66 9.50 -0.66 -9.92
CA ASP A 66 8.86 -1.59 -8.98
C ASP A 66 8.00 -0.87 -7.93
N ASN A 67 8.45 0.29 -7.46
CA ASN A 67 7.72 1.07 -6.45
C ASN A 67 6.54 1.84 -7.06
N LEU A 68 6.76 2.50 -8.19
CA LEU A 68 5.72 3.23 -8.92
C LEU A 68 4.60 2.29 -9.38
N LYS A 69 4.94 1.09 -9.87
CA LYS A 69 4.00 0.03 -10.24
C LYS A 69 3.13 -0.40 -9.06
N LYS A 70 3.75 -0.79 -7.94
CA LYS A 70 3.03 -1.26 -6.73
C LYS A 70 2.10 -0.18 -6.19
N ARG A 71 2.48 1.10 -6.27
CA ARG A 71 1.63 2.24 -5.89
C ARG A 71 0.47 2.45 -6.88
N PHE A 72 0.75 2.49 -8.17
CA PHE A 72 -0.25 2.58 -9.25
C PHE A 72 -1.32 1.48 -9.18
N GLU A 73 -0.92 0.22 -8.98
CA GLU A 73 -1.83 -0.94 -8.83
C GLU A 73 -2.83 -0.77 -7.67
N HIS A 74 -2.46 -0.03 -6.62
CA HIS A 74 -3.32 0.28 -5.46
C HIS A 74 -4.06 1.63 -5.59
N GLY A 75 -3.91 2.35 -6.71
CA GLY A 75 -4.52 3.68 -6.95
C GLY A 75 -3.70 4.86 -6.41
N GLU A 76 -2.49 4.63 -5.90
CA GLU A 76 -1.61 5.66 -5.35
C GLU A 76 -0.74 6.28 -6.46
N ILE A 77 -1.30 7.19 -7.26
CA ILE A 77 -0.62 7.72 -8.47
C ILE A 77 0.58 8.64 -8.19
N TYR A 78 0.64 9.23 -7.00
CA TYR A 78 1.62 10.25 -6.62
C TYR A 78 2.71 9.68 -5.73
N THR A 79 3.97 10.07 -5.97
CA THR A 79 5.14 9.66 -5.16
C THR A 79 6.19 10.78 -5.16
N TYR A 80 6.86 11.07 -4.04
CA TYR A 80 7.88 12.13 -3.99
C TYR A 80 9.29 11.66 -4.41
N ILE A 81 10.15 12.64 -4.72
CA ILE A 81 11.61 12.59 -4.62
C ILE A 81 12.04 13.85 -3.82
N GLY A 82 11.88 13.81 -2.50
CA GLY A 82 12.10 14.93 -1.58
C GLY A 82 11.11 16.08 -1.73
N HIS A 83 11.34 16.94 -2.73
CA HIS A 83 10.45 18.07 -3.08
C HIS A 83 9.87 17.95 -4.50
N VAL A 84 10.38 17.01 -5.32
CA VAL A 84 9.85 16.72 -6.65
C VAL A 84 8.66 15.77 -6.51
N LEU A 85 7.58 16.00 -7.26
CA LEU A 85 6.44 15.09 -7.32
C LEU A 85 6.48 14.25 -8.61
N VAL A 86 6.43 12.93 -8.48
CA VAL A 86 6.18 11.98 -9.58
C VAL A 86 4.70 11.66 -9.63
N SER A 87 4.12 11.62 -10.83
CA SER A 87 2.68 11.43 -11.06
C SER A 87 2.43 10.45 -12.22
N VAL A 88 1.92 9.25 -11.93
CA VAL A 88 1.58 8.24 -12.95
C VAL A 88 0.12 8.39 -13.40
N ASN A 89 -0.14 8.64 -14.69
CA ASN A 89 -1.51 8.88 -15.18
C ASN A 89 -2.43 7.67 -14.93
N PRO A 90 -3.52 7.79 -14.15
CA PRO A 90 -4.44 6.68 -13.89
C PRO A 90 -5.33 6.29 -15.08
N PHE A 91 -5.51 7.15 -16.09
CA PHE A 91 -6.51 7.01 -17.15
C PHE A 91 -7.96 6.76 -16.67
N ARG A 92 -8.26 7.15 -15.43
CA ARG A 92 -9.59 7.15 -14.79
C ARG A 92 -9.63 8.22 -13.70
N ASP A 93 -10.83 8.66 -13.32
CA ASP A 93 -10.99 9.34 -12.05
C ASP A 93 -10.75 8.37 -10.87
N LEU A 94 -10.25 8.92 -9.77
CA LEU A 94 -9.98 8.25 -8.50
C LEU A 94 -10.72 8.92 -7.33
N GLY A 95 -11.44 10.03 -7.54
CA GLY A 95 -12.14 10.79 -6.49
C GLY A 95 -11.22 11.64 -5.60
N ILE A 96 -9.94 11.78 -5.97
CA ILE A 96 -8.91 12.44 -5.15
C ILE A 96 -8.87 13.97 -5.28
N TYR A 97 -9.64 14.55 -6.20
CA TYR A 97 -9.67 16.01 -6.46
C TYR A 97 -10.94 16.70 -5.93
N THR A 98 -11.59 16.12 -4.92
CA THR A 98 -12.79 16.70 -4.28
C THR A 98 -12.42 17.80 -3.29
N ASP A 99 -13.35 18.72 -3.02
CA ASP A 99 -13.11 19.86 -2.12
C ASP A 99 -12.76 19.42 -0.68
N ALA A 100 -13.34 18.31 -0.21
CA ALA A 100 -13.01 17.71 1.07
C ALA A 100 -11.57 17.17 1.13
N VAL A 101 -10.98 16.77 -0.01
CA VAL A 101 -9.55 16.48 -0.10
C VAL A 101 -8.76 17.78 -0.19
N LEU A 102 -9.19 18.76 -0.97
CA LEU A 102 -8.55 20.08 -1.09
C LEU A 102 -8.32 20.73 0.29
N ASP A 103 -9.38 20.85 1.10
CA ASP A 103 -9.30 21.39 2.46
C ASP A 103 -8.42 20.54 3.40
N SER A 104 -8.26 19.24 3.15
CA SER A 104 -7.38 18.38 3.95
C SER A 104 -5.88 18.66 3.75
N TYR A 105 -5.50 19.24 2.60
CA TYR A 105 -4.13 19.69 2.28
C TYR A 105 -3.85 21.13 2.71
N ARG A 106 -4.89 21.95 2.91
CA ARG A 106 -4.77 23.37 3.25
C ARG A 106 -4.06 23.58 4.59
N GLY A 107 -3.04 24.44 4.60
CA GLY A 107 -2.20 24.71 5.76
C GLY A 107 -1.33 23.53 6.23
N ARG A 108 -1.14 22.49 5.40
CA ARG A 108 -0.34 21.30 5.76
C ARG A 108 1.04 21.33 5.14
N ASN A 109 2.02 20.88 5.91
CA ASN A 109 3.36 20.62 5.38
C ASN A 109 3.37 19.30 4.58
N ARG A 110 4.14 19.20 3.49
CA ARG A 110 4.18 18.03 2.58
C ARG A 110 4.47 16.68 3.26
N LEU A 111 5.05 16.69 4.47
CA LEU A 111 5.37 15.51 5.29
C LEU A 111 4.25 15.09 6.27
N GLU A 112 3.16 15.88 6.37
CA GLU A 112 2.01 15.61 7.25
C GLU A 112 0.87 14.89 6.52
N VAL A 113 0.93 14.84 5.19
CA VAL A 113 -0.10 14.38 4.26
C VAL A 113 0.52 13.46 3.20
N PRO A 114 -0.22 12.51 2.60
CA PRO A 114 0.33 11.65 1.55
C PRO A 114 0.66 12.46 0.28
N PRO A 115 1.52 11.93 -0.63
CA PRO A 115 1.94 12.66 -1.83
C PRO A 115 0.76 13.08 -2.70
N HIS A 116 0.69 14.37 -3.08
CA HIS A 116 -0.38 14.90 -3.93
C HIS A 116 0.02 16.21 -4.62
N VAL A 117 -0.59 16.52 -5.77
CA VAL A 117 -0.39 17.81 -6.47
C VAL A 117 -0.78 19.01 -5.59
N PHE A 118 -1.81 18.85 -4.76
CA PHE A 118 -2.25 19.89 -3.81
C PHE A 118 -1.17 20.25 -2.77
N ALA A 119 -0.32 19.31 -2.34
CA ALA A 119 0.78 19.63 -1.42
C ALA A 119 1.88 20.48 -2.07
N VAL A 120 2.09 20.32 -3.39
CA VAL A 120 3.02 21.17 -4.16
C VAL A 120 2.41 22.57 -4.34
N ALA A 121 1.13 22.64 -4.68
CA ALA A 121 0.39 23.89 -4.82
C ALA A 121 0.32 24.70 -3.50
N GLU A 122 0.05 24.02 -2.37
CA GLU A 122 0.11 24.62 -1.03
C GLU A 122 1.51 25.10 -0.69
N SER A 123 2.55 24.29 -0.95
CA SER A 123 3.93 24.71 -0.65
C SER A 123 4.35 25.95 -1.44
N ALA A 124 3.96 26.06 -2.71
CA ALA A 124 4.22 27.26 -3.51
C ALA A 124 3.44 28.47 -2.98
N TYR A 125 2.11 28.34 -2.80
CA TYR A 125 1.27 29.44 -2.32
C TYR A 125 1.66 29.92 -0.90
N TYR A 126 2.03 28.99 -0.01
CA TYR A 126 2.57 29.31 1.31
C TYR A 126 3.91 30.06 1.21
N ASN A 127 4.88 29.54 0.44
CA ASN A 127 6.19 30.17 0.28
C ASN A 127 6.07 31.60 -0.25
N MET A 128 5.22 31.82 -1.26
CA MET A 128 4.92 33.14 -1.81
C MET A 128 4.44 34.11 -0.73
N LYS A 129 3.51 33.69 0.14
CA LYS A 129 2.96 34.57 1.17
C LYS A 129 3.90 34.79 2.36
N ALA A 130 4.65 33.76 2.74
CA ALA A 130 5.52 33.76 3.92
C ALA A 130 6.88 34.44 3.67
N TYR A 131 7.49 34.20 2.50
CA TYR A 131 8.83 34.71 2.16
C TYR A 131 8.81 35.87 1.16
N LYS A 132 7.68 36.12 0.49
CA LYS A 132 7.53 37.12 -0.59
C LYS A 132 8.43 36.85 -1.81
N ASP A 133 8.81 35.59 -1.99
CA ASP A 133 9.48 35.09 -3.19
C ASP A 133 8.48 34.69 -4.28
N ASN A 134 8.77 35.00 -5.54
CA ASN A 134 8.05 34.43 -6.68
C ASN A 134 8.27 32.91 -6.75
N GLN A 135 7.30 32.18 -7.28
CA GLN A 135 7.34 30.72 -7.38
C GLN A 135 7.13 30.28 -8.83
N CYS A 136 7.72 29.16 -9.24
CA CYS A 136 7.43 28.54 -10.52
C CYS A 136 7.23 27.02 -10.36
N VAL A 137 6.25 26.44 -11.06
CA VAL A 137 5.96 25.00 -11.03
C VAL A 137 6.17 24.41 -12.41
N ILE A 138 7.23 23.61 -12.55
CA ILE A 138 7.68 23.04 -13.82
C ILE A 138 7.12 21.63 -13.97
N ILE A 139 6.24 21.44 -14.95
CA ILE A 139 5.54 20.19 -15.23
C ILE A 139 6.09 19.60 -16.53
N SER A 140 6.60 18.37 -16.46
CA SER A 140 7.26 17.69 -17.58
C SER A 140 6.82 16.23 -17.68
N GLY A 141 7.03 15.61 -18.85
CA GLY A 141 6.63 14.22 -19.13
C GLY A 141 6.11 14.03 -20.55
N GLU A 142 5.89 12.78 -20.94
CA GLU A 142 5.47 12.39 -22.29
C GLU A 142 4.09 12.96 -22.68
N SER A 143 3.74 12.89 -23.96
CA SER A 143 2.37 13.24 -24.38
C SER A 143 1.37 12.17 -23.92
N GLY A 144 0.30 12.60 -23.25
CA GLY A 144 -0.65 11.72 -22.57
C GLY A 144 -0.24 11.33 -21.14
N ALA A 145 0.89 11.81 -20.61
CA ALA A 145 1.30 11.55 -19.22
C ALA A 145 0.50 12.33 -18.16
N GLY A 146 -0.39 13.25 -18.56
CA GLY A 146 -1.27 13.99 -17.64
C GLY A 146 -0.75 15.36 -17.16
N LYS A 147 0.27 15.94 -17.82
CA LYS A 147 0.81 17.28 -17.48
C LYS A 147 -0.28 18.36 -17.35
N THR A 148 -1.12 18.49 -18.36
CA THR A 148 -2.17 19.52 -18.44
C THR A 148 -3.26 19.32 -17.40
N GLU A 149 -3.54 18.06 -17.01
CA GLU A 149 -4.39 17.78 -15.83
C GLU A 149 -3.70 18.19 -14.53
N ALA A 150 -2.42 17.89 -14.34
CA ALA A 150 -1.68 18.37 -13.16
C ALA A 150 -1.65 19.90 -13.08
N ALA A 151 -1.53 20.61 -14.22
CA ALA A 151 -1.66 22.06 -14.31
C ALA A 151 -3.08 22.53 -13.91
N LYS A 152 -4.14 21.90 -14.44
CA LYS A 152 -5.55 22.17 -14.08
C LYS A 152 -5.81 21.97 -12.59
N ARG A 153 -5.31 20.90 -11.97
CA ARG A 153 -5.47 20.67 -10.52
C ARG A 153 -4.65 21.63 -9.65
N LEU A 154 -3.49 22.08 -10.12
CA LEU A 154 -2.70 23.10 -9.43
C LEU A 154 -3.37 24.48 -9.48
N MET A 155 -3.91 24.87 -10.65
CA MET A 155 -4.76 26.06 -10.80
C MET A 155 -6.02 25.98 -9.93
N GLN A 156 -6.75 24.86 -9.96
CA GLN A 156 -7.95 24.63 -9.13
C GLN A 156 -7.65 24.82 -7.64
N TYR A 157 -6.51 24.30 -7.16
CA TYR A 157 -6.07 24.45 -5.77
C TYR A 157 -5.80 25.91 -5.41
N ILE A 158 -4.98 26.61 -6.22
CA ILE A 158 -4.62 28.01 -5.99
C ILE A 158 -5.86 28.91 -6.05
N ALA A 159 -6.78 28.68 -7.00
CA ALA A 159 -8.03 29.42 -7.14
C ALA A 159 -8.96 29.26 -5.93
N SER A 160 -8.96 28.08 -5.27
CA SER A 160 -9.73 27.84 -4.04
C SER A 160 -9.05 28.45 -2.80
N VAL A 161 -7.77 28.13 -2.56
CA VAL A 161 -7.06 28.52 -1.33
C VAL A 161 -6.81 30.03 -1.24
N SER A 162 -6.67 30.72 -2.38
CA SER A 162 -6.44 32.17 -2.43
C SER A 162 -7.61 33.03 -1.95
N GLY A 163 -8.82 32.49 -1.83
CA GLY A 163 -9.98 33.24 -1.33
C GLY A 163 -10.40 34.37 -2.26
N GLY A 164 -10.86 35.48 -1.67
CA GLY A 164 -11.49 36.60 -2.39
C GLY A 164 -12.95 36.32 -2.71
N THR A 165 -13.87 36.97 -1.98
CA THR A 165 -15.33 36.93 -2.23
C THR A 165 -15.78 37.98 -3.26
N ASP A 166 -14.87 38.82 -3.75
CA ASP A 166 -15.18 39.83 -4.76
C ASP A 166 -15.45 39.20 -6.12
N SER A 167 -16.53 39.65 -6.76
CA SER A 167 -16.94 39.22 -8.11
C SER A 167 -15.87 39.45 -9.18
N ARG A 168 -14.95 40.40 -8.95
CA ARG A 168 -13.76 40.63 -9.80
C ARG A 168 -12.77 39.47 -9.73
N ILE A 169 -12.46 38.99 -8.52
CA ILE A 169 -11.54 37.86 -8.29
C ILE A 169 -12.15 36.57 -8.85
N GLN A 170 -13.47 36.39 -8.69
CA GLN A 170 -14.22 35.30 -9.32
C GLN A 170 -14.03 35.33 -10.85
N ARG A 171 -14.33 36.47 -11.50
CA ARG A 171 -14.19 36.64 -12.96
C ARG A 171 -12.78 36.38 -13.47
N THR A 172 -11.73 36.84 -12.77
CA THR A 172 -10.34 36.56 -13.19
C THR A 172 -10.03 35.06 -13.14
N LYS A 173 -10.50 34.32 -12.13
CA LYS A 173 -10.35 32.86 -12.06
C LYS A 173 -11.09 32.17 -13.22
N ASP A 174 -12.32 32.58 -13.50
CA ASP A 174 -13.14 32.01 -14.57
C ASP A 174 -12.51 32.23 -15.97
N MET A 175 -11.96 33.43 -16.23
CA MET A 175 -11.22 33.73 -17.47
C MET A 175 -9.92 32.91 -17.61
N VAL A 176 -9.15 32.75 -16.55
CA VAL A 176 -7.93 31.91 -16.55
C VAL A 176 -8.28 30.45 -16.84
N LEU A 177 -9.37 29.93 -16.28
CA LEU A 177 -9.83 28.57 -16.54
C LEU A 177 -10.33 28.39 -17.98
N ALA A 178 -11.16 29.33 -18.49
CA ALA A 178 -11.68 29.34 -19.85
C ALA A 178 -10.59 29.44 -20.94
N THR A 179 -9.42 29.98 -20.61
CA THR A 179 -8.26 30.00 -21.52
C THR A 179 -7.78 28.59 -21.91
N ASN A 180 -8.08 27.54 -21.13
CA ASN A 180 -7.63 26.19 -21.46
C ASN A 180 -8.35 25.59 -22.68
N PRO A 181 -9.69 25.50 -22.77
CA PRO A 181 -10.38 25.10 -24.01
C PRO A 181 -9.90 25.84 -25.26
N LEU A 182 -9.77 27.18 -25.21
CA LEU A 182 -9.33 27.96 -26.37
C LEU A 182 -7.92 27.57 -26.84
N LEU A 183 -6.94 27.54 -25.93
CA LEU A 183 -5.56 27.20 -26.29
C LEU A 183 -5.36 25.69 -26.56
N GLU A 184 -6.19 24.81 -26.01
CA GLU A 184 -6.18 23.38 -26.37
C GLU A 184 -6.74 23.17 -27.79
N SER A 185 -7.80 23.88 -28.19
CA SER A 185 -8.37 23.77 -29.55
C SER A 185 -7.41 24.22 -30.65
N PHE A 186 -6.69 25.33 -30.46
CA PHE A 186 -5.70 25.83 -31.43
C PHE A 186 -4.29 25.23 -31.26
N GLY A 187 -3.93 24.82 -30.05
CA GLY A 187 -2.57 24.39 -29.71
C GLY A 187 -2.37 22.88 -29.62
N ASN A 188 -3.46 22.08 -29.54
CA ASN A 188 -3.37 20.63 -29.38
C ASN A 188 -3.87 19.87 -30.63
N ALA A 189 -3.37 18.65 -30.78
CA ALA A 189 -3.71 17.75 -31.89
C ALA A 189 -3.70 16.28 -31.46
N LYS A 190 -4.27 15.40 -32.30
CA LYS A 190 -4.19 13.94 -32.09
C LYS A 190 -2.91 13.40 -32.73
N THR A 191 -1.98 12.92 -31.90
CA THR A 191 -0.80 12.18 -32.34
C THR A 191 -1.02 10.67 -32.24
N LEU A 192 -0.07 9.87 -32.73
CA LEU A 192 -0.09 8.41 -32.55
C LEU A 192 -0.06 7.99 -31.07
N ARG A 193 0.53 8.80 -30.18
CA ARG A 193 0.65 8.50 -28.74
C ARG A 193 -0.47 9.09 -27.87
N ASN A 194 -1.18 10.13 -28.32
CA ASN A 194 -2.18 10.84 -27.51
C ASN A 194 -3.26 11.54 -28.36
N ASN A 195 -4.52 11.53 -27.93
CA ASN A 195 -5.63 12.13 -28.68
C ASN A 195 -5.71 13.66 -28.53
N ASN A 196 -5.31 14.19 -27.37
CA ASN A 196 -5.29 15.62 -27.06
C ASN A 196 -3.87 15.97 -26.61
N SER A 197 -2.96 16.12 -27.59
CA SER A 197 -1.53 16.37 -27.39
C SER A 197 -1.22 17.84 -27.62
N SER A 198 -0.79 18.56 -26.57
CA SER A 198 -0.22 19.90 -26.74
C SER A 198 0.95 19.88 -27.71
N ARG A 199 0.83 20.68 -28.78
CA ARG A 199 1.86 20.98 -29.77
C ARG A 199 2.25 22.46 -29.72
N PHE A 200 2.29 22.98 -28.49
CA PHE A 200 2.99 24.18 -28.03
C PHE A 200 3.36 23.97 -26.55
N GLY A 201 4.33 24.72 -26.04
CA GLY A 201 4.62 24.86 -24.60
C GLY A 201 3.93 26.10 -24.04
N LYS A 202 3.44 26.03 -22.79
CA LYS A 202 2.68 27.09 -22.13
C LYS A 202 3.30 27.44 -20.78
N TYR A 203 3.64 28.70 -20.57
CA TYR A 203 3.94 29.27 -19.27
C TYR A 203 2.82 30.21 -18.86
N LEU A 204 2.09 29.87 -17.80
CA LEU A 204 1.03 30.69 -17.20
C LEU A 204 1.55 31.29 -15.90
N GLU A 205 1.67 32.60 -15.86
CA GLU A 205 1.99 33.37 -14.65
C GLU A 205 0.71 33.88 -14.02
N LEU A 206 0.43 33.45 -12.79
CA LEU A 206 -0.64 34.02 -11.96
C LEU A 206 -0.08 35.17 -11.15
N GLU A 207 -0.68 36.35 -11.25
CA GLU A 207 -0.21 37.59 -10.62
C GLU A 207 -0.97 37.88 -9.32
N PHE A 208 -0.25 38.13 -8.23
CA PHE A 208 -0.83 38.29 -6.89
C PHE A 208 -0.52 39.66 -6.27
N ASN A 209 -1.49 40.18 -5.52
CA ASN A 209 -1.33 41.34 -4.64
C ASN A 209 -0.63 40.96 -3.32
N GLU A 210 -0.46 41.94 -2.42
CA GLU A 210 0.26 41.76 -1.16
C GLU A 210 -0.44 40.82 -0.16
N THR A 211 -1.78 40.74 -0.21
CA THR A 211 -2.63 39.83 0.56
C THR A 211 -2.63 38.39 0.03
N GLY A 212 -2.15 38.17 -1.20
CA GLY A 212 -2.03 36.86 -1.85
C GLY A 212 -3.28 36.42 -2.62
N GLU A 213 -4.06 37.37 -3.14
CA GLU A 213 -5.22 37.14 -4.02
C GLU A 213 -4.82 37.37 -5.49
N PRO A 214 -5.36 36.59 -6.44
CA PRO A 214 -5.00 36.73 -7.85
C PRO A 214 -5.65 37.99 -8.45
N VAL A 215 -4.82 38.91 -8.93
CA VAL A 215 -5.24 40.20 -9.53
C VAL A 215 -5.15 40.24 -11.05
N GLY A 216 -4.42 39.30 -11.65
CA GLY A 216 -4.21 39.18 -13.09
C GLY A 216 -3.53 37.86 -13.45
N ALA A 217 -3.32 37.65 -14.74
CA ALA A 217 -2.49 36.57 -15.25
C ALA A 217 -1.84 36.94 -16.59
N LYS A 218 -0.73 36.27 -16.91
CA LYS A 218 0.01 36.41 -18.16
C LYS A 218 0.36 35.03 -18.70
N ILE A 219 0.28 34.85 -20.01
CA ILE A 219 0.57 33.61 -20.71
C ILE A 219 1.65 33.87 -21.75
N THR A 220 2.76 33.16 -21.64
CA THR A 220 3.79 33.08 -22.68
C THR A 220 3.69 31.71 -23.33
N ASN A 221 3.44 31.69 -24.64
CA ASN A 221 3.51 30.48 -25.46
C ASN A 221 4.92 30.30 -26.03
N TYR A 222 5.28 29.05 -26.28
CA TYR A 222 6.56 28.67 -26.87
C TYR A 222 6.34 27.57 -27.91
N LEU A 223 7.04 27.62 -29.04
CA LEU A 223 7.24 26.48 -29.95
C LEU A 223 5.94 25.78 -30.43
N LEU A 224 5.08 26.53 -31.13
CA LEU A 224 3.97 25.93 -31.87
C LEU A 224 4.49 25.04 -33.02
N GLU A 225 3.99 23.81 -33.15
CA GLU A 225 4.34 22.86 -34.23
C GLU A 225 3.68 23.25 -35.56
N LYS A 226 4.05 24.40 -36.11
CA LYS A 226 3.51 24.94 -37.39
C LYS A 226 3.57 23.95 -38.57
N SER A 227 4.53 23.02 -38.59
CA SER A 227 4.61 21.98 -39.63
C SER A 227 3.37 21.09 -39.69
N ARG A 228 2.67 20.89 -38.56
CA ARG A 228 1.40 20.14 -38.48
C ARG A 228 0.26 20.75 -39.30
N VAL A 229 0.29 22.07 -39.54
CA VAL A 229 -0.75 22.78 -40.31
C VAL A 229 -0.89 22.21 -41.72
N VAL A 230 0.23 21.81 -42.36
CA VAL A 230 0.28 21.41 -43.78
C VAL A 230 0.52 19.92 -44.01
N GLY A 231 1.02 19.21 -43.00
CA GLY A 231 1.34 17.78 -43.10
C GLY A 231 1.39 17.09 -41.75
N GLN A 232 0.77 15.92 -41.67
CA GLN A 232 0.73 15.08 -40.47
C GLN A 232 1.05 13.63 -40.84
N ILE A 233 1.49 12.86 -39.85
CA ILE A 233 1.74 11.42 -40.02
C ILE A 233 0.39 10.71 -40.23
N THR A 234 0.38 9.62 -41.01
CA THR A 234 -0.81 8.77 -41.20
C THR A 234 -1.42 8.39 -39.85
N ASN A 235 -2.75 8.48 -39.73
CA ASN A 235 -3.52 8.30 -38.50
C ASN A 235 -3.38 9.41 -37.43
N GLU A 236 -2.60 10.46 -37.63
CA GLU A 236 -2.64 11.69 -36.79
C GLU A 236 -3.71 12.68 -37.30
N ARG A 237 -4.01 13.71 -36.50
CA ARG A 237 -4.80 14.88 -36.93
C ARG A 237 -3.94 16.13 -37.04
N ASN A 238 -4.44 17.09 -37.82
CA ASN A 238 -4.11 18.51 -37.68
C ASN A 238 -4.59 19.03 -36.30
N PHE A 239 -4.42 20.33 -36.01
CA PHE A 239 -4.94 20.97 -34.80
C PHE A 239 -6.46 20.79 -34.67
N HIS A 240 -6.97 20.67 -33.44
CA HIS A 240 -8.37 20.34 -33.16
C HIS A 240 -9.35 21.32 -33.79
N ILE A 241 -9.04 22.61 -33.76
CA ILE A 241 -9.88 23.69 -34.30
C ILE A 241 -10.31 23.46 -35.76
N PHE A 242 -9.47 22.84 -36.61
CA PHE A 242 -9.86 22.56 -38.00
C PHE A 242 -10.97 21.50 -38.12
N TYR A 243 -10.99 20.49 -37.24
CA TYR A 243 -12.03 19.45 -37.24
C TYR A 243 -13.29 19.92 -36.53
N GLN A 244 -13.13 20.66 -35.43
CA GLN A 244 -14.21 21.36 -34.74
C GLN A 244 -14.96 22.29 -35.70
N PHE A 245 -14.24 23.19 -36.38
CA PHE A 245 -14.81 24.15 -37.33
C PHE A 245 -15.46 23.47 -38.54
N THR A 246 -14.76 22.58 -39.26
CA THR A 246 -15.33 21.94 -40.47
C THR A 246 -16.54 21.04 -40.19
N LYS A 247 -16.66 20.48 -38.98
CA LYS A 247 -17.85 19.70 -38.56
C LYS A 247 -18.97 20.59 -38.02
N ALA A 248 -18.67 21.55 -37.13
CA ALA A 248 -19.68 22.29 -36.37
C ALA A 248 -19.88 23.76 -36.77
N ALA A 249 -19.22 24.26 -37.83
CA ALA A 249 -19.43 25.61 -38.36
C ALA A 249 -20.95 25.90 -38.58
N PRO A 250 -21.46 27.02 -38.04
CA PRO A 250 -22.80 27.52 -38.34
C PRO A 250 -23.00 27.72 -39.84
N LYS A 251 -24.25 27.66 -40.30
CA LYS A 251 -24.58 27.87 -41.73
C LYS A 251 -24.03 29.21 -42.25
N GLU A 252 -24.09 30.26 -41.43
CA GLU A 252 -23.45 31.57 -41.69
C GLU A 252 -22.00 31.42 -42.17
N TYR A 253 -21.11 30.79 -41.39
CA TYR A 253 -19.71 30.59 -41.77
C TYR A 253 -19.52 29.62 -42.93
N ARG A 254 -20.41 28.64 -43.12
CA ARG A 254 -20.37 27.74 -44.28
C ARG A 254 -20.66 28.48 -45.58
N ASP A 255 -21.66 29.36 -45.57
CA ASP A 255 -22.06 30.17 -46.72
C ASP A 255 -21.05 31.31 -46.98
N LEU A 256 -20.55 31.99 -45.95
CA LEU A 256 -19.59 33.12 -46.07
C LEU A 256 -18.15 32.69 -46.34
N PHE A 257 -17.63 31.66 -45.68
CA PHE A 257 -16.24 31.24 -45.80
C PHE A 257 -16.05 29.91 -46.54
N GLY A 258 -17.10 29.42 -47.22
CA GLY A 258 -17.08 28.22 -48.04
C GLY A 258 -16.72 26.94 -47.26
N VAL A 259 -17.09 26.85 -45.98
CA VAL A 259 -16.57 25.81 -45.07
C VAL A 259 -17.22 24.45 -45.35
N GLN A 260 -16.44 23.57 -45.99
CA GLN A 260 -16.80 22.19 -46.31
C GLN A 260 -16.46 21.21 -45.16
N THR A 261 -16.66 19.92 -45.40
CA THR A 261 -16.29 18.84 -44.47
C THR A 261 -14.77 18.60 -44.47
N PRO A 262 -14.17 18.03 -43.40
CA PRO A 262 -12.71 17.85 -43.31
C PRO A 262 -12.12 16.88 -44.34
N GLN A 263 -12.96 16.13 -45.07
CA GLN A 263 -12.57 15.31 -46.21
C GLN A 263 -12.17 16.16 -47.44
N SER A 264 -12.79 17.34 -47.63
CA SER A 264 -12.57 18.21 -48.80
C SER A 264 -11.23 18.93 -48.81
N TYR A 265 -10.56 19.07 -47.65
CA TYR A 265 -9.33 19.86 -47.54
C TYR A 265 -8.10 18.96 -47.37
N THR A 266 -7.10 19.17 -48.21
CA THR A 266 -5.85 18.40 -48.24
C THR A 266 -5.14 18.41 -46.87
N TYR A 267 -5.14 19.55 -46.18
CA TYR A 267 -4.51 19.71 -44.86
C TYR A 267 -5.23 18.98 -43.71
N THR A 268 -6.44 18.46 -43.89
CA THR A 268 -7.16 17.64 -42.89
C THR A 268 -7.41 16.20 -43.34
N SER A 269 -7.36 15.91 -44.64
CA SER A 269 -7.65 14.59 -45.21
C SER A 269 -6.40 13.72 -45.48
N ARG A 270 -5.23 14.34 -45.70
CA ARG A 270 -3.98 13.63 -46.06
C ARG A 270 -3.56 12.54 -45.08
N SER A 271 -3.81 12.72 -43.78
CA SER A 271 -3.50 11.74 -42.74
C SER A 271 -4.49 10.56 -42.65
N LYS A 272 -5.63 10.66 -43.35
CA LYS A 272 -6.77 9.72 -43.33
C LYS A 272 -7.46 9.54 -41.97
N CYS A 273 -7.33 10.51 -41.06
CA CYS A 273 -7.97 10.48 -39.74
C CYS A 273 -8.89 11.69 -39.51
N PHE A 274 -10.20 11.46 -39.59
CA PHE A 274 -11.23 12.49 -39.39
C PHE A 274 -11.80 12.50 -37.97
N ASP A 275 -12.00 11.31 -37.40
CA ASP A 275 -12.69 11.08 -36.13
C ASP A 275 -11.77 10.44 -35.09
N VAL A 276 -12.06 10.66 -33.81
CA VAL A 276 -11.23 10.22 -32.70
C VAL A 276 -12.11 9.69 -31.58
N GLN A 277 -11.88 8.44 -31.18
CA GLN A 277 -12.64 7.80 -30.10
C GLN A 277 -12.51 8.60 -28.79
N GLY A 278 -13.65 8.96 -28.21
CA GLY A 278 -13.74 9.73 -26.97
C GLY A 278 -13.54 11.25 -27.12
N ILE A 279 -13.63 11.79 -28.33
CA ILE A 279 -13.69 13.25 -28.60
C ILE A 279 -14.95 13.53 -29.43
N ASP A 280 -15.71 14.56 -29.05
CA ASP A 280 -16.80 15.10 -29.85
C ASP A 280 -16.41 16.51 -30.31
N ASP A 281 -15.87 16.59 -31.53
CA ASP A 281 -15.42 17.85 -32.12
C ASP A 281 -16.53 18.92 -32.20
N ALA A 282 -17.82 18.53 -32.16
CA ALA A 282 -18.93 19.48 -32.16
C ALA A 282 -19.27 19.99 -30.75
N SER A 283 -19.10 19.17 -29.71
CA SER A 283 -19.16 19.65 -28.32
C SER A 283 -17.98 20.60 -28.04
N ASP A 284 -16.76 20.18 -28.39
CA ASP A 284 -15.53 20.95 -28.19
C ASP A 284 -15.57 22.31 -28.92
N PHE A 285 -16.21 22.39 -30.09
CA PHE A 285 -16.42 23.66 -30.80
C PHE A 285 -17.28 24.63 -30.00
N ASN A 286 -18.38 24.15 -29.41
CA ASN A 286 -19.26 24.99 -28.58
C ASN A 286 -18.55 25.45 -27.30
N GLU A 287 -17.77 24.59 -26.64
CA GLU A 287 -16.91 24.98 -25.51
C GLU A 287 -15.85 26.03 -25.91
N THR A 288 -15.28 25.90 -27.11
CA THR A 288 -14.33 26.89 -27.64
C THR A 288 -14.99 28.24 -27.90
N ILE A 289 -16.21 28.27 -28.43
CA ILE A 289 -16.99 29.49 -28.65
C ILE A 289 -17.38 30.16 -27.32
N GLU A 290 -17.79 29.39 -26.30
CA GLU A 290 -18.04 29.95 -24.96
C GLU A 290 -16.75 30.48 -24.30
N ALA A 291 -15.62 29.77 -24.46
CA ALA A 291 -14.32 30.26 -23.99
C ALA A 291 -13.94 31.61 -24.62
N MET A 292 -14.13 31.77 -25.94
CA MET A 292 -13.93 33.05 -26.65
C MET A 292 -14.80 34.17 -26.06
N LYS A 293 -16.07 33.91 -25.74
CA LYS A 293 -16.98 34.88 -25.11
C LYS A 293 -16.53 35.25 -23.69
N ILE A 294 -16.13 34.28 -22.87
CA ILE A 294 -15.70 34.50 -21.47
C ILE A 294 -14.41 35.34 -21.42
N ILE A 295 -13.46 35.06 -22.32
CA ILE A 295 -12.21 35.83 -22.48
C ILE A 295 -12.51 37.23 -23.09
N GLY A 296 -13.68 37.42 -23.69
CA GLY A 296 -14.13 38.71 -24.21
C GLY A 296 -13.65 39.02 -25.63
N LEU A 297 -13.53 38.01 -26.49
CA LEU A 297 -13.41 38.21 -27.94
C LEU A 297 -14.78 38.60 -28.50
N THR A 298 -14.84 39.73 -29.19
CA THR A 298 -16.04 40.23 -29.88
C THR A 298 -16.39 39.37 -31.10
N LYS A 299 -17.64 39.46 -31.57
CA LYS A 299 -18.09 38.73 -32.76
C LYS A 299 -17.21 39.01 -34.00
N PRO A 300 -16.84 40.26 -34.36
CA PRO A 300 -15.92 40.52 -35.49
C PRO A 300 -14.51 39.94 -35.32
N GLU A 301 -13.99 39.84 -34.10
CA GLU A 301 -12.72 39.15 -33.84
C GLU A 301 -12.87 37.64 -34.09
N GLN A 302 -13.95 37.03 -33.60
CA GLN A 302 -14.26 35.62 -33.87
C GLN A 302 -14.45 35.35 -35.37
N ASP A 303 -15.19 36.21 -36.07
CA ASP A 303 -15.45 36.12 -37.52
C ASP A 303 -14.13 36.11 -38.31
N ASN A 304 -13.19 37.01 -37.98
CA ASN A 304 -11.88 37.08 -38.64
C ASN A 304 -10.98 35.88 -38.31
N ILE A 305 -10.99 35.37 -37.08
CA ILE A 305 -10.28 34.13 -36.72
C ILE A 305 -10.78 32.96 -37.59
N PHE A 306 -12.10 32.80 -37.74
CA PHE A 306 -12.69 31.74 -38.55
C PHE A 306 -12.47 31.95 -40.06
N ARG A 307 -12.43 33.20 -40.53
CA ARG A 307 -12.04 33.54 -41.90
C ARG A 307 -10.59 33.14 -42.22
N MET A 308 -9.65 33.40 -41.31
CA MET A 308 -8.25 32.99 -41.48
C MET A 308 -8.07 31.48 -41.42
N LEU A 309 -8.81 30.77 -40.56
CA LEU A 309 -8.83 29.30 -40.55
C LEU A 309 -9.38 28.72 -41.86
N ALA A 310 -10.43 29.32 -42.43
CA ALA A 310 -10.92 28.95 -43.75
C ALA A 310 -9.88 29.24 -44.85
N ALA A 311 -9.21 30.39 -44.81
CA ALA A 311 -8.16 30.75 -45.78
C ALA A 311 -7.05 29.69 -45.80
N ILE A 312 -6.58 29.24 -44.63
CA ILE A 312 -5.57 28.18 -44.52
C ILE A 312 -6.05 26.85 -45.13
N LEU A 313 -7.31 26.46 -44.89
CA LEU A 313 -7.90 25.24 -45.46
C LEU A 313 -7.97 25.31 -46.99
N TRP A 314 -8.39 26.45 -47.55
CA TRP A 314 -8.47 26.67 -49.00
C TRP A 314 -7.09 26.80 -49.66
N ILE A 315 -6.12 27.48 -49.04
CA ILE A 315 -4.71 27.53 -49.49
C ILE A 315 -4.16 26.11 -49.67
N GLY A 316 -4.49 25.17 -48.77
CA GLY A 316 -4.05 23.77 -48.86
C GLY A 316 -4.58 22.99 -50.06
N ASN A 317 -5.64 23.46 -50.72
CA ASN A 317 -6.20 22.85 -51.93
C ASN A 317 -5.63 23.43 -53.24
N ILE A 318 -4.80 24.47 -53.18
CA ILE A 318 -4.10 24.98 -54.37
C ILE A 318 -3.15 23.89 -54.90
N THR A 319 -3.33 23.52 -56.17
CA THR A 319 -2.54 22.52 -56.88
C THR A 319 -1.89 23.13 -58.12
N PHE A 320 -0.68 22.67 -58.44
CA PHE A 320 0.17 23.25 -59.47
C PHE A 320 0.39 22.25 -60.62
N ARG A 321 0.37 22.76 -61.85
CA ARG A 321 0.73 22.07 -63.09
C ARG A 321 2.03 22.66 -63.63
N ASP A 322 2.86 21.85 -64.28
CA ASP A 322 4.01 22.38 -65.01
C ASP A 322 3.53 23.20 -66.22
N ASN A 323 4.30 24.22 -66.60
CA ASN A 323 4.00 25.08 -67.76
C ASN A 323 5.04 24.88 -68.88
N ASP A 324 4.65 25.18 -70.12
CA ASP A 324 5.49 24.96 -71.33
C ASP A 324 6.76 25.84 -71.37
N GLN A 325 6.92 26.76 -70.41
CA GLN A 325 8.04 27.70 -70.31
C GLN A 325 9.04 27.33 -69.19
N GLY A 326 8.87 26.17 -68.53
CA GLY A 326 9.80 25.65 -67.53
C GLY A 326 9.58 26.15 -66.10
N GLY A 327 8.41 26.74 -65.82
CA GLY A 327 7.92 27.01 -64.46
C GLY A 327 6.65 26.21 -64.16
N VAL A 328 5.85 26.67 -63.20
CA VAL A 328 4.50 26.17 -62.96
C VAL A 328 3.41 27.21 -63.20
N ASP A 329 2.19 26.70 -63.34
CA ASP A 329 0.94 27.44 -63.33
C ASP A 329 -0.05 26.73 -62.37
N ILE A 330 -1.16 27.36 -62.05
CA ILE A 330 -2.16 26.83 -61.12
C ILE A 330 -3.20 26.00 -61.88
N ALA A 331 -3.55 24.83 -61.34
CA ALA A 331 -4.41 23.87 -62.02
C ALA A 331 -5.92 24.20 -61.91
N ASP A 332 -6.34 24.86 -60.82
CA ASP A 332 -7.70 25.37 -60.60
C ASP A 332 -7.63 26.79 -60.05
N GLN A 333 -8.04 27.76 -60.88
CA GLN A 333 -8.04 29.18 -60.53
C GLN A 333 -9.13 29.54 -59.51
N SER A 334 -10.24 28.80 -59.45
CA SER A 334 -11.37 29.12 -58.56
C SER A 334 -11.00 29.00 -57.08
N VAL A 335 -10.07 28.10 -56.75
CA VAL A 335 -9.48 27.97 -55.41
C VAL A 335 -8.65 29.21 -55.05
N VAL A 336 -7.92 29.78 -56.01
CA VAL A 336 -7.11 31.00 -55.82
C VAL A 336 -7.99 32.21 -55.66
N ASP A 337 -9.02 32.36 -56.51
CA ASP A 337 -10.00 33.44 -56.41
C ASP A 337 -10.71 33.43 -55.05
N PHE A 338 -11.02 32.24 -54.51
CA PHE A 338 -11.62 32.12 -53.18
C PHE A 338 -10.63 32.41 -52.03
N VAL A 339 -9.35 32.03 -52.18
CA VAL A 339 -8.28 32.43 -51.23
C VAL A 339 -8.06 33.95 -51.25
N ALA A 340 -8.08 34.57 -52.44
CA ALA A 340 -7.97 36.01 -52.62
C ALA A 340 -9.14 36.76 -51.96
N TYR A 341 -10.37 36.26 -52.13
CA TYR A 341 -11.55 36.75 -51.41
C TYR A 341 -11.42 36.61 -49.87
N LEU A 342 -10.92 35.49 -49.37
CA LEU A 342 -10.77 35.27 -47.93
C LEU A 342 -9.66 36.15 -47.30
N LEU A 343 -8.58 36.41 -48.04
CA LEU A 343 -7.47 37.29 -47.62
C LEU A 343 -7.67 38.77 -47.96
N GLU A 344 -8.70 39.10 -48.74
CA GLU A 344 -8.96 40.44 -49.31
C GLU A 344 -7.79 41.05 -50.08
N VAL A 345 -7.27 40.28 -51.05
CA VAL A 345 -6.20 40.68 -51.98
C VAL A 345 -6.65 40.42 -53.42
N ASP A 346 -5.92 40.95 -54.41
CA ASP A 346 -6.18 40.61 -55.82
C ASP A 346 -5.72 39.19 -56.17
N SER A 347 -6.51 38.46 -56.96
CA SER A 347 -6.23 37.06 -57.31
C SER A 347 -4.99 36.90 -58.18
N ALA A 348 -4.68 37.85 -59.06
CA ALA A 348 -3.45 37.83 -59.85
C ALA A 348 -2.21 38.00 -58.96
N HIS A 349 -2.32 38.72 -57.84
CA HIS A 349 -1.23 38.88 -56.88
C HIS A 349 -1.00 37.58 -56.09
N VAL A 350 -2.07 36.85 -55.70
CA VAL A 350 -1.95 35.51 -55.11
C VAL A 350 -1.33 34.52 -56.09
N HIS A 351 -1.79 34.50 -57.35
CA HIS A 351 -1.21 33.65 -58.41
C HIS A 351 0.28 33.92 -58.59
N LYS A 352 0.66 35.19 -58.75
CA LYS A 352 2.07 35.60 -58.91
C LYS A 352 2.93 35.20 -57.71
N ALA A 353 2.49 35.47 -56.49
CA ALA A 353 3.25 35.16 -55.27
C ALA A 353 3.41 33.65 -54.99
N LEU A 354 2.63 32.79 -55.65
CA LEU A 354 2.74 31.32 -55.55
C LEU A 354 3.49 30.68 -56.73
N THR A 355 3.60 31.35 -57.88
CA THR A 355 4.22 30.82 -59.10
C THR A 355 5.56 31.47 -59.46
N VAL A 356 5.82 32.68 -58.95
CA VAL A 356 7.03 33.48 -59.21
C VAL A 356 7.68 33.86 -57.89
N ARG A 357 9.01 33.89 -57.86
CA ARG A 357 9.81 34.40 -56.75
C ARG A 357 10.68 35.56 -57.20
N ILE A 358 10.70 36.64 -56.41
CA ILE A 358 11.55 37.79 -56.68
C ILE A 358 12.97 37.51 -56.14
N VAL A 359 13.98 37.74 -56.98
CA VAL A 359 15.39 37.50 -56.68
C VAL A 359 16.18 38.80 -56.86
N GLU A 360 16.49 39.45 -55.74
CA GLU A 360 17.44 40.56 -55.66
C GLU A 360 18.87 40.02 -55.78
N THR A 361 19.66 40.51 -56.74
CA THR A 361 21.09 40.17 -56.84
C THR A 361 21.98 41.33 -56.39
N ALA A 362 22.58 41.18 -55.21
CA ALA A 362 23.60 42.09 -54.70
C ALA A 362 24.98 41.74 -55.30
N ARG A 363 25.33 42.31 -56.45
CA ARG A 363 26.73 42.32 -56.91
C ARG A 363 27.54 43.26 -56.00
N GLY A 364 28.54 42.72 -55.31
CA GLY A 364 29.43 43.50 -54.44
C GLY A 364 30.12 44.64 -55.19
N GLY A 365 30.28 45.80 -54.55
CA GLY A 365 30.86 47.00 -55.17
C GLY A 365 29.92 48.21 -55.30
N GLY A 366 28.90 48.33 -54.46
CA GLY A 366 28.17 49.60 -54.24
C GLY A 366 27.22 50.07 -55.35
N ARG A 367 27.02 49.29 -56.42
CA ARG A 367 26.00 49.58 -57.44
C ARG A 367 24.63 49.00 -57.02
N ARG A 368 23.53 49.62 -57.49
CA ARG A 368 22.16 49.12 -57.31
C ARG A 368 22.09 47.65 -57.78
N GLY A 369 21.55 46.78 -56.93
CA GLY A 369 21.25 45.40 -57.30
C GLY A 369 20.10 45.33 -58.30
N SER A 370 20.15 44.35 -59.20
CA SER A 370 19.05 44.06 -60.12
C SER A 370 18.07 43.07 -59.48
N ILE A 371 16.78 43.38 -59.65
CA ILE A 371 15.65 42.55 -59.28
C ILE A 371 15.27 41.70 -60.50
N TYR A 372 15.10 40.39 -60.30
CA TYR A 372 14.62 39.46 -61.33
C TYR A 372 13.42 38.67 -60.83
N GLU A 373 12.48 38.38 -61.72
CA GLU A 373 11.39 37.44 -61.47
C GLU A 373 11.81 36.05 -61.96
N SER A 374 11.89 35.09 -61.04
CA SER A 374 12.21 33.70 -61.33
C SER A 374 10.93 32.86 -61.23
N PRO A 375 10.49 32.17 -62.29
CA PRO A 375 9.47 31.13 -62.17
C PRO A 375 9.89 30.07 -61.14
N LEU A 376 8.91 29.53 -60.42
CA LEU A 376 9.08 28.43 -59.49
C LEU A 376 8.81 27.07 -60.17
N ASN A 377 9.41 26.01 -59.65
CA ASN A 377 9.00 24.64 -59.96
C ASN A 377 7.93 24.12 -58.98
N GLN A 378 7.30 22.98 -59.28
CA GLN A 378 6.18 22.43 -58.52
C GLN A 378 6.49 22.18 -57.03
N VAL A 379 7.72 21.78 -56.72
CA VAL A 379 8.17 21.53 -55.34
C VAL A 379 8.34 22.86 -54.59
N GLN A 380 8.90 23.87 -55.25
CA GLN A 380 9.07 25.21 -54.68
C GLN A 380 7.72 25.92 -54.48
N ALA A 381 6.83 25.92 -55.47
CA ALA A 381 5.49 26.51 -55.36
C ALA A 381 4.66 25.83 -54.24
N GLY A 382 4.74 24.49 -54.14
CA GLY A 382 4.20 23.74 -53.01
C GLY A 382 4.76 24.17 -51.65
N ALA A 383 6.08 24.39 -51.56
CA ALA A 383 6.73 24.88 -50.34
C ALA A 383 6.33 26.33 -49.98
N VAL A 384 6.10 27.19 -50.97
CA VAL A 384 5.66 28.59 -50.78
C VAL A 384 4.20 28.65 -50.31
N ARG A 385 3.29 27.89 -50.95
CA ARG A 385 1.90 27.67 -50.48
C ARG A 385 1.87 27.17 -49.03
N ASP A 386 2.70 26.17 -48.73
CA ASP A 386 2.82 25.62 -47.39
C ASP A 386 3.45 26.61 -46.39
N ALA A 387 4.30 27.55 -46.83
CA ALA A 387 4.88 28.60 -45.98
C ALA A 387 3.84 29.66 -45.59
N LEU A 388 3.02 30.11 -46.54
CA LEU A 388 1.93 31.06 -46.29
C LEU A 388 0.93 30.48 -45.26
N ALA A 389 0.51 29.22 -45.45
CA ALA A 389 -0.39 28.54 -44.51
C ALA A 389 0.18 28.42 -43.09
N LYS A 390 1.48 28.09 -42.94
CA LYS A 390 2.17 28.04 -41.64
C LYS A 390 2.22 29.41 -40.97
N ALA A 391 2.49 30.46 -41.73
CA ALA A 391 2.63 31.82 -41.23
C ALA A 391 1.31 32.38 -40.70
N ILE A 392 0.23 32.30 -41.49
CA ILE A 392 -1.10 32.76 -41.06
C ILE A 392 -1.50 32.04 -39.76
N TYR A 393 -1.30 30.72 -39.66
CA TYR A 393 -1.67 29.98 -38.43
C TYR A 393 -0.79 30.33 -37.22
N PHE A 394 0.52 30.47 -37.41
CA PHE A 394 1.46 30.82 -36.34
C PHE A 394 1.16 32.22 -35.78
N ASN A 395 1.04 33.20 -36.68
CA ASN A 395 0.73 34.58 -36.31
C ASN A 395 -0.67 34.72 -35.68
N LEU A 396 -1.67 33.99 -36.19
CA LEU A 396 -3.00 33.91 -35.59
C LEU A 396 -2.97 33.35 -34.16
N PHE A 397 -2.14 32.34 -33.90
CA PHE A 397 -1.99 31.76 -32.56
C PHE A 397 -1.31 32.74 -31.59
N ASP A 398 -0.21 33.38 -32.01
CA ASP A 398 0.47 34.40 -31.20
C ASP A 398 -0.45 35.60 -30.93
N TRP A 399 -1.26 36.03 -31.92
CA TRP A 399 -2.29 37.05 -31.71
C TRP A 399 -3.37 36.61 -30.71
N ILE A 400 -3.86 35.36 -30.77
CA ILE A 400 -4.83 34.83 -29.79
C ILE A 400 -4.24 34.87 -28.37
N VAL A 401 -2.96 34.52 -28.20
CA VAL A 401 -2.28 34.59 -26.88
C VAL A 401 -2.11 36.04 -26.43
N MET A 402 -1.65 36.94 -27.29
CA MET A 402 -1.56 38.39 -27.02
C MET A 402 -2.93 38.95 -26.60
N ARG A 403 -3.98 38.66 -27.37
CA ARG A 403 -5.34 39.15 -27.13
C ARG A 403 -5.95 38.62 -25.83
N THR A 404 -5.59 37.39 -25.46
CA THR A 404 -5.96 36.79 -24.17
C THR A 404 -5.22 37.47 -23.02
N ASN A 405 -3.93 37.80 -23.19
CA ASN A 405 -3.17 38.56 -22.18
C ASN A 405 -3.73 39.98 -21.96
N VAL A 406 -4.29 40.63 -22.98
CA VAL A 406 -5.01 41.92 -22.81
C VAL A 406 -6.21 41.77 -21.87
N SER A 407 -6.97 40.66 -21.97
CA SER A 407 -8.12 40.38 -21.09
C SER A 407 -7.72 39.92 -19.68
N LEU A 408 -6.57 39.27 -19.51
CA LEU A 408 -6.08 38.76 -18.22
C LEU A 408 -5.23 39.78 -17.43
N ARG A 409 -4.85 40.91 -18.05
CA ARG A 409 -3.98 41.95 -17.48
C ARG A 409 -4.44 42.43 -16.09
N SER A 410 -3.53 42.44 -15.12
CA SER A 410 -3.79 42.91 -13.76
C SER A 410 -4.33 44.35 -13.70
N GLN A 411 -5.41 44.55 -12.94
CA GLN A 411 -5.99 45.87 -12.65
C GLN A 411 -5.56 46.43 -11.28
N GLY A 412 -4.32 46.16 -10.86
CA GLY A 412 -3.78 46.56 -9.57
C GLY A 412 -2.28 46.31 -9.44
N VAL A 413 -1.71 46.59 -8.28
CA VAL A 413 -0.27 46.42 -8.02
C VAL A 413 0.04 44.93 -7.79
N VAL A 414 0.74 44.33 -8.76
CA VAL A 414 1.35 43.00 -8.61
C VAL A 414 2.53 43.10 -7.63
N LYS A 415 2.63 42.13 -6.72
CA LYS A 415 3.72 41.98 -5.75
C LYS A 415 4.48 40.69 -5.92
N ASN A 416 3.77 39.60 -6.25
CA ASN A 416 4.37 38.28 -6.45
C ASN A 416 3.69 37.52 -7.59
N THR A 417 4.39 36.53 -8.15
CA THR A 417 3.86 35.63 -9.18
C THR A 417 3.99 34.16 -8.81
N VAL A 418 3.06 33.34 -9.32
CA VAL A 418 3.19 31.88 -9.39
C VAL A 418 3.11 31.45 -10.85
N GLY A 419 4.26 31.12 -11.43
CA GLY A 419 4.38 30.55 -12.76
C GLY A 419 4.03 29.06 -12.80
N ILE A 420 3.41 28.60 -13.89
CA ILE A 420 3.08 27.20 -14.16
C ILE A 420 3.55 26.89 -15.58
N LEU A 421 4.57 26.05 -15.71
CA LEU A 421 5.16 25.67 -16.99
C LEU A 421 4.69 24.26 -17.40
N ASP A 422 3.79 24.17 -18.38
CA ASP A 422 3.41 22.93 -19.05
C ASP A 422 4.13 22.87 -20.40
N ILE A 423 5.19 22.06 -20.48
CA ILE A 423 6.04 21.92 -21.66
C ILE A 423 6.08 20.48 -22.18
N TYR A 424 6.38 20.36 -23.46
CA TYR A 424 6.87 19.12 -24.07
C TYR A 424 7.92 18.45 -23.18
N GLY A 425 7.71 17.18 -22.81
CA GLY A 425 8.80 16.35 -22.33
C GLY A 425 9.75 16.01 -23.47
N PHE A 426 10.92 15.49 -23.12
CA PHE A 426 11.90 14.93 -24.05
C PHE A 426 11.23 13.93 -25.03
N GLU A 427 11.43 14.10 -26.33
CA GLU A 427 10.84 13.26 -27.39
C GLU A 427 11.93 12.38 -28.05
N ILE A 428 11.67 11.08 -28.14
CA ILE A 428 12.46 10.12 -28.94
C ILE A 428 11.51 9.32 -29.85
N PHE A 429 11.79 9.40 -31.15
CA PHE A 429 11.12 8.69 -32.23
C PHE A 429 12.14 7.92 -33.09
N GLU A 430 11.65 7.06 -33.99
CA GLU A 430 12.45 6.37 -35.01
C GLU A 430 13.11 7.34 -36.00
N LYS A 431 12.50 8.50 -36.21
CA LYS A 431 12.99 9.60 -37.05
C LYS A 431 12.83 10.91 -36.29
N ASN A 432 13.92 11.44 -35.75
CA ASN A 432 13.94 12.74 -35.07
C ASN A 432 14.44 13.80 -36.06
N SER A 433 13.81 14.97 -36.09
CA SER A 433 14.14 16.07 -37.01
C SER A 433 14.48 17.35 -36.24
N PHE A 434 14.52 18.49 -36.93
CA PHE A 434 14.79 19.79 -36.33
C PHE A 434 13.86 20.12 -35.14
N GLU A 435 12.58 19.77 -35.27
CA GLU A 435 11.56 19.98 -34.22
C GLU A 435 11.92 19.24 -32.92
N GLN A 436 12.36 17.98 -33.00
CA GLN A 436 12.81 17.22 -31.84
C GLN A 436 14.13 17.77 -31.27
N LEU A 437 15.05 18.26 -32.11
CA LEU A 437 16.29 18.89 -31.64
C LEU A 437 15.97 20.13 -30.79
N CYS A 438 15.02 20.96 -31.22
CA CYS A 438 14.55 22.12 -30.44
C CYS A 438 13.88 21.71 -29.12
N ILE A 439 12.98 20.72 -29.13
CA ILE A 439 12.29 20.21 -27.92
C ILE A 439 13.29 19.63 -26.91
N ASN A 440 14.24 18.83 -27.38
CA ASN A 440 15.23 18.16 -26.55
C ASN A 440 16.29 19.14 -26.02
N TYR A 441 16.67 20.15 -26.80
CA TYR A 441 17.50 21.27 -26.32
C TYR A 441 16.85 22.04 -25.15
N VAL A 442 15.56 22.38 -25.25
CA VAL A 442 14.84 23.04 -24.15
C VAL A 442 14.76 22.15 -22.91
N ASN A 443 14.54 20.85 -23.07
CA ASN A 443 14.57 19.90 -21.96
C ASN A 443 15.97 19.78 -21.34
N GLU A 444 17.05 19.84 -22.14
CA GLU A 444 18.44 19.86 -21.66
C GLU A 444 18.73 21.10 -20.79
N LYS A 445 18.34 22.30 -21.27
CA LYS A 445 18.48 23.57 -20.54
C LYS A 445 17.67 23.58 -19.24
N LEU A 446 16.43 23.09 -19.26
CA LEU A 446 15.60 22.98 -18.06
C LEU A 446 16.11 21.93 -17.06
N GLN A 447 16.77 20.87 -17.53
CA GLN A 447 17.44 19.90 -16.66
C GLN A 447 18.74 20.49 -16.05
N GLN A 448 19.49 21.30 -16.81
CA GLN A 448 20.64 22.05 -16.29
C GLN A 448 20.22 22.98 -15.14
N ILE A 449 19.13 23.74 -15.33
CA ILE A 449 18.47 24.54 -14.28
C ILE A 449 18.09 23.68 -13.07
N PHE A 450 17.43 22.54 -13.30
CA PHE A 450 16.98 21.64 -12.23
C PHE A 450 18.16 21.21 -11.36
N ILE A 451 19.27 20.80 -11.98
CA ILE A 451 20.50 20.37 -11.29
C ILE A 451 21.11 21.54 -10.53
N GLN A 452 21.34 22.67 -11.19
CA GLN A 452 21.98 23.86 -10.60
C GLN A 452 21.19 24.39 -9.39
N LEU A 453 19.88 24.60 -9.52
CA LEU A 453 19.05 25.10 -8.43
C LEU A 453 18.88 24.07 -7.31
N THR A 454 18.66 22.78 -7.63
CA THR A 454 18.55 21.73 -6.60
C THR A 454 19.80 21.66 -5.73
N LEU A 455 20.99 21.72 -6.34
CA LEU A 455 22.26 21.71 -5.61
C LEU A 455 22.49 23.00 -4.82
N LYS A 456 22.16 24.16 -5.38
CA LYS A 456 22.28 25.47 -4.71
C LYS A 456 21.40 25.53 -3.45
N THR A 457 20.14 25.11 -3.52
CA THR A 457 19.22 25.13 -2.36
C THR A 457 19.62 24.13 -1.26
N GLU A 458 20.18 22.95 -1.61
CA GLU A 458 20.76 22.05 -0.59
C GLU A 458 21.99 22.68 0.09
N GLN A 459 22.90 23.31 -0.67
CA GLN A 459 24.06 24.01 -0.13
C GLN A 459 23.65 25.16 0.80
N GLU A 460 22.68 25.99 0.39
CA GLU A 460 22.15 27.09 1.19
C GLU A 460 21.46 26.62 2.48
N GLU A 461 20.74 25.49 2.46
CA GLU A 461 20.20 24.93 3.70
C GLU A 461 21.29 24.38 4.62
N TYR A 462 22.30 23.69 4.08
CA TYR A 462 23.34 23.07 4.91
C TYR A 462 24.25 24.15 5.53
N ALA A 463 24.54 25.22 4.80
CA ALA A 463 25.21 26.41 5.34
C ALA A 463 24.39 27.07 6.45
N ARG A 464 23.07 27.27 6.25
CA ARG A 464 22.15 27.88 7.23
C ARG A 464 22.01 27.04 8.52
N GLU A 465 22.06 25.72 8.39
CA GLU A 465 21.93 24.77 9.49
C GLU A 465 23.29 24.34 10.09
N GLN A 466 24.41 24.90 9.60
CA GLN A 466 25.79 24.59 10.01
C GLN A 466 26.16 23.10 9.87
N ILE A 467 25.63 22.45 8.83
CA ILE A 467 25.89 21.07 8.42
C ILE A 467 27.14 20.99 7.55
N GLN A 468 27.92 19.91 7.68
CA GLN A 468 29.15 19.75 6.90
C GLN A 468 28.81 19.41 5.43
N TRP A 469 29.03 20.36 4.53
CA TRP A 469 28.85 20.12 3.09
C TRP A 469 29.90 19.12 2.58
N THR A 470 29.42 18.01 1.99
CA THR A 470 30.26 17.08 1.23
C THR A 470 29.97 17.28 -0.25
N PRO A 471 30.98 17.57 -1.10
CA PRO A 471 30.75 17.80 -2.53
C PRO A 471 30.12 16.60 -3.25
N ILE A 472 28.83 16.73 -3.57
CA ILE A 472 28.07 15.74 -4.34
C ILE A 472 28.66 15.66 -5.76
N LYS A 473 29.04 14.45 -6.20
CA LYS A 473 29.38 14.20 -7.60
C LYS A 473 28.09 14.00 -8.41
N TYR A 474 27.95 14.76 -9.49
CA TYR A 474 26.84 14.68 -10.44
C TYR A 474 27.37 14.87 -11.87
N PHE A 475 26.54 14.57 -12.87
CA PHE A 475 26.84 14.90 -14.27
C PHE A 475 26.34 16.32 -14.58
N ASP A 476 27.26 17.25 -14.86
CA ASP A 476 26.89 18.57 -15.37
C ASP A 476 26.60 18.47 -16.87
N ASN A 477 25.33 18.57 -17.23
CA ASN A 477 24.87 18.48 -18.61
C ASN A 477 25.07 19.78 -19.42
N LYS A 478 25.66 20.84 -18.82
CA LYS A 478 26.06 22.06 -19.53
C LYS A 478 26.90 21.78 -20.77
N VAL A 479 27.71 20.72 -20.77
CA VAL A 479 28.51 20.31 -21.95
C VAL A 479 27.66 19.96 -23.17
N VAL A 480 26.42 19.47 -22.95
CA VAL A 480 25.45 19.17 -24.01
C VAL A 480 24.71 20.44 -24.45
N CYS A 481 24.38 21.34 -23.53
CA CYS A 481 23.85 22.67 -23.87
C CYS A 481 24.82 23.44 -24.77
N SER A 482 26.09 23.53 -24.35
CA SER A 482 27.18 24.16 -25.13
C SER A 482 27.36 23.54 -26.53
N LEU A 483 27.37 22.22 -26.63
CA LEU A 483 27.45 21.49 -27.91
C LEU A 483 26.35 21.92 -28.89
N ILE A 484 25.16 22.25 -28.40
CA ILE A 484 24.03 22.67 -29.23
C ILE A 484 24.04 24.19 -29.50
N GLU A 485 24.27 25.00 -28.46
CA GLU A 485 23.97 26.43 -28.48
C GLU A 485 25.15 27.38 -28.73
N ASP A 486 26.39 26.97 -28.53
CA ASP A 486 27.53 27.90 -28.56
C ASP A 486 27.84 28.43 -29.96
N LYS A 487 28.31 29.69 -30.03
CA LYS A 487 28.70 30.33 -31.30
C LYS A 487 30.22 30.27 -31.54
N ARG A 488 31.04 30.11 -30.49
CA ARG A 488 32.49 29.91 -30.53
C ARG A 488 32.93 29.06 -29.31
N PRO A 489 33.36 27.79 -29.48
CA PRO A 489 33.32 27.00 -30.71
C PRO A 489 31.89 26.89 -31.29
N PRO A 490 31.73 26.67 -32.61
CA PRO A 490 30.41 26.61 -33.23
C PRO A 490 29.70 25.29 -32.88
N GLY A 491 28.63 25.38 -32.09
CA GLY A 491 27.71 24.29 -31.79
C GLY A 491 26.76 23.95 -32.94
N VAL A 492 25.86 22.99 -32.72
CA VAL A 492 24.94 22.46 -33.76
C VAL A 492 24.12 23.57 -34.42
N PHE A 493 23.54 24.52 -33.67
CA PHE A 493 22.76 25.61 -34.27
C PHE A 493 23.64 26.60 -35.06
N ALA A 494 24.89 26.84 -34.65
CA ALA A 494 25.82 27.69 -35.39
C ALA A 494 26.23 27.04 -36.71
N ALA A 495 26.60 25.75 -36.69
CA ALA A 495 26.92 24.97 -37.89
C ALA A 495 25.74 24.92 -38.89
N LEU A 496 24.51 24.81 -38.38
CA LEU A 496 23.29 24.80 -39.19
C LEU A 496 23.01 26.18 -39.80
N ASN A 497 23.20 27.26 -39.05
CA ASN A 497 23.07 28.64 -39.53
C ASN A 497 24.08 28.97 -40.65
N ASP A 498 25.34 28.52 -40.50
CA ASP A 498 26.42 28.72 -41.49
C ASP A 498 26.16 27.91 -42.78
N ALA A 499 25.66 26.69 -42.68
CA ALA A 499 25.24 25.89 -43.83
C ALA A 499 24.07 26.57 -44.59
N CYS A 500 23.07 27.04 -43.85
CA CYS A 500 21.98 27.85 -44.43
C CYS A 500 22.47 29.18 -45.04
N ALA A 501 23.65 29.67 -44.67
CA ALA A 501 24.21 30.94 -45.17
C ALA A 501 24.94 30.77 -46.50
N THR A 502 25.41 29.57 -46.83
CA THR A 502 26.35 29.32 -47.92
C THR A 502 25.71 28.71 -49.17
N ALA A 503 24.56 28.03 -49.02
CA ALA A 503 23.75 27.53 -50.14
C ALA A 503 22.37 28.22 -50.16
N HIS A 504 22.25 29.33 -50.90
CA HIS A 504 21.02 30.14 -50.89
C HIS A 504 19.83 29.55 -51.66
N ALA A 505 20.08 28.65 -52.63
CA ALA A 505 19.11 28.24 -53.66
C ALA A 505 18.77 26.73 -53.69
N ASP A 506 19.68 25.84 -53.27
CA ASP A 506 19.45 24.39 -53.19
C ASP A 506 19.64 23.90 -51.74
N SER A 507 18.64 23.19 -51.22
CA SER A 507 18.68 22.62 -49.87
C SER A 507 19.42 21.28 -49.80
N GLY A 508 19.58 20.57 -50.92
CA GLY A 508 20.45 19.39 -50.99
C GLY A 508 21.92 19.75 -50.73
N ALA A 509 22.43 20.78 -51.42
CA ALA A 509 23.75 21.36 -51.16
C ALA A 509 23.88 21.98 -49.75
N ALA A 510 22.81 22.60 -49.22
CA ALA A 510 22.81 23.13 -47.86
C ALA A 510 22.98 22.01 -46.80
N ASP A 511 22.21 20.92 -46.90
CA ASP A 511 22.31 19.78 -45.98
C ASP A 511 23.68 19.07 -46.10
N GLN A 512 24.24 18.93 -47.30
CA GLN A 512 25.60 18.40 -47.48
C GLN A 512 26.66 19.31 -46.84
N THR A 513 26.49 20.64 -46.95
CA THR A 513 27.38 21.62 -46.30
C THR A 513 27.27 21.51 -44.78
N PHE A 514 26.07 21.26 -44.25
CA PHE A 514 25.86 21.01 -42.82
C PHE A 514 26.55 19.74 -42.34
N VAL A 515 26.48 18.61 -43.07
CA VAL A 515 27.28 17.39 -42.77
C VAL A 515 28.77 17.74 -42.66
N GLY A 516 29.29 18.53 -43.61
CA GLY A 516 30.68 18.99 -43.60
C GLY A 516 31.05 19.81 -42.36
N ARG A 517 30.13 20.64 -41.86
CA ARG A 517 30.32 21.43 -40.62
C ARG A 517 30.18 20.59 -39.35
N LEU A 518 29.30 19.60 -39.32
CA LEU A 518 29.13 18.71 -38.16
C LEU A 518 30.39 17.90 -37.82
N ASN A 519 31.28 17.65 -38.77
CA ASN A 519 32.54 16.95 -38.52
C ASN A 519 33.48 17.67 -37.54
N PHE A 520 33.35 18.99 -37.35
CA PHE A 520 34.08 19.73 -36.31
C PHE A 520 33.59 19.40 -34.89
N LEU A 521 32.34 18.93 -34.74
CA LEU A 521 31.77 18.53 -33.45
C LEU A 521 32.18 17.12 -33.01
N SER A 522 32.72 16.30 -33.91
CA SER A 522 33.18 14.92 -33.63
C SER A 522 34.30 14.80 -32.60
N GLN A 523 34.86 15.93 -32.12
CA GLN A 523 35.78 15.97 -30.98
C GLN A 523 35.07 15.94 -29.61
N ASN A 524 33.75 16.19 -29.56
CA ASN A 524 32.97 16.22 -28.33
C ASN A 524 32.46 14.80 -27.98
N PRO A 525 32.73 14.26 -26.78
CA PRO A 525 32.27 12.92 -26.37
C PRO A 525 30.75 12.68 -26.45
N ASN A 526 29.96 13.75 -26.36
CA ASN A 526 28.50 13.72 -26.44
C ASN A 526 27.95 13.84 -27.87
N PHE A 527 28.80 13.87 -28.90
CA PHE A 527 28.42 13.93 -30.31
C PHE A 527 28.94 12.72 -31.10
N GLU A 528 28.18 12.25 -32.08
CA GLU A 528 28.64 11.24 -33.06
C GLU A 528 28.05 11.53 -34.44
N SER A 529 28.91 11.60 -35.47
CA SER A 529 28.49 11.80 -36.87
C SER A 529 28.29 10.45 -37.57
N ARG A 530 27.20 10.30 -38.33
CA ARG A 530 26.90 9.12 -39.17
C ARG A 530 26.45 9.55 -40.56
N GLN A 531 26.33 8.61 -41.50
CA GLN A 531 25.87 8.94 -42.86
C GLN A 531 24.40 9.40 -42.85
N GLY A 532 24.17 10.68 -43.20
CA GLY A 532 22.84 11.30 -43.25
C GLY A 532 22.17 11.57 -41.90
N GLN A 533 22.84 11.28 -40.78
CA GLN A 533 22.30 11.41 -39.42
C GLN A 533 23.41 11.80 -38.43
N PHE A 534 23.06 12.40 -37.30
CA PHE A 534 23.98 12.59 -36.18
C PHE A 534 23.33 12.22 -34.85
N ILE A 535 24.14 11.93 -33.85
CA ILE A 535 23.70 11.51 -32.52
C ILE A 535 24.16 12.54 -31.50
N ILE A 536 23.25 12.92 -30.60
CA ILE A 536 23.60 13.65 -29.37
C ILE A 536 23.31 12.75 -28.17
N LYS A 537 24.26 12.68 -27.24
CA LYS A 537 24.15 11.98 -25.95
C LYS A 537 23.64 12.98 -24.91
N HIS A 538 22.32 13.13 -24.88
CA HIS A 538 21.58 13.98 -23.95
C HIS A 538 21.58 13.39 -22.52
N TYR A 539 21.19 14.18 -21.51
CA TYR A 539 20.97 13.65 -20.14
C TYR A 539 20.00 12.45 -20.10
N ALA A 540 19.10 12.40 -21.08
CA ALA A 540 18.06 11.40 -21.26
C ALA A 540 18.52 10.09 -21.94
N GLY A 541 19.65 10.11 -22.65
CA GLY A 541 20.10 9.04 -23.54
C GLY A 541 20.56 9.53 -24.90
N GLU A 542 20.81 8.59 -25.82
CA GLU A 542 21.30 8.88 -27.17
C GLU A 542 20.12 9.09 -28.14
N VAL A 543 20.14 10.18 -28.92
CA VAL A 543 19.07 10.52 -29.89
C VAL A 543 19.65 10.70 -31.29
N ASN A 544 19.12 9.94 -32.25
CA ASN A 544 19.51 9.97 -33.66
C ASN A 544 18.67 11.00 -34.43
N TYR A 545 19.30 12.08 -34.89
CA TYR A 545 18.66 13.14 -35.68
C TYR A 545 18.95 12.96 -37.18
N GLN A 546 17.92 13.10 -38.02
CA GLN A 546 18.03 13.02 -39.47
C GLN A 546 18.36 14.40 -40.06
N ILE A 547 19.33 14.45 -40.96
CA ILE A 547 19.85 15.70 -41.53
C ILE A 547 18.95 16.23 -42.67
N ALA A 548 18.31 15.35 -43.44
CA ALA A 548 17.52 15.72 -44.61
C ALA A 548 16.38 16.71 -44.27
N GLY A 549 16.39 17.87 -44.91
CA GLY A 549 15.47 18.99 -44.70
C GLY A 549 15.71 19.78 -43.41
N MET A 550 16.82 19.57 -42.69
CA MET A 550 17.10 20.27 -41.43
C MET A 550 17.49 21.73 -41.68
N THR A 551 18.19 22.03 -42.79
CA THR A 551 18.53 23.43 -43.15
C THR A 551 17.30 24.26 -43.52
N ASP A 552 16.41 23.75 -44.38
CA ASP A 552 15.14 24.43 -44.73
C ASP A 552 14.26 24.71 -43.51
N LYS A 553 14.11 23.75 -42.61
CA LYS A 553 13.34 23.92 -41.36
C LYS A 553 13.93 24.97 -40.41
N ASN A 554 15.25 25.12 -40.40
CA ASN A 554 15.93 26.14 -39.61
C ASN A 554 15.83 27.54 -40.27
N LYS A 555 15.91 27.61 -41.59
CA LYS A 555 15.87 28.86 -42.37
C LYS A 555 14.63 29.69 -42.06
N ASP A 556 13.48 29.05 -41.95
CA ASP A 556 12.24 29.59 -41.36
C ASP A 556 11.87 31.03 -41.75
N GLN A 557 12.01 31.33 -43.03
CA GLN A 557 11.86 32.67 -43.59
C GLN A 557 10.76 32.67 -44.64
N LEU A 558 9.74 33.51 -44.44
CA LEU A 558 8.80 33.89 -45.48
C LEU A 558 9.54 34.60 -46.62
N LEU A 559 9.17 34.30 -47.87
CA LEU A 559 9.66 35.09 -49.00
C LEU A 559 9.13 36.53 -48.89
N LYS A 560 9.94 37.51 -49.32
CA LYS A 560 9.51 38.93 -49.43
C LYS A 560 8.16 39.02 -50.16
N ASP A 561 8.01 38.21 -51.20
CA ASP A 561 6.82 38.09 -52.06
C ASP A 561 5.52 37.79 -51.27
N LEU A 562 5.58 36.88 -50.29
CA LEU A 562 4.43 36.54 -49.44
C LEU A 562 4.10 37.64 -48.42
N LEU A 563 5.13 38.35 -47.93
CA LEU A 563 4.94 39.47 -47.01
C LEU A 563 4.41 40.72 -47.73
N ASN A 564 4.81 40.93 -48.98
CA ASN A 564 4.26 41.97 -49.86
C ASN A 564 2.77 41.70 -50.15
N LEU A 565 2.41 40.47 -50.53
CA LEU A 565 1.01 40.05 -50.75
C LEU A 565 0.13 40.32 -49.52
N VAL A 566 0.63 39.96 -48.33
CA VAL A 566 -0.04 40.25 -47.05
C VAL A 566 -0.21 41.76 -46.82
N GLY A 567 0.82 42.55 -47.15
CA GLY A 567 0.81 44.01 -47.04
C GLY A 567 -0.12 44.73 -48.03
N GLU A 568 -0.67 44.03 -49.01
CA GLU A 568 -1.65 44.55 -49.99
C GLU A 568 -3.12 44.24 -49.61
N SER A 569 -3.35 43.45 -48.55
CA SER A 569 -4.70 43.10 -48.09
C SER A 569 -5.52 44.32 -47.66
N SER A 570 -6.84 44.36 -47.94
CA SER A 570 -7.74 45.34 -47.30
C SER A 570 -8.19 44.94 -45.89
N ASN A 571 -7.97 43.69 -45.47
CA ASN A 571 -8.44 43.21 -44.18
C ASN A 571 -7.51 43.67 -43.06
N SER A 572 -7.98 44.59 -42.21
CA SER A 572 -7.20 45.14 -41.08
C SER A 572 -6.65 44.08 -40.11
N PHE A 573 -7.33 42.94 -39.96
CA PHE A 573 -6.87 41.84 -39.11
C PHE A 573 -5.67 41.09 -39.71
N VAL A 574 -5.55 41.04 -41.05
CA VAL A 574 -4.37 40.48 -41.73
C VAL A 574 -3.14 41.33 -41.41
N HIS A 575 -3.27 42.67 -41.42
CA HIS A 575 -2.20 43.58 -40.96
C HIS A 575 -1.91 43.46 -39.46
N GLU A 576 -2.93 43.22 -38.63
CA GLU A 576 -2.76 43.08 -37.18
C GLU A 576 -1.98 41.80 -36.80
N ILE A 577 -2.21 40.69 -37.51
CA ILE A 577 -1.43 39.46 -37.30
C ILE A 577 -0.08 39.48 -38.05
N PHE A 578 0.16 40.39 -39.00
CA PHE A 578 1.46 40.59 -39.64
C PHE A 578 2.03 42.02 -39.38
N PRO A 579 2.42 42.33 -38.12
CA PRO A 579 2.84 43.68 -37.74
C PRO A 579 4.21 44.10 -38.33
N ASP A 580 5.10 43.14 -38.59
CA ASP A 580 6.44 43.40 -39.13
C ASP A 580 6.37 43.71 -40.63
N ARG A 581 6.27 44.99 -40.97
CA ARG A 581 6.40 45.48 -42.36
C ARG A 581 7.78 45.15 -42.92
N VAL A 582 7.84 44.76 -44.19
CA VAL A 582 9.10 44.47 -44.89
C VAL A 582 9.91 45.75 -45.05
N ASP A 583 10.95 45.92 -44.24
CA ASP A 583 12.05 46.82 -44.57
C ASP A 583 12.76 46.27 -45.81
N GLN A 584 12.67 46.99 -46.94
CA GLN A 584 13.28 46.57 -48.19
C GLN A 584 14.78 46.89 -48.26
N ASP A 585 15.28 47.80 -47.40
CA ASP A 585 16.67 48.24 -47.37
C ASP A 585 17.53 47.49 -46.33
N ASP A 586 16.94 46.89 -45.28
CA ASP A 586 17.71 46.09 -44.32
C ASP A 586 18.29 44.81 -44.96
N LYS A 587 19.62 44.76 -44.96
CA LYS A 587 20.44 43.65 -45.48
C LYS A 587 20.90 42.70 -44.38
N ARG A 588 20.49 42.93 -43.12
CA ARG A 588 20.70 41.99 -42.02
C ARG A 588 19.92 40.71 -42.29
N ARG A 589 20.52 39.59 -41.93
CA ARG A 589 19.87 38.29 -42.04
C ARG A 589 18.82 38.15 -40.94
N PRO A 590 17.55 37.83 -41.25
CA PRO A 590 16.55 37.53 -40.23
C PRO A 590 16.99 36.37 -39.32
N PRO A 591 16.57 36.35 -38.04
CA PRO A 591 16.92 35.29 -37.11
C PRO A 591 16.30 33.96 -37.55
N THR A 592 17.13 32.91 -37.62
CA THR A 592 16.68 31.55 -37.95
C THR A 592 15.78 30.99 -36.84
N ALA A 593 15.07 29.90 -37.10
CA ALA A 593 14.37 29.18 -36.04
C ALA A 593 15.33 28.75 -34.91
N GLY A 594 16.59 28.43 -35.23
CA GLY A 594 17.69 28.14 -34.29
C GLY A 594 18.11 29.32 -33.41
N ASP A 595 18.15 30.55 -33.95
CA ASP A 595 18.36 31.74 -33.12
C ASP A 595 17.12 32.07 -32.27
N LYS A 596 15.90 31.96 -32.84
CA LYS A 596 14.63 32.19 -32.11
C LYS A 596 14.48 31.23 -30.91
N ILE A 597 14.68 29.92 -31.11
CA ILE A 597 14.64 28.95 -29.99
C ILE A 597 15.73 29.22 -28.96
N LYS A 598 16.94 29.62 -29.38
CA LYS A 598 17.99 29.97 -28.42
C LYS A 598 17.59 31.17 -27.58
N LEU A 599 17.00 32.21 -28.18
CA LEU A 599 16.53 33.39 -27.47
C LEU A 599 15.44 33.02 -26.45
N SER A 600 14.31 32.48 -26.91
CA SER A 600 13.17 32.17 -26.04
C SER A 600 13.46 31.13 -24.96
N ALA A 601 14.39 30.19 -25.21
CA ALA A 601 14.85 29.27 -24.18
C ALA A 601 15.64 29.97 -23.08
N ASN A 602 16.48 30.96 -23.42
CA ASN A 602 17.25 31.72 -22.43
C ASN A 602 16.37 32.77 -21.71
N GLU A 603 15.41 33.41 -22.38
CA GLU A 603 14.40 34.25 -21.73
C GLU A 603 13.56 33.45 -20.71
N LEU A 604 13.20 32.20 -21.04
CA LEU A 604 12.56 31.27 -20.10
C LEU A 604 13.51 30.88 -18.96
N VAL A 605 14.80 30.62 -19.22
CA VAL A 605 15.81 30.38 -18.17
C VAL A 605 15.85 31.56 -17.19
N ASP A 606 16.01 32.77 -17.69
CA ASP A 606 16.17 33.99 -16.87
C ASP A 606 14.90 34.32 -16.09
N THR A 607 13.72 34.03 -16.65
CA THR A 607 12.44 34.13 -15.94
C THR A 607 12.33 33.11 -14.81
N LEU A 608 12.73 31.85 -15.04
CA LEU A 608 12.71 30.79 -14.04
C LEU A 608 13.79 30.98 -12.95
N MET A 609 14.92 31.64 -13.25
CA MET A 609 15.93 32.02 -12.26
C MET A 609 15.42 33.01 -11.22
N GLN A 610 14.38 33.80 -11.54
CA GLN A 610 13.79 34.82 -10.67
C GLN A 610 12.71 34.26 -9.73
N ALA A 611 12.50 32.94 -9.72
CA ALA A 611 11.45 32.28 -8.95
C ALA A 611 11.95 30.98 -8.28
N GLN A 612 11.34 30.62 -7.15
CA GLN A 612 11.62 29.36 -6.45
C GLN A 612 10.94 28.18 -7.16
N PRO A 613 11.68 27.16 -7.62
CA PRO A 613 11.12 26.12 -8.46
C PRO A 613 10.55 24.93 -7.67
N SER A 614 9.35 24.52 -8.06
CA SER A 614 8.75 23.23 -7.73
C SER A 614 8.63 22.37 -9.00
N TYR A 615 8.75 21.05 -8.87
CA TYR A 615 8.85 20.16 -10.03
C TYR A 615 7.85 19.02 -10.00
N ILE A 616 7.15 18.81 -11.11
CA ILE A 616 6.23 17.68 -11.33
C ILE A 616 6.73 16.89 -12.55
N ARG A 617 7.03 15.60 -12.34
CA ARG A 617 7.46 14.65 -13.37
C ARG A 617 6.32 13.65 -13.61
N THR A 618 5.64 13.79 -14.75
CA THR A 618 4.50 12.96 -15.13
C THR A 618 4.93 11.76 -15.95
N ILE A 619 4.29 10.61 -15.70
CA ILE A 619 4.58 9.31 -16.32
C ILE A 619 3.28 8.74 -16.89
N LYS A 620 3.38 8.19 -18.10
CA LYS A 620 2.34 7.49 -18.83
C LYS A 620 2.52 5.97 -18.65
N PRO A 621 1.62 5.23 -17.98
CA PRO A 621 1.85 3.81 -17.68
C PRO A 621 1.67 2.89 -18.90
N ASN A 622 0.92 3.30 -19.93
CA ASN A 622 0.69 2.51 -21.15
C ASN A 622 0.22 3.40 -22.32
N GLU A 623 0.33 2.89 -23.55
CA GLU A 623 -0.15 3.59 -24.76
C GLU A 623 -1.67 3.43 -24.97
N ASN A 624 -2.25 2.34 -24.48
CA ASN A 624 -3.64 1.95 -24.71
C ASN A 624 -4.68 2.79 -23.92
N LYS A 625 -4.22 3.70 -23.05
CA LYS A 625 -5.04 4.49 -22.11
C LYS A 625 -5.86 3.60 -21.16
N SER A 626 -5.36 2.41 -20.86
CA SER A 626 -6.00 1.45 -19.98
C SER A 626 -5.77 1.84 -18.50
N PRO A 627 -6.82 1.90 -17.66
CA PRO A 627 -6.71 2.36 -16.27
C PRO A 627 -6.18 1.30 -15.28
N LYS A 628 -5.67 0.18 -15.80
CA LYS A 628 -5.09 -0.95 -15.05
C LYS A 628 -3.79 -1.49 -15.66
N GLU A 629 -3.47 -1.14 -16.90
CA GLU A 629 -2.26 -1.63 -17.58
C GLU A 629 -1.04 -0.80 -17.17
N TYR A 630 0.07 -1.48 -16.90
CA TYR A 630 1.35 -0.86 -16.60
C TYR A 630 2.43 -1.56 -17.43
N ASN A 631 2.92 -0.89 -18.47
CA ASN A 631 3.96 -1.40 -19.35
C ASN A 631 5.33 -1.08 -18.72
N ASP A 632 5.93 -2.11 -18.12
CA ASP A 632 7.20 -2.00 -17.41
C ASP A 632 8.32 -1.42 -18.27
N ALA A 633 8.36 -1.72 -19.57
CA ALA A 633 9.41 -1.25 -20.49
C ALA A 633 9.24 0.24 -20.83
N ASN A 634 8.01 0.67 -21.16
CA ASN A 634 7.71 2.08 -21.47
C ASN A 634 7.94 2.96 -20.24
N VAL A 635 7.57 2.50 -19.04
CA VAL A 635 7.81 3.28 -17.82
C VAL A 635 9.31 3.25 -17.42
N MET A 636 10.03 2.15 -17.66
CA MET A 636 11.48 2.11 -17.50
C MET A 636 12.19 3.13 -18.41
N HIS A 637 11.72 3.29 -19.65
CA HIS A 637 12.23 4.31 -20.58
C HIS A 637 11.98 5.73 -20.04
N GLN A 638 10.78 6.00 -19.52
CA GLN A 638 10.43 7.29 -18.90
C GLN A 638 11.24 7.59 -17.63
N ILE A 639 11.45 6.61 -16.75
CA ILE A 639 12.28 6.75 -15.53
C ILE A 639 13.70 7.17 -15.89
N LYS A 640 14.26 6.60 -16.98
CA LYS A 640 15.58 6.96 -17.52
C LYS A 640 15.58 8.38 -18.08
N TYR A 641 14.73 8.70 -19.06
CA TYR A 641 14.80 10.01 -19.73
C TYR A 641 14.37 11.18 -18.83
N LEU A 642 13.55 10.95 -17.80
CA LEU A 642 13.21 11.95 -16.77
C LEU A 642 14.31 12.11 -15.70
N GLY A 643 15.41 11.34 -15.81
CA GLY A 643 16.54 11.40 -14.88
C GLY A 643 16.20 10.99 -13.45
N LEU A 644 15.12 10.23 -13.21
CA LEU A 644 14.59 10.04 -11.84
C LEU A 644 15.58 9.33 -10.91
N GLN A 645 16.38 8.39 -11.43
CA GLN A 645 17.47 7.77 -10.68
C GLN A 645 18.50 8.80 -10.21
N GLU A 646 18.88 9.74 -11.06
CA GLU A 646 19.88 10.76 -10.76
C GLU A 646 19.30 11.85 -9.83
N ASN A 647 18.03 12.18 -9.98
CA ASN A 647 17.29 13.04 -9.03
C ASN A 647 17.26 12.40 -7.62
N VAL A 648 17.02 11.09 -7.52
CA VAL A 648 17.09 10.34 -6.25
C VAL A 648 18.52 10.31 -5.71
N ARG A 649 19.55 10.08 -6.56
CA ARG A 649 20.96 10.08 -6.15
C ARG A 649 21.42 11.44 -5.62
N ILE A 650 21.11 12.54 -6.31
CA ILE A 650 21.46 13.90 -5.88
C ILE A 650 20.84 14.20 -4.51
N ARG A 651 19.57 13.84 -4.27
CA ARG A 651 18.92 14.00 -2.96
C ARG A 651 19.45 13.04 -1.88
N ARG A 652 19.84 11.80 -2.22
CA ARG A 652 20.44 10.80 -1.29
C ARG A 652 21.94 10.99 -1.02
N ALA A 653 22.64 11.81 -1.81
CA ALA A 653 24.05 12.16 -1.57
C ALA A 653 24.19 13.25 -0.50
N GLY A 654 23.13 14.05 -0.30
CA GLY A 654 22.88 14.79 0.93
C GLY A 654 22.26 13.91 2.02
N PHE A 655 21.60 14.53 3.01
CA PHE A 655 20.89 13.81 4.07
C PHE A 655 19.49 13.39 3.60
N ALA A 656 19.23 12.08 3.56
CA ALA A 656 17.98 11.51 3.05
C ALA A 656 16.71 11.93 3.83
N TYR A 657 16.84 12.37 5.09
CA TYR A 657 15.72 12.89 5.89
C TYR A 657 16.14 14.09 6.75
N ARG A 658 15.27 15.09 6.85
CA ARG A 658 15.45 16.32 7.65
C ARG A 658 14.13 16.73 8.30
N GLN A 659 14.16 17.10 9.58
CA GLN A 659 12.97 17.47 10.35
C GLN A 659 13.32 18.46 11.48
N THR A 660 12.43 19.38 11.83
CA THR A 660 12.64 20.26 12.99
C THR A 660 12.67 19.46 14.29
N PHE A 661 13.43 19.91 15.29
CA PHE A 661 13.59 19.17 16.54
C PHE A 661 12.25 18.87 17.25
N ASP A 662 11.31 19.81 17.28
CA ASP A 662 10.00 19.61 17.92
C ASP A 662 9.24 18.42 17.30
N LYS A 663 9.17 18.39 15.97
CA LYS A 663 8.50 17.33 15.21
C LYS A 663 9.25 16.01 15.29
N PHE A 664 10.58 16.03 15.34
CA PHE A 664 11.39 14.83 15.54
C PHE A 664 11.14 14.21 16.93
N VAL A 665 11.05 15.04 17.97
CA VAL A 665 10.74 14.59 19.33
C VAL A 665 9.28 14.10 19.44
N GLU A 666 8.29 14.83 18.90
CA GLU A 666 6.89 14.37 18.85
C GLU A 666 6.74 13.03 18.10
N ARG A 667 7.52 12.83 17.03
CA ARG A 667 7.56 11.57 16.27
C ARG A 667 8.17 10.42 17.05
N PHE A 668 9.33 10.62 17.70
CA PHE A 668 10.20 9.52 18.16
C PHE A 668 10.49 9.46 19.66
N ALA A 669 9.97 10.35 20.51
CA ALA A 669 10.23 10.31 21.96
C ALA A 669 9.82 8.98 22.64
N LEU A 670 8.84 8.26 22.09
CA LEU A 670 8.45 6.90 22.52
C LEU A 670 9.62 5.90 22.53
N LEU A 671 10.66 6.13 21.71
CA LEU A 671 11.81 5.24 21.59
C LEU A 671 12.79 5.37 22.75
N SER A 672 12.81 6.51 23.43
CA SER A 672 13.69 6.77 24.59
C SER A 672 12.94 6.53 25.90
N PRO A 673 13.43 5.60 26.76
CA PRO A 673 12.93 5.45 28.14
C PRO A 673 13.22 6.67 29.04
N ARG A 674 14.01 7.64 28.56
CA ARG A 674 14.31 8.90 29.26
C ARG A 674 13.37 10.04 28.87
N LEU A 675 12.78 9.98 27.67
CA LEU A 675 11.85 11.00 27.18
C LEU A 675 10.38 10.60 27.31
N SER A 676 10.08 9.29 27.32
CA SER A 676 8.71 8.80 27.47
C SER A 676 8.53 7.79 28.60
N TYR A 677 7.55 8.06 29.46
CA TYR A 677 7.01 7.13 30.43
C TYR A 677 5.57 6.77 30.07
N ALA A 678 5.24 5.47 30.05
CA ALA A 678 3.90 4.94 29.77
C ALA A 678 3.21 5.42 28.46
N GLY A 679 3.96 5.95 27.49
CA GLY A 679 3.44 6.50 26.23
C GLY A 679 3.12 8.00 26.28
N GLU A 680 3.44 8.68 27.39
CA GLU A 680 3.39 10.13 27.54
C GLU A 680 4.81 10.71 27.43
N TYR A 681 4.94 11.96 27.00
CA TYR A 681 6.21 12.68 26.95
C TYR A 681 6.48 13.34 28.32
N THR A 682 7.67 13.14 28.87
CA THR A 682 7.99 13.51 30.27
C THR A 682 9.32 14.25 30.43
N TYR A 683 9.89 14.77 29.34
CA TYR A 683 11.17 15.48 29.38
C TYR A 683 10.97 17.00 29.34
N THR A 684 11.72 17.71 30.19
CA THR A 684 11.59 19.16 30.43
C THR A 684 12.83 19.95 29.98
N GLY A 685 13.76 19.32 29.25
CA GLY A 685 14.90 20.00 28.63
C GLY A 685 14.60 20.46 27.21
N ASP A 686 15.61 20.96 26.52
CA ASP A 686 15.49 21.47 25.15
C ASP A 686 15.27 20.36 24.10
N VAL A 687 14.58 20.71 23.02
CA VAL A 687 14.21 19.76 21.95
C VAL A 687 15.41 19.25 21.13
N GLN A 688 16.51 20.00 21.07
CA GLN A 688 17.74 19.57 20.39
C GLN A 688 18.44 18.45 21.19
N THR A 689 18.56 18.61 22.51
CA THR A 689 19.09 17.59 23.42
C THR A 689 18.13 16.41 23.53
N ALA A 690 16.81 16.61 23.52
CA ALA A 690 15.85 15.52 23.41
C ALA A 690 16.06 14.72 22.11
N SER A 691 16.24 15.39 20.97
CA SER A 691 16.55 14.73 19.69
C SER A 691 17.87 13.93 19.76
N ARG A 692 18.93 14.50 20.36
CA ARG A 692 20.21 13.82 20.62
C ARG A 692 20.06 12.62 21.55
N ILE A 693 19.15 12.68 22.53
CA ILE A 693 18.81 11.56 23.43
C ILE A 693 18.13 10.41 22.68
N ILE A 694 17.26 10.70 21.70
CA ILE A 694 16.60 9.67 20.86
C ILE A 694 17.65 8.88 20.08
N PHE A 695 18.54 9.53 19.34
CA PHE A 695 19.60 8.85 18.58
C PHE A 695 20.47 7.96 19.48
N LYS A 696 20.88 8.48 20.65
CA LYS A 696 21.70 7.74 21.61
C LYS A 696 20.99 6.55 22.25
N ASP A 697 19.72 6.67 22.64
CA ASP A 697 18.96 5.56 23.24
C ASP A 697 18.54 4.51 22.20
N THR A 698 18.39 4.90 20.93
CA THR A 698 18.15 3.99 19.80
C THR A 698 19.44 3.33 19.28
N SER A 699 20.61 3.72 19.81
CA SER A 699 21.93 3.18 19.44
C SER A 699 22.29 3.38 17.96
N ILE A 700 21.90 4.51 17.39
CA ILE A 700 22.28 4.91 16.02
C ILE A 700 23.72 5.49 16.04
N PRO A 701 24.61 5.11 15.10
CA PRO A 701 25.96 5.68 15.00
C PRO A 701 25.95 7.18 14.73
N GLU A 702 26.95 7.91 15.24
CA GLU A 702 27.09 9.35 14.94
C GLU A 702 27.43 9.62 13.46
N GLU A 703 27.90 8.59 12.73
CA GLU A 703 28.09 8.60 11.26
C GLU A 703 26.79 8.82 10.45
N GLU A 704 25.65 8.49 11.05
CA GLU A 704 24.34 8.30 10.41
C GLU A 704 23.36 9.47 10.61
N TYR A 705 23.69 10.42 11.48
CA TYR A 705 22.88 11.61 11.71
C TYR A 705 23.75 12.85 11.93
N GLN A 706 23.23 14.04 11.62
CA GLN A 706 23.86 15.30 12.00
C GLN A 706 22.82 16.23 12.64
N MET A 707 23.26 16.99 13.64
CA MET A 707 22.44 17.95 14.37
C MET A 707 22.73 19.35 13.81
N GLY A 708 21.73 19.97 13.19
CA GLY A 708 21.82 21.35 12.72
C GLY A 708 21.45 22.37 13.80
N THR A 709 21.27 23.63 13.38
CA THR A 709 20.82 24.72 14.27
C THR A 709 19.34 24.61 14.62
N THR A 710 18.47 24.14 13.71
CA THR A 710 17.02 23.98 13.96
C THR A 710 16.48 22.58 13.61
N LYS A 711 17.22 21.78 12.85
CA LYS A 711 16.78 20.46 12.34
C LYS A 711 17.71 19.31 12.71
N ALA A 712 17.11 18.14 12.89
CA ALA A 712 17.81 16.86 12.88
C ALA A 712 17.86 16.33 11.44
N PHE A 713 19.05 15.89 11.02
CA PHE A 713 19.31 15.31 9.70
C PHE A 713 19.71 13.84 9.85
N ILE A 714 19.18 12.96 9.02
CA ILE A 714 19.51 11.53 8.97
C ILE A 714 20.03 11.19 7.57
N LYS A 715 21.16 10.49 7.53
CA LYS A 715 21.97 10.26 6.33
C LYS A 715 21.38 9.16 5.45
N THR A 716 21.14 7.97 6.01
CA THR A 716 20.55 6.85 5.26
C THR A 716 19.05 6.65 5.57
N PRO A 717 18.23 6.26 4.58
CA PRO A 717 16.84 5.90 4.82
C PRO A 717 16.70 4.58 5.60
N GLU A 718 17.70 3.71 5.55
CA GLU A 718 17.80 2.52 6.41
C GLU A 718 17.71 2.89 7.90
N THR A 719 18.42 3.95 8.33
CA THR A 719 18.38 4.47 9.70
C THR A 719 17.00 5.03 10.06
N LEU A 720 16.34 5.77 9.15
CA LEU A 720 14.97 6.26 9.36
C LEU A 720 13.96 5.12 9.48
N PHE A 721 14.03 4.12 8.60
CA PHE A 721 13.17 2.94 8.70
C PHE A 721 13.42 2.12 9.97
N GLY A 722 14.65 2.11 10.49
CA GLY A 722 14.96 1.58 11.81
C GLY A 722 14.13 2.26 12.90
N LEU A 723 14.14 3.59 12.95
CA LEU A 723 13.37 4.40 13.91
C LEU A 723 11.85 4.17 13.79
N GLU A 724 11.29 4.25 12.59
CA GLU A 724 9.85 4.04 12.36
C GLU A 724 9.42 2.61 12.72
N HIS A 725 10.21 1.59 12.35
CA HIS A 725 9.93 0.20 12.68
C HIS A 725 10.03 -0.09 14.19
N MET A 726 10.95 0.58 14.89
CA MET A 726 11.01 0.55 16.36
C MET A 726 9.79 1.24 16.99
N ARG A 727 9.28 2.33 16.37
CA ARG A 727 8.11 3.07 16.83
C ARG A 727 6.83 2.25 16.68
N ASP A 728 6.57 1.69 15.51
CA ASP A 728 5.41 0.83 15.25
C ASP A 728 5.39 -0.38 16.19
N ARG A 729 6.58 -0.93 16.50
CA ARG A 729 6.72 -2.04 17.46
C ARG A 729 6.62 -1.63 18.93
N TYR A 730 6.60 -0.34 19.29
CA TYR A 730 6.47 0.10 20.69
C TYR A 730 5.24 -0.51 21.36
N TRP A 731 4.06 -0.29 20.79
CA TRP A 731 2.79 -0.79 21.33
C TRP A 731 2.70 -2.32 21.29
N HIS A 732 3.23 -2.96 20.23
CA HIS A 732 3.36 -4.41 20.16
C HIS A 732 4.23 -4.96 21.31
N ASN A 733 5.37 -4.35 21.59
CA ASN A 733 6.27 -4.74 22.67
C ASN A 733 5.62 -4.56 24.04
N MET A 734 4.84 -3.50 24.26
CA MET A 734 4.05 -3.33 25.49
C MET A 734 2.95 -4.40 25.63
N ALA A 735 2.22 -4.71 24.55
CA ALA A 735 1.25 -5.80 24.54
C ALA A 735 1.89 -7.16 24.85
N VAL A 736 3.06 -7.47 24.29
CA VAL A 736 3.84 -8.67 24.61
C VAL A 736 4.28 -8.69 26.09
N ARG A 737 4.63 -7.54 26.67
CA ARG A 737 4.96 -7.39 28.10
C ARG A 737 3.76 -7.77 28.99
N ILE A 738 2.57 -7.25 28.67
CA ILE A 738 1.31 -7.56 29.35
C ILE A 738 0.94 -9.05 29.18
N GLN A 739 1.03 -9.60 27.96
CA GLN A 739 0.77 -11.02 27.70
C GLN A 739 1.69 -11.95 28.51
N ARG A 740 2.99 -11.61 28.64
CA ARG A 740 3.94 -12.37 29.46
C ARG A 740 3.54 -12.35 30.95
N ALA A 741 3.16 -11.19 31.49
CA ALA A 741 2.67 -11.07 32.85
C ALA A 741 1.38 -11.87 33.09
N TRP A 742 0.41 -11.78 32.17
CA TRP A 742 -0.86 -12.51 32.24
C TRP A 742 -0.68 -14.03 32.16
N ARG A 743 0.12 -14.54 31.22
CA ARG A 743 0.46 -15.97 31.12
C ARG A 743 1.15 -16.47 32.39
N ASN A 744 2.02 -15.66 33.01
CA ASN A 744 2.64 -16.01 34.30
C ASN A 744 1.65 -16.04 35.47
N TYR A 745 0.72 -15.08 35.54
CA TYR A 745 -0.36 -15.06 36.54
C TYR A 745 -1.26 -16.30 36.41
N LEU A 746 -1.69 -16.65 35.18
CA LEU A 746 -2.48 -17.85 34.93
C LEU A 746 -1.74 -19.14 35.34
N ARG A 747 -0.43 -19.24 35.03
CA ARG A 747 0.43 -20.34 35.48
C ARG A 747 0.46 -20.45 37.01
N TYR A 748 0.66 -19.33 37.71
CA TYR A 748 0.71 -19.31 39.18
C TYR A 748 -0.64 -19.71 39.81
N ARG A 749 -1.75 -19.21 39.27
CA ARG A 749 -3.12 -19.58 39.67
C ARG A 749 -3.40 -21.08 39.48
N ALA A 750 -2.98 -21.65 38.34
CA ALA A 750 -3.11 -23.08 38.06
C ALA A 750 -2.23 -23.93 39.00
N GLU A 751 -1.00 -23.49 39.29
CA GLU A 751 -0.11 -24.17 40.22
C GLU A 751 -0.66 -24.18 41.66
N ALA A 752 -1.19 -23.04 42.13
CA ALA A 752 -1.82 -22.93 43.45
C ALA A 752 -3.01 -23.91 43.59
N ALA A 753 -3.91 -23.95 42.60
CA ALA A 753 -5.01 -24.92 42.57
C ALA A 753 -4.50 -26.36 42.58
N THR A 754 -3.46 -26.66 41.80
CA THR A 754 -2.84 -27.99 41.72
C THR A 754 -2.22 -28.43 43.06
N ARG A 755 -1.58 -27.50 43.79
CA ARG A 755 -1.03 -27.76 45.13
C ARG A 755 -2.13 -28.13 46.14
N ILE A 756 -3.24 -27.39 46.15
CA ILE A 756 -4.41 -27.65 47.01
C ILE A 756 -5.05 -29.01 46.68
N GLN A 757 -5.24 -29.32 45.39
CA GLN A 757 -5.79 -30.61 44.96
C GLN A 757 -4.92 -31.81 45.35
N ARG A 758 -3.59 -31.70 45.24
CA ARG A 758 -2.66 -32.76 45.68
C ARG A 758 -2.76 -33.01 47.18
N PHE A 759 -2.89 -31.97 48.00
CA PHE A 759 -3.06 -32.09 49.45
C PHE A 759 -4.34 -32.88 49.80
N TRP A 760 -5.48 -32.49 49.24
CA TRP A 760 -6.77 -33.16 49.47
C TRP A 760 -6.78 -34.63 49.01
N ARG A 761 -6.28 -34.92 47.80
CA ARG A 761 -6.18 -36.30 47.28
C ARG A 761 -5.23 -37.18 48.09
N LYS A 762 -4.18 -36.61 48.70
CA LYS A 762 -3.28 -37.34 49.60
C LYS A 762 -4.00 -37.78 50.88
N SER A 763 -4.88 -36.93 51.42
CA SER A 763 -5.51 -37.11 52.73
C SER A 763 -6.68 -38.11 52.72
N LYS A 764 -7.69 -37.94 51.86
CA LYS A 764 -8.96 -38.71 51.97
C LYS A 764 -8.98 -40.11 51.34
N VAL A 765 -8.22 -40.35 50.26
CA VAL A 765 -8.35 -41.59 49.45
C VAL A 765 -7.23 -42.60 49.74
N GLY A 766 -6.03 -42.10 50.05
CA GLY A 766 -4.80 -42.88 49.99
C GLY A 766 -4.61 -44.02 50.96
N VAL A 767 -5.42 -44.14 52.01
CA VAL A 767 -5.29 -45.19 53.01
C VAL A 767 -5.87 -46.52 52.47
N LYS A 768 -7.09 -46.48 51.91
CA LYS A 768 -7.76 -47.68 51.37
C LYS A 768 -6.98 -48.30 50.19
N GLU A 769 -6.40 -47.46 49.33
CA GLU A 769 -5.56 -47.88 48.19
C GLU A 769 -4.23 -48.53 48.63
N ILE A 770 -3.80 -48.29 49.87
CA ILE A 770 -2.60 -48.89 50.49
C ILE A 770 -2.95 -50.19 51.22
N GLU A 771 -4.04 -50.23 51.97
CA GLU A 771 -4.58 -51.46 52.57
C GLU A 771 -4.86 -52.53 51.50
N PHE A 772 -5.45 -52.12 50.36
CA PHE A 772 -5.74 -53.01 49.25
C PHE A 772 -4.44 -53.53 48.58
N ARG A 773 -3.40 -52.69 48.44
CA ARG A 773 -2.07 -53.13 48.01
C ARG A 773 -1.52 -54.24 48.90
N ASP A 774 -1.54 -54.04 50.22
CA ASP A 774 -0.88 -54.99 51.12
C ASP A 774 -1.63 -56.33 51.21
N ARG A 775 -2.97 -56.35 51.07
CA ARG A 775 -3.75 -57.58 50.82
C ARG A 775 -3.33 -58.29 49.53
N GLY A 776 -3.09 -57.54 48.45
CA GLY A 776 -2.59 -58.10 47.18
C GLY A 776 -1.14 -58.60 47.28
N HIS A 777 -0.35 -58.04 48.20
CA HIS A 777 1.00 -58.51 48.43
C HIS A 777 1.02 -59.85 49.20
N GLN A 778 0.09 -60.04 50.14
CA GLN A 778 -0.13 -61.32 50.84
C GLN A 778 -0.51 -62.46 49.89
N LEU A 779 -1.30 -62.19 48.84
CA LEU A 779 -1.74 -63.17 47.84
C LEU A 779 -0.60 -63.94 47.13
N LEU A 780 0.60 -63.34 47.08
CA LEU A 780 1.81 -63.90 46.46
C LEU A 780 2.95 -64.16 47.46
N ALA A 781 2.77 -63.86 48.75
CA ALA A 781 3.80 -64.00 49.77
C ALA A 781 4.23 -65.48 49.93
N GLY A 782 5.53 -65.72 50.13
CA GLY A 782 6.13 -67.05 50.21
C GLY A 782 6.14 -67.85 48.89
N ARG A 783 5.30 -67.50 47.91
CA ARG A 783 5.06 -68.30 46.68
C ARG A 783 5.70 -67.71 45.42
N LYS A 784 5.98 -66.41 45.35
CA LYS A 784 6.57 -65.76 44.16
C LYS A 784 7.56 -64.64 44.51
N GLU A 785 8.74 -64.66 43.88
CA GLU A 785 9.75 -63.59 43.97
C GLU A 785 9.19 -62.22 43.54
N ARG A 786 9.75 -61.14 44.09
CA ARG A 786 9.19 -59.79 43.97
C ARG A 786 10.13 -58.86 43.19
N ARG A 787 9.55 -58.02 42.32
CA ARG A 787 10.28 -56.89 41.70
C ARG A 787 10.46 -55.77 42.73
N ARG A 788 11.66 -55.16 42.80
CA ARG A 788 11.97 -54.03 43.71
C ARG A 788 10.93 -52.92 43.67
N TYR A 789 10.54 -52.49 42.47
CA TYR A 789 9.54 -51.42 42.28
C TYR A 789 8.11 -51.83 42.66
N SER A 790 7.81 -53.12 42.74
CA SER A 790 6.52 -53.59 43.25
C SER A 790 6.37 -53.47 44.76
N LEU A 791 7.46 -53.34 45.53
CA LEU A 791 7.47 -53.23 46.99
C LEU A 791 7.62 -51.78 47.50
N LEU A 792 7.37 -50.78 46.67
CA LEU A 792 7.39 -49.37 47.07
C LEU A 792 6.22 -49.02 47.99
N GLY A 793 6.51 -48.51 49.20
CA GLY A 793 5.49 -48.03 50.14
C GLY A 793 4.61 -46.88 49.63
N SER A 794 5.11 -46.11 48.66
CA SER A 794 4.34 -45.08 47.97
C SER A 794 3.44 -45.61 46.85
N ARG A 795 3.59 -46.88 46.41
CA ARG A 795 2.68 -47.49 45.43
C ARG A 795 1.31 -47.66 46.09
N ARG A 796 0.26 -47.43 45.30
CA ARG A 796 -1.14 -47.56 45.66
C ARG A 796 -1.82 -48.39 44.59
N PHE A 797 -2.72 -49.29 44.97
CA PHE A 797 -3.57 -50.01 44.03
C PHE A 797 -4.80 -49.15 43.75
N ALA A 798 -4.89 -48.62 42.54
CA ALA A 798 -5.92 -47.67 42.11
C ALA A 798 -6.94 -48.30 41.13
N GLY A 799 -6.66 -49.50 40.63
CA GLY A 799 -7.50 -50.22 39.67
C GLY A 799 -7.48 -49.61 38.28
N ASP A 800 -8.30 -48.58 38.07
CA ASP A 800 -8.60 -48.00 36.77
C ASP A 800 -7.55 -46.94 36.34
N TYR A 801 -6.33 -47.37 36.03
CA TYR A 801 -5.23 -46.47 35.70
C TYR A 801 -5.42 -45.70 34.38
N LEU A 802 -6.25 -46.20 33.47
CA LEU A 802 -6.59 -45.52 32.22
C LEU A 802 -7.84 -44.62 32.35
N GLY A 803 -8.57 -44.71 33.47
CA GLY A 803 -9.69 -43.83 33.80
C GLY A 803 -10.98 -44.10 33.01
N LEU A 804 -11.27 -45.36 32.65
CA LEU A 804 -12.47 -45.76 31.90
C LEU A 804 -13.79 -45.43 32.63
N ASN A 805 -13.77 -45.27 33.96
CA ASN A 805 -14.94 -44.82 34.73
C ASN A 805 -15.04 -43.29 34.87
N SER A 806 -14.10 -42.53 34.30
CA SER A 806 -14.12 -41.07 34.38
C SER A 806 -15.12 -40.48 33.36
N PRO A 807 -15.85 -39.40 33.70
CA PRO A 807 -16.82 -38.78 32.79
C PRO A 807 -16.18 -38.04 31.59
N GLY A 808 -14.85 -38.06 31.45
CA GLY A 808 -14.12 -37.49 30.32
C GLY A 808 -12.62 -37.84 30.36
N GLY A 809 -11.93 -37.58 29.25
CA GLY A 809 -10.52 -37.94 29.03
C GLY A 809 -10.34 -39.20 28.17
N GLN A 810 -9.09 -39.61 27.93
CA GLN A 810 -8.75 -40.72 27.03
C GLN A 810 -9.39 -42.06 27.45
N GLY A 811 -9.57 -42.30 28.75
CA GLY A 811 -10.28 -43.47 29.28
C GLY A 811 -11.75 -43.55 28.82
N ARG A 812 -12.41 -42.41 28.63
CA ARG A 812 -13.79 -42.38 28.11
C ARG A 812 -13.84 -42.83 26.65
N VAL A 813 -12.92 -42.35 25.82
CA VAL A 813 -12.77 -42.79 24.42
C VAL A 813 -12.49 -44.28 24.32
N LEU A 814 -11.62 -44.81 25.18
CA LEU A 814 -11.37 -46.27 25.29
C LEU A 814 -12.63 -47.04 25.68
N ARG A 815 -13.41 -46.55 26.65
CA ARG A 815 -14.66 -47.19 27.10
C ARG A 815 -15.71 -47.24 25.99
N ASP A 816 -15.91 -46.12 25.30
CA ASP A 816 -16.92 -46.00 24.25
C ASP A 816 -16.54 -46.83 23.02
N ALA A 817 -15.26 -46.81 22.60
CA ALA A 817 -14.79 -47.57 21.44
C ALA A 817 -14.88 -49.11 21.60
N ILE A 818 -14.87 -49.62 22.84
CA ILE A 818 -15.10 -51.06 23.11
C ILE A 818 -16.55 -51.38 23.51
N ASN A 819 -17.48 -50.42 23.32
CA ASN A 819 -18.91 -50.55 23.60
C ASN A 819 -19.23 -51.04 25.03
N LEU A 820 -18.48 -50.58 26.05
CA LEU A 820 -18.57 -51.13 27.40
C LEU A 820 -19.87 -50.68 28.11
N ASN A 821 -20.80 -51.64 28.24
CA ASN A 821 -22.16 -51.51 28.78
C ASN A 821 -22.26 -50.50 29.95
N PRO A 822 -23.21 -49.54 29.96
CA PRO A 822 -23.22 -48.45 30.95
C PRO A 822 -23.27 -48.88 32.43
N GLN A 823 -23.93 -50.00 32.74
CA GLN A 823 -24.02 -50.58 34.08
C GLN A 823 -22.75 -51.35 34.50
N GLU A 824 -21.78 -51.48 33.60
CA GLU A 824 -20.55 -52.23 33.80
C GLU A 824 -19.38 -51.31 34.16
N ARG A 825 -18.65 -51.67 35.22
CA ARG A 825 -17.62 -50.83 35.82
C ARG A 825 -16.26 -51.50 35.67
N ALA A 826 -15.28 -50.78 35.14
CA ALA A 826 -13.89 -51.25 35.14
C ALA A 826 -13.35 -51.21 36.58
N VAL A 827 -13.02 -52.37 37.15
CA VAL A 827 -12.35 -52.45 38.46
C VAL A 827 -10.83 -52.38 38.33
N PHE A 828 -10.30 -52.75 37.16
CA PHE A 828 -8.90 -52.56 36.80
C PHE A 828 -8.76 -52.22 35.31
N SER A 829 -7.84 -51.31 34.99
CA SER A 829 -7.44 -51.02 33.60
C SER A 829 -5.95 -50.69 33.57
N SER A 830 -5.20 -51.26 32.62
CA SER A 830 -3.78 -50.95 32.44
C SER A 830 -3.27 -51.32 31.05
N ARG A 831 -2.07 -50.84 30.69
CA ARG A 831 -1.34 -51.33 29.52
C ARG A 831 -0.67 -52.68 29.86
N CYS A 832 -0.61 -53.56 28.88
CA CYS A 832 0.01 -54.89 28.99
C CYS A 832 0.63 -55.28 27.64
N GLU A 833 1.24 -56.45 27.58
CA GLU A 833 1.57 -57.12 26.32
C GLU A 833 0.86 -58.46 26.26
N LEU A 834 0.37 -58.84 25.08
CA LEU A 834 -0.13 -60.19 24.79
C LEU A 834 0.92 -60.92 23.94
N LEU A 835 1.23 -62.18 24.25
CA LEU A 835 2.08 -63.00 23.38
C LEU A 835 1.27 -63.44 22.14
N VAL A 836 1.54 -62.82 20.98
CA VAL A 836 0.85 -63.12 19.72
C VAL A 836 1.66 -64.11 18.88
N THR A 837 1.02 -65.23 18.49
CA THR A 837 1.50 -66.15 17.46
C THR A 837 1.10 -65.65 16.08
N LYS A 838 2.08 -65.31 15.22
CA LYS A 838 1.84 -65.03 13.79
C LYS A 838 2.17 -66.27 12.95
N PHE A 839 1.39 -66.54 11.90
CA PHE A 839 1.64 -67.69 11.01
C PHE A 839 3.06 -67.61 10.41
N GLY A 840 3.77 -68.74 10.37
CA GLY A 840 5.14 -68.83 9.87
C GLY A 840 6.21 -68.05 10.65
N ARG A 841 5.91 -67.48 11.83
CA ARG A 841 6.87 -66.66 12.61
C ARG A 841 6.88 -67.04 14.10
N SER A 842 7.97 -66.71 14.79
CA SER A 842 8.07 -66.87 16.24
C SER A 842 7.07 -65.97 16.98
N SER A 843 6.54 -66.47 18.10
CA SER A 843 5.65 -65.68 18.97
C SER A 843 6.39 -64.46 19.53
N LYS A 844 5.75 -63.28 19.47
CA LYS A 844 6.30 -62.04 20.05
C LYS A 844 5.28 -61.38 20.99
N PRO A 845 5.71 -60.72 22.07
CA PRO A 845 4.87 -59.79 22.80
C PRO A 845 4.39 -58.68 21.87
N MET A 846 3.14 -58.24 22.01
CA MET A 846 2.60 -57.07 21.33
C MET A 846 1.80 -56.21 22.31
N PRO A 847 1.92 -54.87 22.28
CA PRO A 847 1.18 -53.98 23.16
C PRO A 847 -0.34 -54.16 23.08
N ARG A 848 -0.99 -54.19 24.25
CA ARG A 848 -2.44 -54.27 24.44
C ARG A 848 -2.87 -53.45 25.65
N ILE A 849 -4.18 -53.28 25.80
CA ILE A 849 -4.80 -52.75 27.01
C ILE A 849 -5.61 -53.88 27.65
N LEU A 850 -5.37 -54.12 28.94
CA LEU A 850 -6.10 -55.09 29.76
C LEU A 850 -7.11 -54.34 30.62
N VAL A 851 -8.39 -54.68 30.48
CA VAL A 851 -9.48 -54.18 31.33
C VAL A 851 -10.14 -55.35 32.02
N LEU A 852 -10.38 -55.24 33.33
CA LEU A 852 -11.21 -56.15 34.10
C LEU A 852 -12.41 -55.36 34.61
N THR A 853 -13.60 -55.87 34.36
CA THR A 853 -14.86 -55.33 34.88
C THR A 853 -15.41 -56.20 36.00
N ASN A 854 -16.64 -55.94 36.42
CA ASN A 854 -17.42 -56.85 37.26
C ASN A 854 -18.12 -58.01 36.48
N LYS A 855 -17.84 -58.20 35.18
CA LYS A 855 -18.38 -59.31 34.37
C LYS A 855 -17.34 -60.05 33.52
N ALA A 856 -16.36 -59.35 32.95
CA ALA A 856 -15.42 -59.90 31.97
C ALA A 856 -14.02 -59.29 32.05
N VAL A 857 -13.05 -60.00 31.48
CA VAL A 857 -11.72 -59.50 31.10
C VAL A 857 -11.76 -59.14 29.62
N TYR A 858 -11.49 -57.89 29.29
CA TYR A 858 -11.32 -57.40 27.93
C TYR A 858 -9.83 -57.25 27.61
N ILE A 859 -9.41 -57.77 26.48
CA ILE A 859 -8.11 -57.49 25.86
C ILE A 859 -8.39 -56.59 24.67
N VAL A 860 -7.82 -55.39 24.68
CA VAL A 860 -8.13 -54.30 23.76
C VAL A 860 -6.90 -53.98 22.92
N VAL A 861 -7.09 -53.85 21.62
CA VAL A 861 -6.05 -53.50 20.64
C VAL A 861 -6.27 -52.08 20.12
N GLN A 862 -5.16 -51.41 19.81
CA GLN A 862 -5.13 -50.11 19.15
C GLN A 862 -4.27 -50.28 17.89
N ASN A 863 -4.87 -50.04 16.71
CA ASN A 863 -4.20 -50.15 15.42
C ASN A 863 -4.30 -48.80 14.70
N VAL A 864 -3.24 -48.36 14.01
CA VAL A 864 -3.32 -47.22 13.10
C VAL A 864 -3.71 -47.72 11.72
N VAL A 865 -4.81 -47.21 11.16
CA VAL A 865 -5.33 -47.55 9.83
C VAL A 865 -5.63 -46.25 9.10
N GLN A 866 -5.10 -46.07 7.88
CA GLN A 866 -5.25 -44.83 7.09
C GLN A 866 -4.91 -43.55 7.90
N ASN A 867 -3.85 -43.62 8.71
CA ASN A 867 -3.41 -42.55 9.61
C ASN A 867 -4.42 -42.15 10.71
N GLN A 868 -5.41 -43.00 11.01
CA GLN A 868 -6.37 -42.82 12.10
C GLN A 868 -6.27 -43.96 13.13
N LEU A 869 -6.56 -43.66 14.40
CA LEU A 869 -6.44 -44.61 15.51
C LEU A 869 -7.72 -45.44 15.66
N HIS A 870 -7.70 -46.68 15.19
CA HIS A 870 -8.78 -47.64 15.37
C HIS A 870 -8.59 -48.42 16.67
N ILE A 871 -9.60 -48.38 17.55
CA ILE A 871 -9.58 -49.04 18.87
C ILE A 871 -10.70 -50.09 18.89
N SER A 872 -10.39 -51.32 19.30
CA SER A 872 -11.39 -52.40 19.41
C SER A 872 -11.03 -53.43 20.48
N SER A 873 -12.03 -54.13 21.01
CA SER A 873 -11.78 -55.34 21.80
C SER A 873 -11.30 -56.45 20.87
N GLU A 874 -10.12 -56.99 21.15
CA GLU A 874 -9.58 -58.17 20.47
C GLU A 874 -10.15 -59.45 21.05
N ARG A 875 -10.39 -59.48 22.38
CA ARG A 875 -11.04 -60.58 23.10
C ARG A 875 -11.86 -60.08 24.29
N THR A 876 -12.97 -60.75 24.55
CA THR A 876 -13.80 -60.57 25.76
C THR A 876 -14.01 -61.93 26.42
N ILE A 877 -13.48 -62.12 27.63
CA ILE A 877 -13.50 -63.38 28.38
C ILE A 877 -14.37 -63.19 29.63
N PRO A 878 -15.57 -63.81 29.73
CA PRO A 878 -16.38 -63.76 30.94
C PRO A 878 -15.61 -64.28 32.16
N ILE A 879 -15.75 -63.64 33.33
CA ILE A 879 -14.99 -64.00 34.54
C ILE A 879 -15.19 -65.48 34.91
N GLY A 880 -16.43 -65.99 34.80
CA GLY A 880 -16.75 -67.40 35.06
C GLY A 880 -16.18 -68.41 34.05
N ALA A 881 -15.63 -67.95 32.92
CA ALA A 881 -14.95 -68.82 31.95
C ALA A 881 -13.47 -69.08 32.29
N VAL A 882 -12.87 -68.31 33.20
CA VAL A 882 -11.47 -68.47 33.62
C VAL A 882 -11.37 -69.55 34.70
N LYS A 883 -10.95 -70.76 34.30
CA LYS A 883 -10.83 -71.94 35.17
C LYS A 883 -9.63 -71.84 36.12
N PHE A 884 -8.55 -71.20 35.70
CA PHE A 884 -7.38 -70.90 36.52
C PHE A 884 -6.58 -69.70 35.97
N ILE A 885 -5.72 -69.15 36.81
CA ILE A 885 -4.66 -68.21 36.40
C ILE A 885 -3.32 -68.87 36.71
N SER A 886 -2.39 -68.88 35.75
CA SER A 886 -1.04 -69.45 35.91
C SER A 886 0.03 -68.36 35.84
N THR A 887 0.96 -68.36 36.79
CA THR A 887 2.12 -67.44 36.84
C THR A 887 3.34 -68.19 37.36
N SER A 888 4.56 -67.78 37.00
CA SER A 888 5.76 -68.41 37.56
C SER A 888 5.98 -68.05 39.04
N ASN A 889 6.90 -68.75 39.73
CA ASN A 889 7.39 -68.44 41.07
C ASN A 889 8.56 -67.42 41.09
N LEU A 890 9.12 -67.06 39.94
CA LEU A 890 10.20 -66.06 39.80
C LEU A 890 9.64 -64.63 39.70
N ARG A 891 10.49 -63.61 39.48
CA ARG A 891 10.08 -62.19 39.54
C ARG A 891 9.39 -61.62 38.28
N ASP A 892 8.97 -62.46 37.34
CA ASP A 892 8.37 -62.04 36.07
C ASP A 892 7.06 -61.23 36.25
N ASP A 893 6.71 -60.46 35.22
CA ASP A 893 5.39 -59.82 35.04
C ASP A 893 4.39 -60.67 34.22
N TRP A 894 4.74 -61.92 33.88
CA TRP A 894 3.97 -62.81 32.99
C TRP A 894 2.90 -63.66 33.70
N PHE A 895 1.73 -63.85 33.09
CA PHE A 895 0.69 -64.79 33.55
C PHE A 895 -0.22 -65.23 32.39
N ALA A 896 -0.86 -66.39 32.51
CA ALA A 896 -1.87 -66.89 31.58
C ALA A 896 -3.25 -66.96 32.23
N LEU A 897 -4.30 -66.72 31.45
CA LEU A 897 -5.70 -66.98 31.85
C LEU A 897 -6.12 -68.31 31.23
N GLY A 898 -6.20 -69.36 32.05
CA GLY A 898 -6.64 -70.70 31.63
C GLY A 898 -8.15 -70.74 31.44
N VAL A 899 -8.61 -70.55 30.21
CA VAL A 899 -10.01 -70.69 29.80
C VAL A 899 -10.24 -72.09 29.22
N GLY A 900 -9.31 -72.58 28.41
CA GLY A 900 -9.45 -73.85 27.69
C GLY A 900 -10.65 -73.81 26.74
N SER A 901 -10.68 -72.80 25.85
CA SER A 901 -11.68 -72.67 24.79
C SER A 901 -11.39 -73.68 23.67
N SER A 902 -12.46 -74.16 23.02
CA SER A 902 -12.40 -74.97 21.79
C SER A 902 -12.12 -74.14 20.53
N ALA A 903 -12.35 -72.83 20.57
CA ALA A 903 -12.15 -71.91 19.45
C ALA A 903 -10.86 -71.07 19.57
N GLU A 904 -10.42 -70.72 20.79
CA GLU A 904 -9.26 -69.84 21.02
C GLU A 904 -8.18 -70.45 21.93
N PRO A 905 -6.89 -70.14 21.70
CA PRO A 905 -5.83 -70.42 22.67
C PRO A 905 -5.92 -69.48 23.88
N ASP A 906 -5.45 -69.92 25.04
CA ASP A 906 -5.43 -69.10 26.27
C ASP A 906 -4.50 -67.88 26.12
N PRO A 907 -4.89 -66.67 26.56
CA PRO A 907 -4.04 -65.49 26.46
C PRO A 907 -2.92 -65.54 27.51
N LEU A 908 -1.68 -65.43 27.04
CA LEU A 908 -0.47 -65.28 27.85
C LEU A 908 -0.04 -63.80 27.83
N ILE A 909 -0.07 -63.15 28.99
CA ILE A 909 -0.04 -61.70 29.17
C ILE A 909 1.15 -61.29 30.05
N SER A 910 1.85 -60.21 29.69
CA SER A 910 2.80 -59.50 30.56
C SER A 910 2.17 -58.24 31.11
N CYS A 911 2.17 -58.03 32.44
CA CYS A 911 1.68 -56.78 33.05
C CYS A 911 2.34 -56.44 34.38
N ILE A 912 2.94 -55.24 34.45
CA ILE A 912 3.64 -54.64 35.62
C ILE A 912 2.72 -54.50 36.86
N PHE A 913 1.40 -54.56 36.66
CA PHE A 913 0.38 -54.48 37.70
C PHE A 913 -0.30 -55.82 38.00
N LYS A 914 0.24 -56.97 37.56
CA LYS A 914 -0.45 -58.27 37.70
C LYS A 914 -0.83 -58.65 39.14
N THR A 915 -0.04 -58.27 40.15
CA THR A 915 -0.39 -58.49 41.57
C THR A 915 -1.69 -57.81 41.98
N GLU A 916 -1.97 -56.66 41.39
CA GLU A 916 -3.22 -55.91 41.57
C GLU A 916 -4.34 -56.50 40.73
N PHE A 917 -4.07 -56.86 39.47
CA PHE A 917 -5.02 -57.58 38.62
C PHE A 917 -5.51 -58.89 39.28
N PHE A 918 -4.62 -59.70 39.87
CA PHE A 918 -5.00 -60.92 40.61
C PHE A 918 -5.89 -60.63 41.82
N LEU A 919 -5.62 -59.56 42.57
CA LEU A 919 -6.46 -59.18 43.71
C LEU A 919 -7.83 -58.67 43.25
N GLN A 920 -7.86 -57.81 42.22
CA GLN A 920 -9.08 -57.30 41.63
C GLN A 920 -9.91 -58.44 41.05
N PHE A 921 -9.30 -59.37 40.31
CA PHE A 921 -9.94 -60.58 39.79
C PHE A 921 -10.53 -61.44 40.91
N LYS A 922 -9.77 -61.73 41.97
CA LYS A 922 -10.28 -62.43 43.17
C LYS A 922 -11.42 -61.68 43.88
N THR A 923 -11.52 -60.36 43.70
CA THR A 923 -12.57 -59.52 44.32
C THR A 923 -13.87 -59.52 43.50
N VAL A 924 -13.82 -59.73 42.18
CA VAL A 924 -15.01 -59.81 41.30
C VAL A 924 -15.42 -61.23 40.92
N ALA A 925 -14.52 -62.21 41.03
CA ALA A 925 -14.82 -63.61 40.75
C ALA A 925 -15.56 -64.26 41.92
N VAL A 926 -16.89 -64.39 41.79
CA VAL A 926 -17.79 -64.93 42.82
C VAL A 926 -17.40 -66.37 43.23
N GLY A 927 -16.93 -67.19 42.28
CA GLY A 927 -16.40 -68.54 42.55
C GLY A 927 -14.97 -68.58 43.09
N GLY A 928 -14.38 -67.44 43.48
CA GLY A 928 -12.98 -67.33 43.87
C GLY A 928 -12.01 -67.32 42.69
N MET A 929 -10.72 -67.56 42.97
CA MET A 929 -9.66 -67.53 41.97
C MET A 929 -8.64 -68.65 42.22
N ASN A 930 -8.58 -69.61 41.30
CA ASN A 930 -7.58 -70.66 41.29
C ASN A 930 -6.24 -70.13 40.71
N LEU A 931 -5.30 -69.76 41.57
CA LEU A 931 -3.99 -69.21 41.18
C LEU A 931 -2.87 -70.26 41.32
N LYS A 932 -2.52 -70.86 40.17
CA LYS A 932 -1.35 -71.75 40.02
C LYS A 932 -0.06 -70.92 40.02
N ILE A 933 0.90 -71.33 40.85
CA ILE A 933 2.23 -70.70 40.94
C ILE A 933 3.28 -71.82 40.97
N GLY A 934 4.22 -71.82 40.02
CA GLY A 934 5.25 -72.85 39.87
C GLY A 934 6.42 -72.42 38.99
N PRO A 935 7.39 -73.28 38.66
CA PRO A 935 8.56 -72.93 37.83
C PRO A 935 8.25 -72.73 36.34
N GLN A 936 7.02 -73.02 35.91
CA GLN A 936 6.56 -72.92 34.52
C GLN A 936 5.12 -72.38 34.50
N LEU A 937 4.72 -71.70 33.43
CA LEU A 937 3.33 -71.25 33.22
C LEU A 937 2.60 -72.28 32.35
N GLU A 938 1.42 -72.69 32.79
CA GLU A 938 0.51 -73.57 32.04
C GLU A 938 -0.51 -72.74 31.23
N TYR A 939 -0.70 -73.05 29.95
CA TYR A 939 -1.70 -72.41 29.08
C TYR A 939 -1.99 -73.25 27.82
N ASN A 940 -3.17 -73.10 27.22
CA ASN A 940 -3.47 -73.72 25.93
C ASN A 940 -2.91 -72.90 24.76
N LYS A 941 -1.76 -73.31 24.20
CA LYS A 941 -1.06 -72.59 23.10
C LYS A 941 -1.80 -72.64 21.76
N LYS A 942 -2.65 -73.66 21.57
CA LYS A 942 -3.68 -73.76 20.52
C LYS A 942 -5.00 -74.16 21.21
N PRO A 943 -6.17 -73.93 20.60
CA PRO A 943 -7.44 -74.34 21.20
C PRO A 943 -7.41 -75.82 21.61
N GLY A 944 -7.81 -76.12 22.84
CA GLY A 944 -7.75 -77.47 23.43
C GLY A 944 -6.36 -78.14 23.57
N LYS A 945 -5.24 -77.47 23.26
CA LYS A 945 -3.88 -78.07 23.33
C LYS A 945 -3.02 -77.41 24.42
N PRO A 946 -2.88 -78.05 25.61
CA PRO A 946 -2.08 -77.51 26.70
C PRO A 946 -0.59 -77.47 26.35
N ALA A 947 0.08 -76.46 26.89
CA ALA A 947 1.51 -76.24 26.75
C ALA A 947 2.05 -75.56 28.01
N VAL A 948 3.38 -75.59 28.16
CA VAL A 948 4.11 -74.92 29.24
C VAL A 948 5.09 -73.89 28.68
N VAL A 949 5.29 -72.79 29.44
CA VAL A 949 6.36 -71.82 29.22
C VAL A 949 7.30 -71.90 30.41
N LYS A 950 8.56 -72.28 30.17
CA LYS A 950 9.58 -72.33 31.22
C LYS A 950 9.98 -70.89 31.59
N VAL A 951 10.15 -70.60 32.88
CA VAL A 951 10.77 -69.34 33.33
C VAL A 951 12.10 -69.69 34.00
N GLN A 952 13.16 -68.95 33.65
CA GLN A 952 14.49 -69.20 34.21
C GLN A 952 15.23 -67.90 34.49
N LYS A 953 16.07 -67.92 35.53
CA LYS A 953 16.94 -66.79 35.87
C LYS A 953 18.06 -66.68 34.84
N ASP A 954 18.29 -65.47 34.36
CA ASP A 954 19.33 -65.15 33.37
C ASP A 954 20.09 -63.88 33.81
N PRO A 955 21.37 -64.01 34.22
CA PRO A 955 22.20 -62.86 34.62
C PRO A 955 22.52 -61.88 33.47
N ALA A 956 22.40 -62.29 32.21
CA ALA A 956 22.70 -61.44 31.06
C ALA A 956 21.55 -60.48 30.72
N VAL A 957 20.36 -60.67 31.29
CA VAL A 957 19.21 -59.77 31.10
C VAL A 957 19.33 -58.59 32.07
N PRO A 958 19.48 -57.33 31.59
CA PRO A 958 19.90 -56.23 32.46
C PRO A 958 18.76 -55.62 33.29
N ARG A 959 17.49 -55.74 32.86
CA ARG A 959 16.38 -55.02 33.52
C ARG A 959 15.02 -55.69 33.45
N ASP A 960 14.49 -56.00 32.27
CA ASP A 960 13.10 -56.43 32.07
C ASP A 960 13.02 -57.83 31.42
N ASP A 961 11.89 -58.53 31.56
CA ASP A 961 11.81 -59.97 31.24
C ASP A 961 11.78 -60.20 29.72
N VAL A 962 12.59 -61.14 29.21
CA VAL A 962 12.69 -61.41 27.76
C VAL A 962 12.08 -62.77 27.41
N TYR A 963 11.07 -62.78 26.54
CA TYR A 963 10.54 -64.01 25.96
C TYR A 963 11.35 -64.43 24.71
N LYS A 964 11.92 -65.64 24.72
CA LYS A 964 12.68 -66.21 23.60
C LYS A 964 12.36 -67.71 23.47
N SER A 965 11.92 -68.14 22.28
CA SER A 965 11.76 -69.56 21.91
C SER A 965 10.97 -70.46 22.90
N GLY A 966 9.98 -69.92 23.62
CA GLY A 966 9.19 -70.67 24.61
C GLY A 966 9.73 -70.64 26.05
N VAL A 967 10.75 -69.82 26.29
CA VAL A 967 11.33 -69.56 27.61
C VAL A 967 11.20 -68.06 27.93
N ILE A 968 10.87 -67.74 29.19
CA ILE A 968 10.95 -66.37 29.73
C ILE A 968 12.22 -66.27 30.57
N HIS A 969 13.12 -65.38 30.17
CA HIS A 969 14.37 -65.08 30.84
C HIS A 969 14.14 -63.90 31.80
N VAL A 970 14.44 -64.08 33.10
CA VAL A 970 14.24 -63.06 34.13
C VAL A 970 15.53 -62.75 34.89
N PRO A 971 15.81 -61.48 35.25
CA PRO A 971 16.92 -61.17 36.15
C PRO A 971 16.57 -61.53 37.62
N ASN A 972 17.54 -61.46 38.54
CA ASN A 972 17.35 -61.84 39.95
C ASN A 972 16.29 -61.01 40.69
N GLY A 973 15.40 -61.69 41.43
CA GLY A 973 14.32 -61.10 42.22
C GLY A 973 14.68 -60.77 43.67
N GLU A 974 13.81 -60.00 44.32
CA GLU A 974 13.72 -59.98 45.80
C GLU A 974 12.99 -61.25 46.27
N SER A 975 13.27 -61.70 47.50
CA SER A 975 12.71 -62.93 48.08
C SER A 975 11.17 -62.97 48.03
N PRO A 976 10.54 -64.16 47.91
CA PRO A 976 9.08 -64.30 48.07
C PRO A 976 8.52 -63.79 49.40
N ASN A 977 9.38 -63.65 50.42
CA ASN A 977 9.03 -63.11 51.75
C ASN A 977 9.25 -61.59 51.88
N SER A 978 9.73 -60.90 50.83
CA SER A 978 10.02 -59.46 50.90
C SER A 978 8.76 -58.61 50.94
N VAL A 979 8.60 -57.83 52.01
CA VAL A 979 7.44 -56.97 52.29
C VAL A 979 7.53 -55.57 51.66
N SER A 980 6.39 -54.86 51.62
CA SER A 980 6.31 -53.45 51.24
C SER A 980 7.22 -52.60 52.15
N ARG A 981 8.07 -51.74 51.57
CA ARG A 981 8.81 -50.72 52.34
C ARG A 981 7.80 -49.72 52.95
N PRO A 982 8.07 -49.10 54.12
CA PRO A 982 7.17 -48.08 54.68
C PRO A 982 7.08 -46.84 53.78
N THR A 983 5.92 -46.19 53.75
CA THR A 983 5.70 -44.95 52.99
C THR A 983 6.60 -43.83 53.53
N PRO A 984 7.43 -43.17 52.69
CA PRO A 984 8.27 -42.08 53.16
C PRO A 984 7.46 -40.95 53.80
N ARG A 985 7.82 -40.55 55.04
CA ARG A 985 7.24 -39.37 55.69
C ARG A 985 7.49 -38.15 54.79
N GLY A 986 6.43 -37.38 54.52
CA GLY A 986 6.56 -36.18 53.69
C GLY A 986 7.40 -35.13 54.41
N LYS A 987 8.40 -34.56 53.73
CA LYS A 987 9.10 -33.37 54.22
C LYS A 987 8.07 -32.26 54.50
N ALA A 988 8.30 -31.50 55.57
CA ALA A 988 7.42 -30.40 55.97
C ALA A 988 7.18 -29.42 54.81
N VAL A 989 5.96 -28.93 54.69
CA VAL A 989 5.60 -27.95 53.65
C VAL A 989 6.37 -26.66 53.93
N ALA A 990 7.09 -26.16 52.92
CA ALA A 990 7.84 -24.91 53.04
C ALA A 990 6.91 -23.74 53.44
N LYS A 991 7.42 -22.82 54.27
CA LYS A 991 6.68 -21.63 54.73
C LYS A 991 6.09 -20.85 53.55
N PRO A 992 4.92 -20.20 53.72
CA PRO A 992 4.27 -19.44 52.66
C PRO A 992 5.20 -18.35 52.11
N ILE A 993 5.16 -18.14 50.78
CA ILE A 993 5.97 -17.13 50.11
C ILE A 993 5.27 -15.76 50.26
N THR A 994 5.42 -15.17 51.45
CA THR A 994 5.02 -13.79 51.75
C THR A 994 6.21 -12.90 52.13
N SER A 995 7.40 -13.48 52.37
CA SER A 995 8.64 -12.78 52.74
C SER A 995 9.76 -12.96 51.71
N GLY A 996 9.42 -12.92 50.41
CA GLY A 996 10.40 -12.96 49.32
C GLY A 996 10.55 -11.57 48.69
N LYS A 997 11.77 -11.00 48.70
CA LYS A 997 12.06 -9.68 48.09
C LYS A 997 11.60 -9.67 46.62
N LEU A 998 10.87 -8.61 46.23
CA LEU A 998 10.58 -8.37 44.82
C LEU A 998 11.88 -8.19 44.03
N LEU A 999 11.85 -8.68 42.79
CA LEU A 999 12.61 -8.23 41.61
C LEU A 999 13.99 -7.58 41.86
N ARG A 1000 15.07 -8.30 41.52
CA ARG A 1000 16.29 -7.60 41.08
C ARG A 1000 15.94 -6.77 39.84
N PRO A 1001 16.31 -5.48 39.77
CA PRO A 1001 15.94 -4.62 38.63
C PRO A 1001 16.73 -5.02 37.38
N GLY A 1002 16.05 -5.65 36.43
CA GLY A 1002 16.60 -5.97 35.10
C GLY A 1002 16.54 -4.77 34.15
N GLY A 1003 17.36 -3.76 34.40
CA GLY A 1003 17.63 -2.68 33.44
C GLY A 1003 18.63 -3.13 32.36
N PRO A 1004 18.63 -2.51 31.16
CA PRO A 1004 19.67 -2.75 30.16
C PRO A 1004 21.01 -2.18 30.67
N GLY A 1005 22.09 -2.97 30.55
CA GLY A 1005 23.45 -2.57 30.97
C GLY A 1005 24.24 -3.61 31.78
N GLY A 1006 23.61 -4.70 32.23
CA GLY A 1006 24.29 -5.76 32.98
C GLY A 1006 25.22 -6.62 32.11
N GLN A 1007 26.53 -6.34 32.14
CA GLN A 1007 27.56 -7.11 31.43
C GLN A 1007 27.59 -8.59 31.87
N SER A 1008 27.63 -9.51 30.91
CA SER A 1008 27.76 -10.95 31.15
C SER A 1008 29.23 -11.39 31.24
N LYS A 1009 29.72 -11.71 32.44
CA LYS A 1009 31.01 -12.43 32.60
C LYS A 1009 30.84 -13.90 32.17
N PRO A 1010 31.80 -14.49 31.43
CA PRO A 1010 31.69 -15.87 30.95
C PRO A 1010 31.80 -16.89 32.09
N ALA A 1011 31.10 -18.01 31.96
CA ALA A 1011 31.14 -19.10 32.94
C ALA A 1011 32.40 -19.96 32.73
N ALA A 1012 33.27 -20.01 33.74
CA ALA A 1012 34.46 -20.86 33.71
C ALA A 1012 34.08 -22.36 33.70
N ARG A 1013 34.72 -23.14 32.81
CA ARG A 1013 34.60 -24.60 32.79
C ARG A 1013 35.21 -25.18 34.08
N ARG A 1014 34.52 -26.13 34.72
CA ARG A 1014 35.05 -26.91 35.85
C ARG A 1014 35.38 -28.33 35.36
N PRO A 1015 36.60 -28.85 35.55
CA PRO A 1015 37.06 -30.07 34.88
C PRO A 1015 36.51 -31.38 35.47
N VAL A 1016 36.61 -32.44 34.68
CA VAL A 1016 36.25 -33.82 35.04
C VAL A 1016 37.46 -34.54 35.67
N PRO A 1017 37.33 -35.20 36.83
CA PRO A 1017 38.39 -36.06 37.37
C PRO A 1017 38.48 -37.41 36.65
N ALA A 1018 39.68 -37.82 36.27
CA ALA A 1018 40.02 -39.19 35.87
C ALA A 1018 40.30 -40.09 37.10
N ALA A 1019 40.70 -41.35 36.92
CA ALA A 1019 40.63 -42.37 37.98
C ALA A 1019 41.86 -43.30 38.12
N LYS A 1020 41.99 -43.91 39.32
CA LYS A 1020 42.90 -45.03 39.72
C LYS A 1020 44.39 -44.63 39.96
N PRO A 1021 45.23 -45.45 40.68
CA PRO A 1021 45.02 -46.85 41.11
C PRO A 1021 45.36 -47.26 42.58
N ALA A 1022 44.95 -48.50 42.90
CA ALA A 1022 45.52 -49.56 43.78
C ALA A 1022 46.08 -49.32 45.23
N ALA A 1023 45.41 -50.03 46.15
CA ALA A 1023 45.68 -50.50 47.53
C ALA A 1023 47.10 -50.89 48.03
N GLN A 1024 47.28 -50.81 49.38
CA GLN A 1024 47.83 -51.87 50.27
C GLN A 1024 47.49 -51.60 51.78
N THR A 1025 47.87 -52.51 52.71
CA THR A 1025 47.46 -52.65 54.15
C THR A 1025 48.65 -52.49 55.14
N PRO A 1026 48.58 -52.50 56.52
CA PRO A 1026 47.60 -53.11 57.45
C PRO A 1026 47.29 -52.36 58.82
N ARG A 1027 46.93 -53.13 59.87
CA ARG A 1027 46.50 -52.84 61.29
C ARG A 1027 47.67 -52.39 62.22
N PRO A 1028 47.49 -51.91 63.51
CA PRO A 1028 46.54 -52.34 64.57
C PRO A 1028 45.93 -51.23 65.49
N VAL A 1029 45.42 -51.59 66.69
CA VAL A 1029 44.54 -50.76 67.57
C VAL A 1029 44.73 -51.09 69.07
N PRO A 1030 44.79 -50.09 69.97
CA PRO A 1030 44.39 -50.23 71.38
C PRO A 1030 43.52 -49.06 71.96
N THR A 1031 43.27 -49.12 73.27
CA THR A 1031 42.53 -48.20 74.19
C THR A 1031 43.45 -47.85 75.42
N PRO A 1032 43.21 -46.89 76.36
CA PRO A 1032 42.08 -46.89 77.34
C PRO A 1032 41.65 -45.56 78.05
N ALA A 1033 40.66 -45.70 78.97
CA ALA A 1033 40.24 -44.85 80.12
C ALA A 1033 39.73 -43.38 79.89
N ALA A 1034 38.69 -42.81 80.54
CA ALA A 1034 37.65 -43.14 81.56
C ALA A 1034 37.74 -42.37 82.92
N VAL A 1035 36.58 -42.18 83.59
CA VAL A 1035 36.35 -41.54 84.93
C VAL A 1035 36.40 -39.98 84.90
N GLN A 1036 35.61 -39.14 85.59
CA GLN A 1036 34.57 -39.27 86.67
C GLN A 1036 33.35 -38.29 86.48
N ALA A 1037 32.64 -37.94 87.57
CA ALA A 1037 31.59 -36.90 87.74
C ALA A 1037 31.68 -36.31 89.19
N PRO A 1038 30.82 -35.39 89.74
CA PRO A 1038 29.37 -35.59 89.98
C PRO A 1038 28.47 -34.29 89.91
N GLN A 1039 27.24 -34.34 90.46
CA GLN A 1039 26.19 -33.29 90.51
C GLN A 1039 26.13 -32.52 91.86
N PRO A 1040 25.18 -31.57 92.08
CA PRO A 1040 23.94 -31.91 92.83
C PRO A 1040 22.65 -31.12 92.47
N VAL A 1041 21.53 -31.46 93.15
CA VAL A 1041 20.11 -30.95 93.14
C VAL A 1041 19.36 -31.55 94.38
N PRO A 1042 18.05 -31.31 94.75
CA PRO A 1042 16.88 -30.61 94.13
C PRO A 1042 16.04 -29.71 95.12
N VAL A 1043 14.70 -29.58 94.90
CA VAL A 1043 13.56 -29.09 95.77
C VAL A 1043 13.49 -27.58 96.17
N ALA A 1044 12.34 -26.92 96.44
CA ALA A 1044 10.93 -27.35 96.65
C ALA A 1044 9.81 -26.42 96.06
N GLN A 1045 8.53 -26.71 96.38
CA GLN A 1045 7.25 -26.08 95.91
C GLN A 1045 6.50 -25.40 97.10
N PRO A 1046 5.16 -25.07 97.11
CA PRO A 1046 4.07 -25.01 96.09
C PRO A 1046 3.34 -23.63 96.06
N MET A 1047 2.13 -23.34 95.52
CA MET A 1047 1.03 -24.04 94.79
C MET A 1047 0.79 -23.28 93.44
N ALA A 1048 -0.35 -23.10 92.73
CA ALA A 1048 -1.75 -23.58 92.61
C ALA A 1048 -2.20 -23.28 91.13
N ALA A 1049 -3.42 -23.44 90.55
CA ALA A 1049 -4.74 -24.03 90.87
C ALA A 1049 -5.42 -24.46 89.52
N ARG A 1050 -6.77 -24.52 89.43
CA ARG A 1050 -7.61 -24.91 88.25
C ARG A 1050 -9.03 -24.25 88.33
N PRO A 1051 -10.00 -24.36 87.37
CA PRO A 1051 -10.11 -25.17 86.13
C PRO A 1051 -10.63 -24.39 84.85
N MET A 1052 -11.12 -25.12 83.82
CA MET A 1052 -11.91 -24.65 82.63
C MET A 1052 -13.28 -25.41 82.58
N PRO A 1053 -14.13 -25.48 81.50
CA PRO A 1053 -14.24 -24.79 80.18
C PRO A 1053 -15.70 -24.39 79.74
N GLY A 1054 -15.93 -23.86 78.51
CA GLY A 1054 -17.21 -24.10 77.78
C GLY A 1054 -17.80 -23.11 76.73
N ILE A 1055 -18.01 -23.61 75.49
CA ILE A 1055 -19.23 -23.48 74.61
C ILE A 1055 -19.63 -22.11 73.95
N ARG A 1056 -20.48 -22.20 72.90
CA ARG A 1056 -21.04 -21.23 71.91
C ARG A 1056 -22.37 -20.58 72.42
N PRO A 1057 -22.94 -19.44 71.87
CA PRO A 1057 -23.55 -19.33 70.53
C PRO A 1057 -23.56 -17.93 69.85
N ILE A 1058 -24.43 -17.73 68.84
CA ILE A 1058 -24.64 -16.54 67.98
C ILE A 1058 -26.14 -16.15 68.05
N PRO A 1059 -26.52 -14.87 68.23
CA PRO A 1059 -27.38 -14.21 67.23
C PRO A 1059 -27.16 -12.67 67.05
N GLN A 1060 -27.92 -12.09 66.12
CA GLN A 1060 -28.15 -10.66 65.83
C GLN A 1060 -29.35 -10.12 66.69
N PRO A 1061 -29.84 -8.87 66.52
CA PRO A 1061 -29.18 -7.54 66.52
C PRO A 1061 -29.94 -6.52 67.44
N SER A 1062 -29.73 -5.21 67.19
CA SER A 1062 -30.57 -4.04 67.55
C SER A 1062 -30.30 -3.29 68.87
N ASN A 1063 -30.54 -1.97 68.81
CA ASN A 1063 -30.58 -0.93 69.85
C ASN A 1063 -29.32 -0.76 70.75
N GLY A 1064 -28.79 0.43 71.04
CA GLY A 1064 -29.13 1.79 70.62
C GLY A 1064 -29.89 2.60 71.67
N LEU A 1065 -29.25 3.66 72.22
CA LEU A 1065 -29.88 4.72 73.02
C LEU A 1065 -28.90 5.89 73.26
N SER A 1066 -29.39 7.13 73.07
CA SER A 1066 -29.10 8.38 73.84
C SER A 1066 -27.63 8.82 74.09
N SER A 1067 -27.23 10.09 74.05
CA SER A 1067 -27.95 11.39 74.12
C SER A 1067 -27.03 12.53 73.57
N HIS A 1068 -27.31 13.84 73.57
CA HIS A 1068 -28.40 14.67 74.14
C HIS A 1068 -28.60 15.95 73.27
N THR A 1069 -29.78 16.57 73.39
CA THR A 1069 -30.14 18.02 73.26
C THR A 1069 -29.02 19.05 73.05
N ARG A 1070 -29.18 20.21 72.40
CA ARG A 1070 -30.33 21.01 71.83
C ARG A 1070 -29.70 21.99 70.78
N ASN A 1071 -30.26 23.03 70.13
CA ASN A 1071 -31.51 23.82 70.09
C ASN A 1071 -31.52 24.65 68.76
N GLU A 1072 -32.53 25.41 68.28
CA GLU A 1072 -34.01 25.41 68.36
C GLU A 1072 -34.59 26.29 67.21
N SER A 1073 -35.51 25.76 66.39
CA SER A 1073 -36.80 26.38 65.99
C SER A 1073 -36.86 27.73 65.20
N ALA A 1074 -37.91 28.06 64.44
CA ALA A 1074 -39.26 27.47 64.29
C ALA A 1074 -39.75 27.59 62.80
N SER A 1075 -40.60 26.71 62.24
CA SER A 1075 -42.09 26.76 62.15
C SER A 1075 -42.69 28.13 61.75
N SER A 1076 -43.72 28.30 60.89
CA SER A 1076 -44.57 27.44 60.02
C SER A 1076 -45.36 28.38 59.07
N GLY A 1077 -45.79 28.06 57.84
CA GLY A 1077 -46.91 27.17 57.47
C GLY A 1077 -47.95 27.87 56.56
N ARG A 1078 -48.88 27.12 55.93
CA ARG A 1078 -50.04 27.55 55.07
C ARG A 1078 -49.78 28.06 53.62
N HIS A 1079 -50.88 28.20 52.87
CA HIS A 1079 -51.04 28.05 51.40
C HIS A 1079 -51.35 29.36 50.63
N VAL A 1080 -50.97 29.40 49.33
CA VAL A 1080 -51.59 30.13 48.17
C VAL A 1080 -51.57 31.68 48.21
N PRO A 1081 -50.90 32.37 47.24
CA PRO A 1081 -51.51 32.74 45.92
C PRO A 1081 -50.61 32.52 44.65
N PRO A 1082 -51.10 32.80 43.41
CA PRO A 1082 -50.38 32.69 42.11
C PRO A 1082 -49.93 34.08 41.55
N PRO A 1083 -49.51 34.27 40.25
CA PRO A 1083 -48.94 33.41 39.19
C PRO A 1083 -47.48 33.85 38.83
N PRO A 1084 -46.86 33.49 37.67
CA PRO A 1084 -47.03 34.22 36.37
C PRO A 1084 -46.97 33.33 35.08
N PRO A 1085 -47.28 33.86 33.87
CA PRO A 1085 -47.38 33.06 32.64
C PRO A 1085 -46.05 32.75 31.92
N PRO A 1086 -45.99 31.70 31.06
CA PRO A 1086 -44.79 31.33 30.31
C PRO A 1086 -44.55 32.21 29.05
N PRO A 1087 -43.28 32.54 28.72
CA PRO A 1087 -42.91 33.26 27.49
C PRO A 1087 -43.05 32.40 26.21
N PRO A 1088 -43.08 33.02 25.02
CA PRO A 1088 -43.66 32.42 23.80
C PRO A 1088 -42.85 31.30 23.13
N ALA A 1089 -43.53 30.57 22.25
CA ALA A 1089 -43.06 29.33 21.64
C ALA A 1089 -41.83 29.50 20.73
N ALA A 1090 -40.88 28.57 20.88
CA ALA A 1090 -39.78 28.35 19.93
C ALA A 1090 -40.30 27.68 18.64
N PRO A 1091 -39.63 27.90 17.48
CA PRO A 1091 -40.01 27.27 16.21
C PRO A 1091 -39.94 25.73 16.26
N PRO A 1092 -40.72 25.03 15.42
CA PRO A 1092 -40.90 23.58 15.51
C PRO A 1092 -39.59 22.81 15.32
N ALA A 1093 -39.37 21.80 16.17
CA ALA A 1093 -38.19 20.95 16.11
C ALA A 1093 -38.15 20.17 14.78
N ALA A 1094 -36.98 20.18 14.13
CA ALA A 1094 -36.74 19.41 12.92
C ALA A 1094 -36.95 17.90 13.18
N GLN A 1095 -37.53 17.21 12.21
CA GLN A 1095 -37.81 15.77 12.30
C GLN A 1095 -36.51 14.97 12.47
N ALA A 1096 -36.53 13.95 13.33
CA ALA A 1096 -35.41 13.03 13.49
C ALA A 1096 -35.16 12.27 12.15
N PRO A 1097 -33.90 12.04 11.76
CA PRO A 1097 -33.60 11.40 10.49
C PRO A 1097 -34.19 9.99 10.41
N ALA A 1098 -34.82 9.68 9.28
CA ALA A 1098 -35.36 8.35 9.01
C ALA A 1098 -34.24 7.30 9.06
N LYS A 1099 -34.49 6.19 9.76
CA LYS A 1099 -33.53 5.08 9.85
C LYS A 1099 -33.47 4.32 8.52
N PRO A 1100 -32.30 3.82 8.10
CA PRO A 1100 -32.20 3.01 6.89
C PRO A 1100 -33.01 1.71 7.01
N GLN A 1101 -33.78 1.41 5.97
CA GLN A 1101 -34.60 0.21 5.85
C GLN A 1101 -34.18 -0.60 4.63
N ALA A 1102 -34.35 -1.91 4.69
CA ALA A 1102 -34.19 -2.80 3.56
C ALA A 1102 -35.43 -3.65 3.32
N LYS A 1103 -35.76 -3.88 2.05
CA LYS A 1103 -36.75 -4.86 1.61
C LYS A 1103 -36.09 -6.22 1.41
N VAL A 1104 -36.70 -7.26 1.92
CA VAL A 1104 -36.23 -8.65 1.78
C VAL A 1104 -36.55 -9.15 0.37
N LYS A 1105 -35.54 -9.65 -0.34
CA LYS A 1105 -35.65 -10.18 -1.71
C LYS A 1105 -36.05 -11.65 -1.76
N TYR A 1106 -35.56 -12.45 -0.82
CA TYR A 1106 -35.74 -13.90 -0.79
C TYR A 1106 -35.97 -14.37 0.66
N ASP A 1107 -36.71 -15.46 0.83
CA ASP A 1107 -36.88 -16.11 2.13
C ASP A 1107 -35.52 -16.58 2.68
N PHE A 1108 -35.26 -16.28 3.95
CA PHE A 1108 -34.12 -16.80 4.68
C PHE A 1108 -34.62 -17.26 6.06
N ASN A 1109 -34.73 -18.58 6.23
CA ASN A 1109 -35.11 -19.22 7.49
C ASN A 1109 -33.89 -19.88 8.10
N SER A 1110 -33.54 -19.52 9.33
CA SER A 1110 -32.39 -20.08 10.06
C SER A 1110 -32.82 -20.60 11.44
N PRO A 1111 -32.37 -21.81 11.85
CA PRO A 1111 -32.60 -22.32 13.20
C PRO A 1111 -31.67 -21.69 14.25
N ASN A 1112 -30.71 -20.85 13.86
CA ASN A 1112 -29.72 -20.26 14.75
C ASN A 1112 -30.28 -19.03 15.45
N ALA A 1113 -30.30 -19.04 16.79
CA ALA A 1113 -30.87 -17.95 17.62
C ALA A 1113 -30.13 -16.58 17.55
N ASN A 1114 -29.08 -16.45 16.72
CA ASN A 1114 -28.37 -15.20 16.43
C ASN A 1114 -28.72 -14.63 15.04
N GLU A 1115 -29.44 -15.38 14.21
CA GLU A 1115 -29.80 -15.01 12.83
C GLU A 1115 -31.28 -14.64 12.77
N LEU A 1116 -31.62 -13.63 11.96
CA LEU A 1116 -33.01 -13.19 11.81
C LEU A 1116 -33.65 -13.93 10.63
N SER A 1117 -34.62 -14.79 10.94
CA SER A 1117 -35.47 -15.38 9.90
C SER A 1117 -36.41 -14.32 9.31
N ILE A 1118 -36.48 -14.27 7.98
CA ILE A 1118 -37.14 -13.22 7.19
C ILE A 1118 -37.82 -13.81 5.94
N THR A 1119 -38.86 -13.12 5.47
CA THR A 1119 -39.69 -13.55 4.33
C THR A 1119 -39.64 -12.51 3.21
N ALA A 1120 -39.63 -12.97 1.95
CA ALA A 1120 -39.61 -12.12 0.76
C ALA A 1120 -40.73 -11.06 0.79
N GLY A 1121 -40.39 -9.82 0.45
CA GLY A 1121 -41.28 -8.67 0.51
C GLY A 1121 -41.38 -7.97 1.88
N GLN A 1122 -40.91 -8.59 2.97
CA GLN A 1122 -40.84 -7.95 4.29
C GLN A 1122 -39.88 -6.75 4.30
N ILE A 1123 -40.11 -5.78 5.18
CA ILE A 1123 -39.21 -4.64 5.39
C ILE A 1123 -38.55 -4.75 6.77
N VAL A 1124 -37.22 -4.57 6.83
CA VAL A 1124 -36.41 -4.65 8.04
C VAL A 1124 -35.59 -3.37 8.25
N GLU A 1125 -35.43 -2.95 9.51
CA GLU A 1125 -34.56 -1.85 9.93
C GLU A 1125 -33.09 -2.33 9.90
N ILE A 1126 -32.20 -1.62 9.20
CA ILE A 1126 -30.77 -1.96 9.17
C ILE A 1126 -30.09 -1.34 10.41
N VAL A 1127 -29.62 -2.18 11.33
CA VAL A 1127 -28.98 -1.72 12.57
C VAL A 1127 -27.46 -1.58 12.43
N GLN A 1128 -26.83 -2.50 11.68
CA GLN A 1128 -25.39 -2.48 11.39
C GLN A 1128 -25.12 -3.23 10.07
N LYS A 1129 -24.17 -2.77 9.27
CA LYS A 1129 -23.66 -3.49 8.08
C LYS A 1129 -22.23 -3.92 8.34
N GLU A 1130 -21.89 -5.18 8.08
CA GLU A 1130 -20.49 -5.65 8.07
C GLU A 1130 -20.04 -5.99 6.64
N SER A 1131 -18.73 -5.84 6.38
CA SER A 1131 -18.11 -6.07 5.08
C SER A 1131 -17.88 -7.56 4.74
N ASN A 1132 -18.32 -8.46 5.61
CA ASN A 1132 -18.27 -9.92 5.46
C ASN A 1132 -19.51 -10.50 4.75
N GLY A 1133 -20.43 -9.65 4.26
CA GLY A 1133 -21.67 -10.07 3.61
C GLY A 1133 -22.83 -10.34 4.57
N TRP A 1134 -22.72 -9.95 5.85
CA TRP A 1134 -23.81 -10.06 6.83
C TRP A 1134 -24.20 -8.68 7.38
N TRP A 1135 -25.50 -8.41 7.41
CA TRP A 1135 -26.08 -7.22 8.02
C TRP A 1135 -26.89 -7.61 9.25
N LEU A 1136 -26.81 -6.79 10.29
CA LEU A 1136 -27.60 -6.95 11.51
C LEU A 1136 -28.93 -6.25 11.29
N CYS A 1137 -29.93 -7.04 10.88
CA CYS A 1137 -31.26 -6.55 10.60
C CYS A 1137 -32.14 -6.65 11.86
N LYS A 1138 -33.15 -5.79 11.92
CA LYS A 1138 -34.19 -5.82 12.96
C LYS A 1138 -35.56 -5.76 12.30
N ASN A 1139 -36.41 -6.71 12.63
CA ASN A 1139 -37.80 -6.70 12.22
C ASN A 1139 -38.54 -5.59 13.01
N PRO A 1140 -39.14 -4.58 12.37
CA PRO A 1140 -39.79 -3.48 13.06
C PRO A 1140 -41.10 -3.91 13.76
N GLN A 1141 -41.77 -4.96 13.26
CA GLN A 1141 -43.05 -5.46 13.79
C GLN A 1141 -42.83 -6.31 15.04
N THR A 1142 -41.91 -7.27 14.99
CA THR A 1142 -41.63 -8.19 16.12
C THR A 1142 -40.55 -7.68 17.08
N GLN A 1143 -39.85 -6.59 16.71
CA GLN A 1143 -38.65 -6.05 17.37
C GLN A 1143 -37.46 -7.03 17.45
N ALA A 1144 -37.57 -8.24 16.89
CA ALA A 1144 -36.51 -9.24 16.84
C ALA A 1144 -35.33 -8.75 16.00
N GLN A 1145 -34.10 -9.01 16.45
CA GLN A 1145 -32.86 -8.54 15.84
C GLN A 1145 -31.90 -9.72 15.71
N GLY A 1146 -31.27 -9.86 14.54
CA GLY A 1146 -30.35 -10.94 14.23
C GLY A 1146 -29.65 -10.73 12.90
N TRP A 1147 -28.66 -11.56 12.61
CA TRP A 1147 -27.88 -11.47 11.39
C TRP A 1147 -28.63 -12.02 10.18
N THR A 1148 -28.46 -11.34 9.04
CA THR A 1148 -29.09 -11.61 7.75
C THR A 1148 -28.03 -11.50 6.65
N PRO A 1149 -27.97 -12.41 5.66
CA PRO A 1149 -27.04 -12.26 4.54
C PRO A 1149 -27.41 -11.05 3.67
N SER A 1150 -26.46 -10.18 3.35
CA SER A 1150 -26.71 -8.92 2.62
C SER A 1150 -27.23 -9.15 1.19
N ALA A 1151 -27.02 -10.35 0.61
CA ALA A 1151 -27.55 -10.72 -0.70
C ALA A 1151 -29.08 -10.98 -0.70
N TYR A 1152 -29.70 -11.15 0.48
CA TYR A 1152 -31.13 -11.45 0.64
C TYR A 1152 -31.97 -10.19 0.89
N VAL A 1153 -31.34 -9.01 0.92
CA VAL A 1153 -31.96 -7.72 1.26
C VAL A 1153 -31.52 -6.62 0.27
N GLU A 1154 -32.40 -5.65 0.05
CA GLU A 1154 -32.18 -4.49 -0.82
C GLU A 1154 -32.52 -3.21 -0.05
N GLU A 1155 -31.59 -2.28 0.00
CA GLU A 1155 -31.76 -1.03 0.74
C GLU A 1155 -32.75 -0.09 0.02
N ILE A 1156 -33.64 0.52 0.80
CA ILE A 1156 -34.67 1.43 0.29
C ILE A 1156 -34.09 2.85 0.29
N GLU A 1157 -33.68 3.34 -0.88
CA GLU A 1157 -33.23 4.73 -1.02
C GLU A 1157 -34.41 5.71 -0.86
N HIS A 1158 -34.32 6.61 0.11
CA HIS A 1158 -35.27 7.70 0.26
C HIS A 1158 -34.81 8.93 -0.55
N ALA A 1159 -35.58 9.28 -1.58
CA ALA A 1159 -35.34 10.47 -2.37
C ALA A 1159 -35.36 11.75 -1.50
N ARG A 1160 -34.38 12.64 -1.72
CA ARG A 1160 -34.21 13.88 -0.96
C ARG A 1160 -35.11 14.97 -1.53
N ALA A 1161 -35.93 15.61 -0.69
CA ALA A 1161 -36.79 16.70 -1.11
C ALA A 1161 -35.98 17.93 -1.61
N PRO A 1162 -36.49 18.70 -2.58
CA PRO A 1162 -35.81 19.89 -3.09
C PRO A 1162 -35.76 21.02 -2.04
N PRO A 1163 -34.78 21.95 -2.16
CA PRO A 1163 -34.66 23.09 -1.25
C PRO A 1163 -35.79 24.12 -1.43
N PRO A 1164 -36.14 24.89 -0.38
CA PRO A 1164 -37.13 25.96 -0.48
C PRO A 1164 -36.60 27.16 -1.29
N PRO A 1165 -37.49 27.97 -1.90
CA PRO A 1165 -37.11 29.17 -2.63
C PRO A 1165 -36.56 30.27 -1.70
N PRO A 1166 -35.76 31.22 -2.22
CA PRO A 1166 -35.23 32.34 -1.44
C PRO A 1166 -36.34 33.30 -0.95
N PRO A 1167 -36.11 34.03 0.17
CA PRO A 1167 -37.09 34.96 0.71
C PRO A 1167 -37.27 36.19 -0.20
N PRO A 1168 -38.48 36.80 -0.23
CA PRO A 1168 -38.74 38.00 -1.03
C PRO A 1168 -38.03 39.24 -0.47
N ALA A 1169 -37.78 40.21 -1.35
CA ALA A 1169 -37.18 41.50 -0.98
C ALA A 1169 -38.10 42.34 -0.07
N ALA A 1170 -37.50 43.20 0.76
CA ALA A 1170 -38.23 44.07 1.66
C ALA A 1170 -39.02 45.17 0.90
N PRO A 1171 -40.23 45.56 1.36
CA PRO A 1171 -41.05 46.56 0.69
C PRO A 1171 -40.52 47.99 0.89
N PRO A 1172 -40.80 48.91 -0.06
CA PRO A 1172 -40.49 50.33 0.10
C PRO A 1172 -41.38 51.03 1.14
N ARG A 1173 -40.90 52.15 1.71
CA ARG A 1173 -41.72 53.05 2.54
C ARG A 1173 -42.80 53.72 1.69
N ALA A 1174 -43.99 53.93 2.26
CA ALA A 1174 -45.08 54.66 1.62
C ALA A 1174 -45.78 55.63 2.59
N ILE A 1175 -45.90 56.90 2.17
CA ILE A 1175 -46.87 57.91 2.65
C ILE A 1175 -47.01 58.94 1.50
N PRO A 1176 -48.17 59.60 1.32
CA PRO A 1176 -49.47 59.04 0.96
C PRO A 1176 -49.87 59.40 -0.49
N THR A 1177 -50.92 58.76 -1.03
CA THR A 1177 -51.57 59.17 -2.29
C THR A 1177 -52.52 60.36 -2.06
N PRO A 1178 -52.91 61.10 -3.13
CA PRO A 1178 -54.25 60.84 -3.67
C PRO A 1178 -54.43 61.01 -5.21
N SER A 1179 -55.57 60.49 -5.67
CA SER A 1179 -56.41 60.93 -6.83
C SER A 1179 -56.12 60.44 -8.26
N VAL A 1180 -57.18 60.55 -9.10
CA VAL A 1180 -57.39 60.12 -10.51
C VAL A 1180 -57.41 58.59 -10.74
N VAL A 1181 -58.48 57.85 -11.09
CA VAL A 1181 -59.86 58.03 -11.66
C VAL A 1181 -59.99 57.75 -13.18
N VAL A 1182 -60.65 56.61 -13.53
CA VAL A 1182 -61.43 56.30 -14.77
C VAL A 1182 -60.64 56.07 -16.10
N ASN A 1183 -61.01 55.20 -17.07
CA ASN A 1183 -61.75 53.89 -17.14
C ASN A 1183 -61.58 53.27 -18.56
N GLY A 1184 -61.93 51.98 -18.73
CA GLY A 1184 -62.12 51.27 -20.03
C GLY A 1184 -61.34 49.94 -20.10
N HIS A 1185 -61.90 48.72 -20.17
CA HIS A 1185 -63.04 48.12 -20.92
C HIS A 1185 -62.80 48.05 -22.44
N ALA A 1186 -63.04 46.95 -23.18
CA ALA A 1186 -63.76 45.67 -22.93
C ALA A 1186 -63.06 44.48 -23.67
N ASN A 1187 -62.99 43.22 -23.20
CA ASN A 1187 -63.99 42.09 -23.19
C ASN A 1187 -64.23 41.45 -24.61
N PRO A 1188 -64.75 40.20 -24.83
CA PRO A 1188 -64.98 38.99 -23.98
C PRO A 1188 -64.60 37.58 -24.61
N ALA A 1189 -64.68 36.49 -23.82
CA ALA A 1189 -64.99 35.06 -24.19
C ALA A 1189 -64.12 34.27 -25.24
N GLY A 1190 -64.15 32.92 -25.37
CA GLY A 1190 -64.71 31.83 -24.52
C GLY A 1190 -64.63 30.37 -25.11
N SER A 1191 -64.29 29.38 -24.27
CA SER A 1191 -64.63 27.91 -24.28
C SER A 1191 -64.55 26.94 -25.51
N GLY A 1192 -63.81 25.81 -25.34
CA GLY A 1192 -64.13 24.44 -25.86
C GLY A 1192 -63.34 23.88 -27.08
N MET A 1193 -63.34 22.58 -27.46
CA MET A 1193 -63.42 21.27 -26.74
C MET A 1193 -63.19 20.05 -27.71
N LYS A 1194 -62.44 18.98 -27.31
CA LYS A 1194 -62.34 17.61 -27.96
C LYS A 1194 -61.61 17.54 -29.35
N THR A 1195 -61.19 16.40 -29.96
CA THR A 1195 -61.52 14.93 -29.89
C THR A 1195 -60.29 13.94 -29.96
N LYS A 1196 -60.55 12.61 -29.97
CA LYS A 1196 -59.64 11.40 -30.05
C LYS A 1196 -60.05 10.48 -31.26
N PRO A 1197 -59.50 9.26 -31.59
CA PRO A 1197 -58.79 8.19 -30.83
C PRO A 1197 -57.37 7.81 -31.42
N GLY A 1198 -56.78 6.58 -31.50
CA GLY A 1198 -57.18 5.16 -31.24
C GLY A 1198 -56.03 4.08 -31.29
N PRO A 1199 -56.32 2.75 -31.34
CA PRO A 1199 -55.38 1.57 -31.19
C PRO A 1199 -55.10 0.79 -32.53
N PRO A 1200 -54.53 -0.47 -32.67
CA PRO A 1200 -54.19 -1.56 -31.71
C PRO A 1200 -52.77 -2.29 -31.98
N PRO A 1201 -52.47 -3.64 -31.85
CA PRO A 1201 -51.23 -4.12 -31.19
C PRO A 1201 -50.26 -5.19 -31.90
N PRO A 1202 -50.14 -6.53 -31.64
CA PRO A 1202 -48.88 -7.35 -31.83
C PRO A 1202 -49.08 -8.67 -32.67
N PRO A 1203 -48.40 -9.88 -32.55
CA PRO A 1203 -47.23 -10.39 -31.76
C PRO A 1203 -46.25 -11.49 -32.37
N ALA A 1204 -45.11 -11.75 -31.68
CA ALA A 1204 -44.44 -13.06 -31.36
C ALA A 1204 -43.69 -14.04 -32.37
N LYS A 1205 -42.51 -14.53 -31.89
CA LYS A 1205 -41.91 -15.92 -31.91
C LYS A 1205 -41.47 -16.68 -33.21
N ARG A 1206 -40.14 -17.01 -33.24
CA ARG A 1206 -39.44 -18.31 -33.55
C ARG A 1206 -39.63 -19.02 -34.92
N PRO A 1207 -38.62 -19.77 -35.43
CA PRO A 1207 -38.46 -21.20 -35.07
C PRO A 1207 -36.98 -21.69 -34.93
N VAL A 1208 -36.78 -23.01 -34.81
CA VAL A 1208 -35.50 -23.77 -34.55
C VAL A 1208 -35.65 -25.19 -35.16
N PRO A 1209 -34.64 -25.83 -35.81
CA PRO A 1209 -34.14 -27.13 -35.31
C PRO A 1209 -32.70 -27.62 -35.68
N ALA A 1210 -32.24 -28.58 -34.88
CA ALA A 1210 -31.47 -29.81 -35.22
C ALA A 1210 -29.99 -29.80 -35.71
N ALA A 1211 -29.15 -30.26 -34.78
CA ALA A 1211 -27.78 -30.81 -34.85
C ALA A 1211 -27.41 -31.88 -35.92
N ARG A 1212 -26.09 -32.07 -36.13
CA ARG A 1212 -25.46 -33.36 -36.51
C ARG A 1212 -23.98 -33.49 -36.05
N LYS A 1213 -23.52 -34.75 -35.90
CA LYS A 1213 -22.13 -35.29 -35.76
C LYS A 1213 -21.99 -36.45 -36.79
N PRO A 1214 -20.84 -37.12 -37.08
CA PRO A 1214 -19.49 -37.15 -36.47
C PRO A 1214 -18.41 -36.50 -37.40
N GLY A 1215 -17.08 -36.66 -37.31
CA GLY A 1215 -16.15 -37.29 -36.34
C GLY A 1215 -15.00 -38.10 -37.01
N VAL A 1216 -14.33 -38.99 -36.25
CA VAL A 1216 -13.21 -39.91 -36.63
C VAL A 1216 -11.79 -39.28 -36.72
N SER A 1217 -10.78 -40.04 -36.24
CA SER A 1217 -9.33 -39.75 -36.28
C SER A 1217 -8.60 -40.71 -37.23
N PRO A 1218 -7.30 -40.51 -37.55
CA PRO A 1218 -6.27 -41.31 -36.86
C PRO A 1218 -4.92 -40.57 -36.65
N ALA A 1219 -3.91 -41.29 -36.16
CA ALA A 1219 -2.59 -40.77 -35.75
C ALA A 1219 -1.42 -41.23 -36.65
N ARG A 1220 -0.32 -40.49 -36.56
CA ARG A 1220 1.11 -40.82 -36.79
C ARG A 1220 1.89 -39.62 -36.23
N ASP A 1221 2.83 -39.69 -35.29
CA ASP A 1221 3.73 -40.74 -34.78
C ASP A 1221 4.90 -41.12 -35.70
N SER A 1222 6.11 -41.01 -35.13
CA SER A 1222 7.50 -40.98 -35.66
C SER A 1222 8.24 -39.75 -35.11
N GLY A 1223 9.24 -39.80 -34.22
CA GLY A 1223 9.80 -40.95 -33.49
C GLY A 1223 11.22 -41.32 -33.96
N MET A 1224 12.19 -41.35 -33.02
CA MET A 1224 13.59 -41.79 -33.18
C MET A 1224 14.51 -40.89 -34.07
N SER A 1225 15.84 -40.81 -33.85
CA SER A 1225 16.66 -40.91 -32.62
C SER A 1225 18.12 -40.49 -32.92
N LEU A 1226 19.04 -40.81 -31.98
CA LEU A 1226 20.51 -40.92 -32.13
C LEU A 1226 21.37 -39.66 -31.93
N GLY A 1227 22.04 -39.61 -30.77
CA GLY A 1227 23.51 -39.42 -30.75
C GLY A 1227 24.22 -40.78 -30.99
N PRO A 1228 25.56 -40.90 -30.85
CA PRO A 1228 26.44 -40.09 -30.00
C PRO A 1228 27.68 -39.51 -30.72
N GLY A 1229 28.56 -38.82 -29.97
CA GLY A 1229 29.91 -38.42 -30.41
C GLY A 1229 30.72 -37.81 -29.27
N ASP A 1230 31.92 -38.34 -29.00
CA ASP A 1230 32.85 -37.92 -27.94
C ASP A 1230 34.24 -37.58 -28.55
N GLY A 1231 35.08 -36.83 -27.83
CA GLY A 1231 36.36 -36.27 -28.26
C GLY A 1231 36.43 -34.76 -28.00
N ARG A 1232 37.09 -34.20 -26.98
CA ARG A 1232 38.41 -34.40 -26.32
C ARG A 1232 39.62 -33.82 -27.08
N ASP A 1233 40.35 -32.97 -26.35
CA ASP A 1233 41.80 -32.72 -26.37
C ASP A 1233 42.42 -32.17 -27.68
N SER A 1234 43.46 -31.31 -27.69
CA SER A 1234 44.30 -30.67 -26.66
C SER A 1234 44.87 -29.35 -27.26
N GLY A 1235 45.61 -28.44 -26.60
CA GLY A 1235 46.12 -28.33 -25.22
C GLY A 1235 47.29 -27.30 -25.14
N ARG A 1236 47.99 -27.24 -23.99
CA ARG A 1236 49.14 -26.35 -23.63
C ARG A 1236 48.79 -24.87 -23.31
N SER A 1237 49.36 -24.23 -22.27
CA SER A 1237 50.18 -24.69 -21.12
C SER A 1237 50.04 -23.74 -19.92
N THR A 1238 50.25 -24.25 -18.71
CA THR A 1238 50.49 -23.46 -17.46
C THR A 1238 51.88 -23.81 -16.89
N PRO A 1239 52.50 -23.00 -16.01
CA PRO A 1239 52.19 -23.09 -14.58
C PRO A 1239 52.25 -21.78 -13.75
N ASN A 1240 51.53 -21.77 -12.61
CA ASN A 1240 51.82 -21.25 -11.25
C ASN A 1240 52.91 -20.16 -11.01
N SER A 1241 52.79 -19.26 -10.02
CA SER A 1241 51.71 -18.93 -9.05
C SER A 1241 52.05 -17.62 -8.32
N ILE A 1242 51.06 -16.87 -7.82
CA ILE A 1242 50.73 -16.54 -6.40
C ILE A 1242 49.83 -15.29 -6.53
N GLY A 1243 48.74 -15.02 -5.82
CA GLY A 1243 48.04 -15.62 -4.68
C GLY A 1243 46.94 -14.62 -4.29
N GLY A 1244 45.67 -14.99 -4.44
CA GLY A 1244 44.53 -14.06 -4.32
C GLY A 1244 43.52 -14.50 -3.25
N GLY A 1245 43.27 -13.64 -2.26
CA GLY A 1245 42.26 -13.86 -1.22
C GLY A 1245 40.96 -13.11 -1.52
N SER A 1246 39.84 -13.83 -1.67
CA SER A 1246 38.52 -13.24 -1.93
C SER A 1246 37.68 -13.11 -0.67
N LEU A 1247 37.29 -11.88 -0.32
CA LEU A 1247 36.49 -11.56 0.88
C LEU A 1247 34.96 -11.63 0.61
N ALA A 1248 34.49 -12.79 0.13
CA ALA A 1248 33.10 -13.01 -0.30
C ALA A 1248 32.40 -14.23 0.33
N GLY A 1249 32.84 -14.69 1.52
CA GLY A 1249 32.29 -15.92 2.16
C GLY A 1249 31.17 -15.72 3.19
N GLY A 1250 31.19 -14.61 3.95
CA GLY A 1250 30.53 -14.56 5.28
C GLY A 1250 29.00 -14.71 5.32
N LEU A 1251 28.26 -14.24 4.31
CA LEU A 1251 26.80 -14.13 4.41
C LEU A 1251 26.06 -15.44 4.10
N ALA A 1252 26.53 -16.22 3.14
CA ALA A 1252 25.92 -17.51 2.78
C ALA A 1252 26.14 -18.57 3.87
N GLU A 1253 27.32 -18.57 4.49
CA GLU A 1253 27.64 -19.45 5.62
C GLU A 1253 26.87 -19.05 6.88
N ALA A 1254 26.77 -17.75 7.20
CA ALA A 1254 25.93 -17.26 8.29
C ALA A 1254 24.44 -17.62 8.11
N LEU A 1255 23.92 -17.61 6.87
CA LEU A 1255 22.55 -18.04 6.58
C LEU A 1255 22.37 -19.56 6.75
N ARG A 1256 23.32 -20.39 6.30
CA ARG A 1256 23.31 -21.85 6.57
C ARG A 1256 23.39 -22.15 8.07
N ALA A 1257 24.29 -21.49 8.80
CA ALA A 1257 24.41 -21.62 10.26
C ALA A 1257 23.13 -21.18 11.01
N ARG A 1258 22.41 -20.18 10.48
CA ARG A 1258 21.14 -19.73 11.06
C ARG A 1258 19.96 -20.64 10.69
N GLN A 1259 19.98 -21.30 9.53
CA GLN A 1259 19.02 -22.37 9.20
C GLN A 1259 19.23 -23.61 10.07
N SER A 1260 20.46 -24.09 10.23
CA SER A 1260 20.76 -25.26 11.07
C SER A 1260 20.48 -25.00 12.56
N ALA A 1261 20.70 -23.77 13.05
CA ALA A 1261 20.29 -23.36 14.40
C ALA A 1261 18.76 -23.27 14.60
N MET A 1262 17.97 -23.17 13.52
CA MET A 1262 16.50 -23.07 13.56
C MET A 1262 15.79 -24.41 13.28
N SER A 1263 16.45 -25.39 12.64
CA SER A 1263 15.88 -26.71 12.37
C SER A 1263 15.97 -27.68 13.55
N GLY A 1264 16.89 -27.47 14.50
CA GLY A 1264 17.21 -28.38 15.60
C GLY A 1264 16.15 -28.56 16.70
N LYS A 1265 14.85 -28.46 16.41
CA LYS A 1265 13.78 -28.75 17.39
C LYS A 1265 12.39 -29.09 16.83
N ALA A 1266 12.33 -29.82 15.70
CA ALA A 1266 11.05 -30.29 15.14
C ALA A 1266 11.16 -31.61 14.34
N LYS A 1267 11.78 -32.64 14.93
CA LYS A 1267 11.65 -34.09 14.64
C LYS A 1267 12.46 -34.88 15.69
N ASP A 1268 12.10 -36.15 15.89
CA ASP A 1268 12.50 -37.09 16.96
C ASP A 1268 11.45 -37.23 18.08
N ASP A 1269 10.28 -37.76 17.72
CA ASP A 1269 9.25 -38.30 18.63
C ASP A 1269 8.20 -39.12 17.81
N ASP A 1270 8.66 -40.05 16.97
CA ASP A 1270 7.89 -41.13 16.33
C ASP A 1270 8.86 -42.28 15.97
N ASP A 1271 8.40 -43.53 16.06
CA ASP A 1271 9.12 -44.79 15.74
C ASP A 1271 10.46 -45.08 16.47
N ASP A 1272 10.41 -45.35 17.79
CA ASP A 1272 10.91 -46.64 18.33
C ASP A 1272 10.30 -46.98 19.72
N TRP A 1273 10.59 -48.19 20.25
CA TRP A 1273 9.92 -48.86 21.40
C TRP A 1273 10.10 -48.24 22.81
#